data_AF-A0A961DJK9-F1
#
_entry.id   AF-A0A961DJK9-F1
#
_cell.length_a   1.000
_cell.length_b   1.000
_cell.length_c   1.000
_cell.angle_alpha   90.00
_cell.angle_beta   90.00
_cell.angle_gamma   90.00
#
_symmetry.space_group_name_H-M   'P 1'
#
loop_
_entity.id
_entity.type
_entity.pdbx_description
1 polymer ?
#
loop_
_entity_poly.entity_id
_entity_poly.type
_entity_poly.pdbx_seq_one_letter_code
_entity_poly.pdbx_strand_id
1 'polypeptide(L)'
;MPAAELVAGVHGVMPELVVNDRQFESLGGVAVDNRSTPTLEPADLSGEDGGAAQEQLLQSLEEYFEPLVSSSVKPAAGAVIGLFGERVASLAKSWLDPIAYEDYLAKLGWRDPGHEDGFDRRVKWMGNKTLAQALRTLTIRLTVLSGNHVSAKSLTGAAVQVRMAPVDDLQTLFVMTDRWQGFTCRVHMRPATALLDKEPQQQRDILMRTGESLLKDLYNQQHANLSELFALADEADQVTLDVARGLILEGLPQSLRSLPGIGKNKKLAKALASLDEARRGAASAKRAGRSSAGAAASLESALADLAALVESDEEVQGAVLAGIKVRVTHNQYEVSSIPFEIFQNADDAVIEMQHLQKADDRQEFDAEAIGRFVMQSSDQMIRFAHWGRPINYAGRLASYKAEFANDLERMLMLGASAKDEDEGVTGKFGLGFKSVLLASSTPRVWSGDLCFDVVAGCLPRRWKASPATKKFQQAVQTPSQRALRGTLIELPLDSRGAASEVTERFAGLAGLLPVFARKLRRVVVGEEPHTWQPRIVRLGSGRQIETGSVALPVDGGRVHSGILVFRGASGSVVLRIGAGGIEEFDRKAQPAVPATWVTAPTRGTAARGLLLNAPFQIDTGRATLALGKSATLINTTLTKTLADEVSPVLIDLQTESETNWPVLAAAMGCSQSVSPAGFWYGLWEKLLGEPPEQDAAMDVRLLDTFACSVVRNVVDRTGRIPNGLKGDDAALADVESLCLSVNLTYLANVAPALLQWDLFVDKFPVEGWCAEQVRGWLQRSGLAEEESIPALGLAQVVGAFDRGHLPPAEVANLAEVIRVWPSNLGEPYRWRAEMASLSLRSRAGTWVPAKTLIRGHGPEDQLLSRFAPDKAVLHNDYVADSPAFRLVEQYLPIWSDDPSMLAGWCMSATGDDPQSAAATWLARNIYGPVIELLRARSHLGGWLFALREDSLALAGLSTEERRLLLTKLGLAATDEEDFPDLSPSLDLASIHGWWSENGTRWLAEFDRKFWPASVDRTALKEEEPHDRTAWMTLFSMGLFRRYGRVTDQQHRGFLDFLSSKGWWQTICEVHPDVGAEAWMDILRAYGEGQQTDTLFELWMDSFPRLYRIARWLDNYVHLFQTLDRRDSKLARFLLSPASDPSLSGSGLEAPTLSGMLRQGQHLIIRELLRHEVLCSDFARELAYTPRRAVLELMDQLGHAELESSSDIYHAWVHELGEEGACFLGAYDIPLQLIATNESARHEAEQWAEDGVYMESDDASEQE
;
A
#
# COMPACT_ATOMS: atom_id res chain seq x y z
N MET A 1 20.45 -70.91 44.85
CA MET A 1 21.13 -71.07 43.57
C MET A 1 22.21 -72.15 43.69
N PRO A 2 22.31 -73.12 42.76
CA PRO A 2 23.43 -74.06 42.69
C PRO A 2 24.77 -73.34 42.48
N ALA A 3 25.88 -73.88 43.01
CA ALA A 3 27.22 -73.30 42.83
C ALA A 3 27.66 -73.22 41.35
N ALA A 4 27.11 -74.07 40.49
CA ALA A 4 27.35 -74.06 39.05
C ALA A 4 26.65 -72.89 38.31
N GLU A 5 25.73 -72.19 38.97
CA GLU A 5 25.00 -71.05 38.42
C GLU A 5 25.36 -69.72 39.11
N LEU A 6 26.00 -69.77 40.28
CA LEU A 6 26.51 -68.59 40.97
C LEU A 6 27.85 -68.15 40.39
N VAL A 7 28.06 -66.83 40.30
CA VAL A 7 29.33 -66.22 39.88
C VAL A 7 29.88 -65.32 40.98
N ALA A 8 31.20 -65.14 40.98
CA ALA A 8 31.92 -64.17 41.81
C ALA A 8 32.72 -63.21 40.92
N GLY A 9 32.94 -61.97 41.37
CA GLY A 9 33.78 -61.02 40.64
C GLY A 9 33.17 -60.47 39.35
N VAL A 10 31.84 -60.39 39.31
CA VAL A 10 31.07 -59.79 38.21
C VAL A 10 30.13 -58.74 38.79
N HIS A 11 30.03 -57.59 38.14
CA HIS A 11 29.28 -56.42 38.54
C HIS A 11 28.13 -56.15 37.57
N GLY A 12 27.11 -55.42 38.02
CA GLY A 12 26.00 -55.00 37.14
C GLY A 12 25.15 -56.15 36.58
N VAL A 13 25.18 -57.34 37.19
CA VAL A 13 24.33 -58.49 36.86
C VAL A 13 23.21 -58.68 37.89
N MET A 14 22.26 -59.59 37.64
CA MET A 14 21.18 -59.88 38.59
C MET A 14 21.76 -60.31 39.96
N PRO A 15 21.44 -59.60 41.06
CA PRO A 15 22.07 -59.83 42.37
C PRO A 15 21.96 -61.27 42.89
N GLU A 16 20.86 -61.96 42.57
CA GLU A 16 20.62 -63.35 42.96
C GLU A 16 21.59 -64.35 42.30
N LEU A 17 22.27 -63.96 41.22
CA LEU A 17 23.26 -64.78 40.51
C LEU A 17 24.70 -64.57 41.03
N VAL A 18 24.90 -63.60 41.92
CA VAL A 18 26.22 -63.24 42.46
C VAL A 18 26.35 -63.74 43.90
N VAL A 19 27.45 -64.42 44.21
CA VAL A 19 27.74 -64.84 45.59
C VAL A 19 28.08 -63.63 46.47
N ASN A 20 27.66 -63.64 47.73
CA ASN A 20 27.99 -62.57 48.67
C ASN A 20 29.50 -62.55 48.98
N ASP A 21 30.13 -61.36 49.00
CA ASP A 21 31.59 -61.21 49.20
C ASP A 21 32.11 -61.87 50.48
N ARG A 22 31.39 -61.78 51.61
CA ARG A 22 31.81 -62.42 52.88
C ARG A 22 31.77 -63.96 52.80
N GLN A 23 30.80 -64.47 52.05
CA GLN A 23 30.69 -65.91 51.80
C GLN A 23 31.77 -66.36 50.82
N PHE A 24 32.08 -65.53 49.81
CA PHE A 24 33.14 -65.80 48.86
C PHE A 24 34.55 -65.81 49.50
N GLU A 25 34.84 -64.86 50.40
CA GLU A 25 36.09 -64.84 51.18
C GLU A 25 36.29 -66.13 51.97
N SER A 26 35.21 -66.70 52.50
CA SER A 26 35.22 -67.99 53.22
C SER A 26 35.49 -69.20 52.31
N LEU A 27 35.39 -69.02 50.98
CA LEU A 27 35.66 -70.01 49.93
C LEU A 27 37.02 -69.80 49.25
N GLY A 28 37.89 -68.96 49.85
CA GLY A 28 39.20 -68.60 49.31
C GLY A 28 40.05 -69.83 48.94
N GLY A 29 40.55 -69.84 47.70
CA GLY A 29 41.36 -70.93 47.15
C GLY A 29 40.59 -72.12 46.56
N VAL A 30 39.26 -72.15 46.68
CA VAL A 30 38.41 -73.24 46.13
C VAL A 30 37.43 -72.75 45.08
N ALA A 31 36.81 -71.58 45.29
CA ALA A 31 35.86 -71.00 44.34
C ALA A 31 36.57 -70.14 43.29
N VAL A 32 36.07 -70.18 42.04
CA VAL A 32 36.60 -69.36 40.94
C VAL A 32 36.09 -67.93 41.05
N ASP A 33 37.02 -66.98 41.11
CA ASP A 33 36.75 -65.55 40.98
C ASP A 33 36.86 -65.13 39.50
N ASN A 34 35.90 -64.34 39.00
CA ASN A 34 36.03 -63.72 37.68
C ASN A 34 36.89 -62.45 37.72
N ARG A 35 37.16 -61.88 38.90
CA ARG A 35 38.24 -60.88 39.08
C ARG A 35 39.54 -61.59 38.81
N SER A 36 40.08 -61.41 37.63
CA SER A 36 41.28 -62.13 37.25
C SER A 36 42.49 -61.40 37.87
N THR A 37 42.85 -61.77 39.10
CA THR A 37 44.13 -61.35 39.68
C THR A 37 45.23 -62.08 38.91
N PRO A 38 46.12 -61.39 38.17
CA PRO A 38 47.16 -62.08 37.43
C PRO A 38 48.15 -62.75 38.39
N THR A 39 48.38 -64.06 38.20
CA THR A 39 49.47 -64.77 38.89
C THR A 39 50.80 -64.23 38.40
N LEU A 40 51.57 -63.62 39.31
CA LEU A 40 52.91 -63.10 39.06
C LEU A 40 53.87 -64.23 38.67
N GLU A 41 54.19 -64.36 37.38
CA GLU A 41 55.54 -64.75 36.95
C GLU A 41 55.97 -63.87 35.76
N PRO A 42 57.12 -63.18 35.85
CA PRO A 42 57.60 -62.27 34.82
C PRO A 42 58.40 -63.02 33.76
N ALA A 43 58.08 -62.77 32.49
CA ALA A 43 59.08 -62.81 31.44
C ALA A 43 58.94 -61.51 30.65
N ASP A 44 60.04 -60.76 30.57
CA ASP A 44 60.17 -59.56 29.75
C ASP A 44 59.61 -59.84 28.35
N LEU A 45 58.50 -59.19 28.02
CA LEU A 45 57.99 -59.13 26.65
C LEU A 45 58.22 -57.71 26.14
N SER A 46 59.07 -57.67 25.11
CA SER A 46 59.47 -56.51 24.32
C SER A 46 58.27 -55.68 23.89
N GLY A 47 58.34 -54.39 24.19
CA GLY A 47 57.40 -53.40 23.68
C GLY A 47 57.56 -53.20 22.19
N GLU A 48 56.62 -53.72 21.41
CA GLU A 48 56.29 -53.22 20.08
C GLU A 48 54.75 -53.12 19.99
N ASP A 49 54.26 -52.15 19.20
CA ASP A 49 52.86 -51.66 19.08
C ASP A 49 52.35 -50.65 20.13
N GLY A 50 53.20 -49.75 20.61
CA GLY A 50 52.81 -48.70 21.56
C GLY A 50 51.88 -47.59 21.00
N GLY A 51 52.04 -47.20 19.74
CA GLY A 51 51.36 -46.02 19.16
C GLY A 51 49.93 -46.28 18.66
N ALA A 52 49.75 -47.24 17.76
CA ALA A 52 48.45 -47.50 17.13
C ALA A 52 47.39 -48.03 18.13
N ALA A 53 47.79 -48.86 19.09
CA ALA A 53 46.90 -49.36 20.13
C ALA A 53 46.50 -48.26 21.15
N GLN A 54 47.34 -47.23 21.31
CA GLN A 54 47.05 -46.07 22.17
C GLN A 54 46.00 -45.15 21.54
N GLU A 55 46.18 -44.78 20.27
CA GLU A 55 45.20 -43.99 19.53
C GLU A 55 43.85 -44.72 19.48
N GLN A 56 43.87 -46.04 19.28
CA GLN A 56 42.66 -46.85 19.26
C GLN A 56 41.91 -46.87 20.61
N LEU A 57 42.61 -46.95 21.76
CA LEU A 57 41.96 -46.92 23.07
C LEU A 57 41.38 -45.54 23.39
N LEU A 58 42.13 -44.47 23.08
CA LEU A 58 41.67 -43.09 23.28
C LEU A 58 40.40 -42.85 22.48
N GLN A 59 40.42 -43.20 21.18
CA GLN A 59 39.25 -43.10 20.31
C GLN A 59 38.09 -43.96 20.82
N SER A 60 38.34 -45.20 21.25
CA SER A 60 37.29 -46.10 21.75
C SER A 60 36.63 -45.57 23.02
N LEU A 61 37.38 -44.95 23.92
CA LEU A 61 36.83 -44.38 25.17
C LEU A 61 36.09 -43.07 24.91
N GLU A 62 36.60 -42.25 23.99
CA GLU A 62 35.92 -41.05 23.52
C GLU A 62 34.57 -41.43 22.89
N GLU A 63 34.55 -42.32 21.90
CA GLU A 63 33.33 -42.83 21.26
C GLU A 63 32.37 -43.48 22.26
N TYR A 64 32.89 -44.20 23.25
CA TYR A 64 32.08 -44.89 24.24
C TYR A 64 31.37 -43.92 25.19
N PHE A 65 32.07 -42.93 25.76
CA PHE A 65 31.47 -41.97 26.70
C PHE A 65 30.87 -40.75 26.00
N GLU A 66 31.06 -40.59 24.69
CA GLU A 66 30.49 -39.54 23.83
C GLU A 66 29.03 -39.17 24.14
N PRO A 67 28.11 -40.14 24.35
CA PRO A 67 26.71 -39.83 24.65
C PRO A 67 26.53 -38.96 25.91
N LEU A 68 27.50 -38.97 26.83
CA LEU A 68 27.48 -38.25 28.11
C LEU A 68 28.29 -36.96 28.10
N VAL A 69 28.90 -36.58 26.98
CA VAL A 69 29.81 -35.42 26.92
C VAL A 69 29.07 -34.10 26.79
N SER A 70 27.86 -34.14 26.24
CA SER A 70 26.95 -32.99 26.29
C SER A 70 26.45 -32.74 27.72
N SER A 71 26.65 -33.71 28.62
CA SER A 71 26.54 -33.85 30.09
C SER A 71 27.12 -32.81 31.05
N SER A 72 26.39 -32.40 32.09
CA SER A 72 26.95 -32.01 33.41
C SER A 72 27.77 -33.13 34.08
N VAL A 73 27.73 -34.31 33.48
CA VAL A 73 28.37 -35.54 33.93
C VAL A 73 29.70 -35.74 33.19
N LYS A 74 30.08 -34.85 32.27
CA LYS A 74 31.37 -34.92 31.56
C LYS A 74 32.57 -34.99 32.51
N PRO A 75 32.67 -34.21 33.61
CA PRO A 75 33.76 -34.39 34.58
C PRO A 75 33.74 -35.76 35.27
N ALA A 76 32.55 -36.30 35.56
CA ALA A 76 32.37 -37.64 36.10
C ALA A 76 32.81 -38.74 35.10
N ALA A 77 32.53 -38.57 33.80
CA ALA A 77 33.03 -39.46 32.75
C ALA A 77 34.57 -39.33 32.61
N GLY A 78 35.11 -38.11 32.63
CA GLY A 78 36.55 -37.84 32.63
C GLY A 78 37.28 -38.51 33.80
N ALA A 79 36.66 -38.51 34.99
CA ALA A 79 37.19 -39.21 36.16
C ALA A 79 37.28 -40.73 35.95
N VAL A 80 36.31 -41.34 35.27
CA VAL A 80 36.33 -42.77 34.92
C VAL A 80 37.35 -43.04 33.81
N ILE A 81 37.42 -42.18 32.78
CA ILE A 81 38.40 -42.29 31.68
C ILE A 81 39.83 -42.29 32.24
N GLY A 82 40.15 -41.43 33.20
CA GLY A 82 41.49 -41.37 33.81
C GLY A 82 41.94 -42.68 34.46
N LEU A 83 41.00 -43.56 34.86
CA LEU A 83 41.31 -44.88 35.43
C LEU A 83 41.72 -45.91 34.37
N PHE A 84 41.58 -45.61 33.08
CA PHE A 84 42.09 -46.45 31.98
C PHE A 84 43.61 -46.27 31.75
N GLY A 85 44.27 -45.45 32.57
CA GLY A 85 45.73 -45.34 32.65
C GLY A 85 46.29 -44.03 32.11
N GLU A 86 47.61 -43.85 32.22
CA GLU A 86 48.29 -42.60 31.85
C GLU A 86 48.13 -42.26 30.35
N ARG A 87 47.96 -43.27 29.49
CA ARG A 87 47.85 -43.11 28.04
C ARG A 87 46.65 -42.30 27.58
N VAL A 88 45.61 -42.17 28.42
CA VAL A 88 44.40 -41.39 28.15
C VAL A 88 44.29 -40.15 29.03
N ALA A 89 45.38 -39.77 29.73
CA ALA A 89 45.40 -38.62 30.63
C ALA A 89 45.08 -37.30 29.93
N SER A 90 45.44 -37.13 28.65
CA SER A 90 45.09 -35.94 27.85
C SER A 90 43.58 -35.80 27.65
N LEU A 91 42.89 -36.90 27.33
CA LEU A 91 41.43 -36.95 27.18
C LEU A 91 40.74 -36.78 28.54
N ALA A 92 41.22 -37.46 29.58
CA ALA A 92 40.69 -37.31 30.94
C ALA A 92 40.81 -35.85 31.42
N LYS A 93 41.97 -35.21 31.20
CA LYS A 93 42.21 -33.80 31.57
C LYS A 93 41.27 -32.84 30.84
N SER A 94 41.00 -33.06 29.55
CA SER A 94 40.09 -32.19 28.80
C SER A 94 38.62 -32.37 29.17
N TRP A 95 38.26 -33.51 29.79
CA TRP A 95 36.90 -33.80 30.22
C TRP A 95 36.65 -33.54 31.70
N LEU A 96 37.69 -33.51 32.53
CA LEU A 96 37.62 -33.14 33.95
C LEU A 96 37.35 -31.65 34.16
N ASP A 97 37.70 -30.76 33.22
CA ASP A 97 37.50 -29.31 33.30
C ASP A 97 36.06 -28.95 33.77
N PRO A 98 35.90 -28.14 34.85
CA PRO A 98 36.90 -27.30 35.53
C PRO A 98 37.72 -27.97 36.64
N ILE A 99 37.55 -29.27 36.90
CA ILE A 99 38.31 -29.99 37.93
C ILE A 99 39.77 -30.11 37.49
N ALA A 100 40.68 -29.53 38.27
CA ALA A 100 42.11 -29.65 38.01
C ALA A 100 42.55 -31.12 38.06
N TYR A 101 43.41 -31.53 37.13
CA TYR A 101 43.88 -32.91 37.04
C TYR A 101 44.67 -33.34 38.30
N GLU A 102 45.34 -32.38 38.94
CA GLU A 102 46.04 -32.57 40.21
C GLU A 102 45.06 -32.90 41.35
N ASP A 103 43.91 -32.22 41.41
CA ASP A 103 42.86 -32.49 42.40
C ASP A 103 42.21 -33.85 42.17
N TYR A 104 42.00 -34.23 40.90
CA TYR A 104 41.56 -35.57 40.51
C TYR A 104 42.47 -36.65 41.10
N LEU A 105 43.79 -36.56 40.83
CA LEU A 105 44.75 -37.55 41.32
C LEU A 105 44.81 -37.61 42.86
N ALA A 106 44.76 -36.45 43.53
CA ALA A 106 44.78 -36.38 44.99
C ALA A 106 43.54 -37.03 45.63
N LYS A 107 42.38 -36.90 44.98
CA LYS A 107 41.08 -37.37 45.49
C LYS A 107 40.70 -38.79 45.05
N LEU A 108 41.53 -39.49 44.28
CA LEU A 108 41.36 -40.93 44.03
C LEU A 108 41.58 -41.81 45.28
N GLY A 109 42.15 -41.25 46.35
CA GLY A 109 42.28 -41.94 47.64
C GLY A 109 43.25 -43.12 47.62
N TRP A 110 44.29 -43.06 46.77
CA TRP A 110 45.28 -44.12 46.61
C TRP A 110 45.93 -44.52 47.94
N ARG A 111 45.91 -45.81 48.28
CA ARG A 111 46.77 -46.39 49.31
C ARG A 111 47.54 -47.54 48.72
N ASP A 112 48.83 -47.59 49.03
CA ASP A 112 49.69 -48.68 48.60
C ASP A 112 49.15 -50.02 49.15
N PRO A 113 48.79 -50.99 48.29
CA PRO A 113 48.31 -52.31 48.72
C PRO A 113 49.33 -53.07 49.57
N GLY A 114 50.63 -52.77 49.46
CA GLY A 114 51.68 -53.38 50.26
C GLY A 114 51.90 -54.87 49.96
N HIS A 115 52.03 -55.69 51.00
CA HIS A 115 52.37 -57.11 50.90
C HIS A 115 51.27 -57.99 51.52
N GLU A 116 51.23 -59.27 51.12
CA GLU A 116 50.34 -60.29 51.68
C GLU A 116 50.63 -60.56 53.15
N ASP A 117 49.57 -60.84 53.91
CA ASP A 117 49.65 -61.24 55.31
C ASP A 117 50.03 -62.72 55.39
N GLY A 118 51.33 -63.00 55.28
CA GLY A 118 51.90 -64.35 55.27
C GLY A 118 53.42 -64.35 55.42
N PHE A 119 54.01 -65.52 55.65
CA PHE A 119 55.45 -65.68 55.90
C PHE A 119 56.31 -65.25 54.69
N ASP A 120 55.80 -65.43 53.47
CA ASP A 120 56.50 -65.12 52.21
C ASP A 120 56.50 -63.62 51.84
N ARG A 121 55.69 -62.78 52.51
CA ARG A 121 55.51 -61.33 52.23
C ARG A 121 55.53 -61.00 50.72
N ARG A 122 54.71 -61.68 49.92
CA ARG A 122 54.62 -61.37 48.48
C ARG A 122 54.01 -59.99 48.28
N VAL A 123 54.54 -59.22 47.33
CA VAL A 123 53.97 -57.92 46.96
C VAL A 123 52.56 -58.16 46.44
N LYS A 124 51.54 -57.54 47.06
CA LYS A 124 50.17 -57.60 46.55
C LYS A 124 50.11 -56.96 45.16
N TRP A 125 49.08 -57.29 44.38
CA TRP A 125 48.83 -56.58 43.12
C TRP A 125 48.83 -55.05 43.34
N MET A 126 49.63 -54.34 42.53
CA MET A 126 49.95 -52.91 42.65
C MET A 126 50.68 -52.44 43.92
N GLY A 127 51.20 -53.36 44.74
CA GLY A 127 52.00 -53.03 45.92
C GLY A 127 53.33 -52.33 45.58
N ASN A 128 53.80 -51.47 46.48
CA ASN A 128 54.98 -50.61 46.35
C ASN A 128 54.95 -49.62 45.17
N LYS A 129 53.77 -49.34 44.61
CA LYS A 129 53.59 -48.34 43.54
C LYS A 129 52.91 -47.08 44.05
N THR A 130 53.38 -45.92 43.57
CA THR A 130 52.61 -44.68 43.64
C THR A 130 51.44 -44.71 42.65
N LEU A 131 50.42 -43.87 42.85
CA LEU A 131 49.29 -43.74 41.92
C LEU A 131 49.74 -43.55 40.46
N ALA A 132 50.68 -42.64 40.22
CA ALA A 132 51.21 -42.37 38.87
C ALA A 132 51.98 -43.57 38.28
N GLN A 133 52.61 -44.40 39.11
CA GLN A 133 53.24 -45.64 38.64
C GLN A 133 52.19 -46.72 38.34
N ALA A 134 51.13 -46.81 39.15
CA ALA A 134 50.04 -47.76 38.93
C ALA A 134 49.26 -47.46 37.64
N LEU A 135 48.88 -46.20 37.40
CA LEU A 135 48.20 -45.78 36.15
C LEU A 135 49.07 -45.99 34.89
N ARG A 136 50.40 -46.01 35.02
CA ARG A 136 51.34 -46.34 33.93
C ARG A 136 51.51 -47.82 33.67
N THR A 137 51.15 -48.65 34.66
CA THR A 137 51.47 -50.07 34.64
C THR A 137 50.54 -50.84 33.70
N LEU A 138 49.24 -50.50 33.67
CA LEU A 138 48.24 -51.25 32.92
C LEU A 138 48.14 -50.85 31.45
N THR A 139 47.89 -51.85 30.60
CA THR A 139 47.41 -51.65 29.23
C THR A 139 45.99 -52.22 29.12
N ILE A 140 44.99 -51.36 29.02
CA ILE A 140 43.58 -51.75 29.08
C ILE A 140 42.96 -51.71 27.69
N ARG A 141 42.14 -52.71 27.35
CA ARG A 141 41.27 -52.70 26.16
C ARG A 141 39.81 -52.63 26.57
N LEU A 142 39.04 -51.74 25.96
CA LEU A 142 37.61 -51.62 26.21
C LEU A 142 36.82 -52.63 25.36
N THR A 143 35.76 -53.22 25.93
CA THR A 143 34.77 -54.02 25.18
C THR A 143 33.38 -53.65 25.65
N VAL A 144 32.53 -53.23 24.71
CA VAL A 144 31.15 -52.83 24.98
C VAL A 144 30.22 -54.02 24.73
N LEU A 145 29.45 -54.40 25.74
CA LEU A 145 28.54 -55.54 25.66
C LEU A 145 27.30 -55.19 24.81
N SER A 146 26.92 -56.10 23.91
CA SER A 146 25.66 -56.04 23.16
C SER A 146 24.73 -57.16 23.63
N GLY A 147 23.57 -56.80 24.20
CA GLY A 147 22.57 -57.74 24.71
C GLY A 147 22.35 -57.70 26.22
N ASN A 148 21.65 -58.70 26.77
CA ASN A 148 21.22 -58.75 28.19
C ASN A 148 21.96 -59.83 29.01
N HIS A 149 23.02 -60.43 28.47
CA HIS A 149 23.79 -61.48 29.12
C HIS A 149 25.29 -61.22 28.98
N VAL A 150 26.08 -61.72 29.93
CA VAL A 150 27.55 -61.73 29.88
C VAL A 150 28.05 -63.15 30.14
N SER A 151 29.12 -63.54 29.45
CA SER A 151 29.76 -64.85 29.65
C SER A 151 30.75 -64.76 30.81
N ALA A 152 30.50 -65.48 31.90
CA ALA A 152 31.38 -65.55 33.06
C ALA A 152 31.63 -67.01 33.47
N LYS A 153 32.52 -67.24 34.44
CA LYS A 153 32.73 -68.54 35.07
C LYS A 153 31.90 -68.64 36.35
N SER A 154 31.21 -69.77 36.54
CA SER A 154 30.58 -70.09 37.82
C SER A 154 31.62 -70.30 38.92
N LEU A 155 31.19 -70.41 40.18
CA LEU A 155 32.09 -70.72 41.31
C LEU A 155 32.87 -72.03 41.10
N THR A 156 32.36 -72.93 40.25
CA THR A 156 33.00 -74.21 39.88
C THR A 156 33.92 -74.12 38.66
N GLY A 157 34.00 -72.96 37.99
CA GLY A 157 34.82 -72.73 36.81
C GLY A 157 34.16 -73.01 35.46
N ALA A 158 32.94 -73.57 35.43
CA ALA A 158 32.18 -73.78 34.20
C ALA A 158 31.72 -72.44 33.60
N ALA A 159 31.77 -72.30 32.27
CA ALA A 159 31.26 -71.13 31.57
C ALA A 159 29.72 -71.06 31.68
N VAL A 160 29.20 -69.90 32.10
CA VAL A 160 27.77 -69.64 32.30
C VAL A 160 27.39 -68.28 31.70
N GLN A 161 26.21 -68.22 31.10
CA GLN A 161 25.61 -66.96 30.64
C GLN A 161 24.85 -66.32 31.79
N VAL A 162 25.37 -65.21 32.30
CA VAL A 162 24.78 -64.50 33.43
C VAL A 162 23.92 -63.37 32.91
N ARG A 163 22.68 -63.29 33.40
CA ARG A 163 21.76 -62.22 33.02
C ARG A 163 22.20 -60.90 33.67
N MET A 164 22.29 -59.87 32.85
CA MET A 164 22.56 -58.51 33.25
C MET A 164 21.31 -57.88 33.91
N ALA A 165 21.48 -57.07 34.96
CA ALA A 165 20.38 -56.35 35.62
C ALA A 165 19.61 -55.43 34.63
N PRO A 166 18.30 -55.19 34.80
CA PRO A 166 17.57 -54.21 34.01
C PRO A 166 18.24 -52.83 34.04
N VAL A 167 18.06 -52.03 32.99
CA VAL A 167 18.63 -50.67 32.93
C VAL A 167 18.09 -49.80 34.07
N ASP A 168 16.84 -49.97 34.49
CA ASP A 168 16.23 -49.23 35.60
C ASP A 168 17.00 -49.44 36.92
N ASP A 169 17.48 -50.67 37.18
CA ASP A 169 18.19 -51.06 38.40
C ASP A 169 19.73 -50.95 38.29
N LEU A 170 20.23 -50.34 37.21
CA LEU A 170 21.66 -50.24 36.93
C LEU A 170 22.44 -49.50 38.03
N GLN A 171 23.45 -50.16 38.62
CA GLN A 171 24.32 -49.59 39.66
C GLN A 171 25.71 -49.19 39.17
N THR A 172 26.22 -49.81 38.11
CA THR A 172 27.54 -49.55 37.49
C THR A 172 27.55 -49.95 36.02
N LEU A 173 28.33 -49.25 35.19
CA LEU A 173 28.58 -49.63 33.80
C LEU A 173 29.63 -50.74 33.66
N PHE A 174 30.51 -50.90 34.66
CA PHE A 174 31.53 -51.93 34.66
C PHE A 174 30.91 -53.29 34.98
N VAL A 175 31.29 -54.33 34.22
CA VAL A 175 30.73 -55.67 34.38
C VAL A 175 31.79 -56.64 34.87
N MET A 176 32.92 -56.77 34.18
CA MET A 176 34.02 -57.65 34.59
C MET A 176 35.31 -57.34 33.84
N THR A 177 36.40 -57.98 34.26
CA THR A 177 37.64 -58.05 33.50
C THR A 177 37.93 -59.48 33.04
N ASP A 178 38.59 -59.62 31.90
CA ASP A 178 39.10 -60.93 31.44
C ASP A 178 40.41 -60.80 30.65
N ARG A 179 40.93 -61.96 30.21
CA ARG A 179 42.11 -62.09 29.34
C ARG A 179 43.35 -61.33 29.82
N TRP A 180 43.70 -61.51 31.09
CA TRP A 180 44.94 -60.96 31.64
C TRP A 180 46.18 -61.62 31.04
N GLN A 181 47.11 -60.80 30.53
CA GLN A 181 48.45 -61.20 30.08
C GLN A 181 49.47 -60.19 30.63
N GLY A 182 50.15 -60.55 31.72
CA GLY A 182 50.97 -59.60 32.48
C GLY A 182 50.15 -58.41 32.97
N PHE A 183 50.49 -57.20 32.50
CA PHE A 183 49.75 -55.97 32.82
C PHE A 183 48.72 -55.56 31.77
N THR A 184 48.43 -56.42 30.78
CA THR A 184 47.39 -56.17 29.77
C THR A 184 46.09 -56.87 30.16
N CYS A 185 44.96 -56.17 30.08
CA CYS A 185 43.64 -56.75 30.35
C CYS A 185 42.54 -56.19 29.44
N ARG A 186 41.38 -56.86 29.44
CA ARG A 186 40.17 -56.37 28.79
C ARG A 186 39.11 -56.04 29.84
N VAL A 187 38.51 -54.86 29.72
CA VAL A 187 37.43 -54.36 30.58
C VAL A 187 36.12 -54.42 29.80
N HIS A 188 35.14 -55.16 30.34
CA HIS A 188 33.80 -55.24 29.77
C HIS A 188 32.89 -54.21 30.43
N MET A 189 32.29 -53.35 29.60
CA MET A 189 31.34 -52.34 30.04
C MET A 189 30.01 -52.47 29.31
N ARG A 190 28.93 -52.07 29.96
CA ARG A 190 27.64 -51.82 29.29
C ARG A 190 27.73 -50.57 28.42
N PRO A 191 26.88 -50.41 27.39
CA PRO A 191 26.82 -49.16 26.62
C PRO A 191 26.57 -47.95 27.53
N ALA A 192 27.33 -46.86 27.36
CA ALA A 192 27.10 -45.61 28.09
C ALA A 192 25.74 -44.99 27.77
N THR A 193 25.16 -45.32 26.61
CA THR A 193 23.80 -44.95 26.22
C THR A 193 22.72 -45.42 27.20
N ALA A 194 23.00 -46.46 28.00
CA ALA A 194 22.10 -46.93 29.06
C ALA A 194 21.89 -45.89 30.19
N LEU A 195 22.72 -44.84 30.24
CA LEU A 195 22.57 -43.75 31.20
C LEU A 195 21.72 -42.59 30.69
N LEU A 196 21.43 -42.51 29.39
CA LEU A 196 20.77 -41.34 28.77
C LEU A 196 19.36 -41.08 29.31
N ASP A 197 18.64 -42.13 29.70
CA ASP A 197 17.28 -42.02 30.26
C ASP A 197 17.28 -41.73 31.78
N LYS A 198 18.46 -41.59 32.41
CA LYS A 198 18.59 -41.32 33.86
C LYS A 198 18.87 -39.85 34.12
N GLU A 199 18.40 -39.35 35.27
CA GLU A 199 18.71 -37.98 35.72
C GLU A 199 20.23 -37.81 35.94
N PRO A 200 20.81 -36.62 35.67
CA PRO A 200 22.25 -36.39 35.76
C PRO A 200 22.90 -36.83 37.08
N GLN A 201 22.22 -36.62 38.22
CA GLN A 201 22.70 -37.10 39.52
C GLN A 201 22.84 -38.63 39.54
N GLN A 202 21.85 -39.35 39.02
CA GLN A 202 21.90 -40.81 38.95
C GLN A 202 22.99 -41.28 37.98
N GLN A 203 23.20 -40.56 36.87
CA GLN A 203 24.32 -40.85 35.95
C GLN A 203 25.66 -40.71 36.67
N ARG A 204 25.86 -39.62 37.43
CA ARG A 204 27.06 -39.39 38.26
C ARG A 204 27.24 -40.47 39.31
N ASP A 205 26.19 -40.83 40.04
CA ASP A 205 26.24 -41.89 41.06
C ASP A 205 26.63 -43.24 40.45
N ILE A 206 26.15 -43.55 39.25
CA ILE A 206 26.51 -44.78 38.53
C ILE A 206 27.96 -44.73 38.03
N LEU A 207 28.42 -43.59 37.50
CA LEU A 207 29.82 -43.42 37.08
C LEU A 207 30.80 -43.43 38.25
N MET A 208 30.42 -42.84 39.38
CA MET A 208 31.17 -42.90 40.64
C MET A 208 31.38 -44.36 41.05
N ARG A 209 30.29 -45.13 41.12
CA ARG A 209 30.34 -46.56 41.44
C ARG A 209 31.10 -47.38 40.39
N THR A 210 31.07 -46.95 39.13
CA THR A 210 31.89 -47.52 38.05
C THR A 210 33.38 -47.28 38.31
N GLY A 211 33.77 -46.05 38.65
CA GLY A 211 35.15 -45.73 39.00
C GLY A 211 35.64 -46.47 40.25
N GLU A 212 34.80 -46.56 41.28
CA GLU A 212 35.10 -47.34 42.50
C GLU A 212 35.30 -48.83 42.18
N SER A 213 34.48 -49.40 41.30
CA SER A 213 34.60 -50.80 40.90
C SER A 213 35.87 -51.05 40.08
N LEU A 214 36.24 -50.13 39.19
CA LEU A 214 37.50 -50.18 38.45
C LEU A 214 38.71 -50.07 39.38
N LEU A 215 38.69 -49.18 40.38
CA LEU A 215 39.76 -49.06 41.38
C LEU A 215 39.94 -50.34 42.21
N LYS A 216 38.84 -50.98 42.60
CA LYS A 216 38.86 -52.27 43.31
C LYS A 216 39.46 -53.39 42.46
N ASP A 217 38.98 -53.53 41.23
CA ASP A 217 39.29 -54.70 40.40
C ASP A 217 40.58 -54.57 39.58
N LEU A 218 40.93 -53.38 39.09
CA LEU A 218 42.14 -53.15 38.30
C LEU A 218 43.36 -52.79 39.17
N TYR A 219 43.14 -52.08 40.28
CA TYR A 219 44.21 -51.45 41.05
C TYR A 219 44.30 -51.88 42.52
N ASN A 220 43.51 -52.87 42.94
CA ASN A 220 43.50 -53.43 44.30
C ASN A 220 43.19 -52.40 45.41
N GLN A 221 42.34 -51.40 45.11
CA GLN A 221 41.94 -50.37 46.07
C GLN A 221 40.60 -50.75 46.73
N GLN A 222 40.60 -51.75 47.62
CA GLN A 222 39.35 -52.26 48.25
C GLN A 222 38.57 -51.20 49.06
N HIS A 223 39.26 -50.14 49.50
CA HIS A 223 38.69 -49.01 50.24
C HIS A 223 38.27 -47.82 49.33
N ALA A 224 38.23 -47.98 48.00
CA ALA A 224 37.92 -46.89 47.09
C ALA A 224 36.56 -46.23 47.46
N ASN A 225 36.60 -44.92 47.62
CA ASN A 225 35.45 -44.05 47.85
C ASN A 225 35.68 -42.77 47.04
N LEU A 226 34.85 -42.55 46.02
CA LEU A 226 34.97 -41.42 45.11
C LEU A 226 33.96 -40.30 45.41
N SER A 227 33.27 -40.36 46.55
CA SER A 227 32.21 -39.39 46.91
C SER A 227 32.74 -37.96 46.93
N GLU A 228 33.92 -37.70 47.49
CA GLU A 228 34.51 -36.35 47.54
C GLU A 228 34.97 -35.84 46.16
N LEU A 229 35.41 -36.73 45.27
CA LEU A 229 35.80 -36.36 43.91
C LEU A 229 34.57 -36.05 43.06
N PHE A 230 33.52 -36.86 43.17
CA PHE A 230 32.29 -36.68 42.40
C PHE A 230 31.43 -35.55 42.96
N ALA A 231 31.58 -35.17 44.22
CA ALA A 231 31.04 -33.91 44.75
C ALA A 231 31.61 -32.68 44.01
N LEU A 232 32.89 -32.69 43.60
CA LEU A 232 33.45 -31.63 42.76
C LEU A 232 32.83 -31.60 41.36
N ALA A 233 32.46 -32.77 40.83
CA ALA A 233 31.73 -32.86 39.56
C ALA A 233 30.28 -32.37 39.69
N ASP A 234 29.66 -32.49 40.86
CA ASP A 234 28.36 -31.88 41.20
C ASP A 234 28.45 -30.35 41.33
N GLU A 235 29.60 -29.84 41.77
CA GLU A 235 29.90 -28.41 41.90
C GLU A 235 30.35 -27.77 40.57
N ALA A 236 30.91 -28.53 39.63
CA ALA A 236 31.37 -28.05 38.31
C ALA A 236 30.29 -27.33 37.49
N ASP A 237 29.03 -27.77 37.56
CA ASP A 237 27.89 -27.06 36.93
C ASP A 237 27.64 -25.67 37.55
N GLN A 238 27.97 -25.53 38.84
CA GLN A 238 27.80 -24.30 39.62
C GLN A 238 28.92 -23.32 39.27
N VAL A 239 30.12 -23.82 38.98
CA VAL A 239 31.26 -23.01 38.54
C VAL A 239 30.94 -22.22 37.26
N THR A 240 30.28 -22.81 36.26
CA THR A 240 29.98 -22.07 35.01
C THR A 240 29.01 -20.90 35.24
N LEU A 241 27.98 -21.08 36.07
CA LEU A 241 27.06 -20.00 36.44
C LEU A 241 27.74 -18.95 37.33
N ASP A 242 28.54 -19.38 38.30
CA ASP A 242 29.25 -18.50 39.24
C ASP A 242 30.36 -17.70 38.56
N VAL A 243 31.08 -18.29 37.59
CA VAL A 243 32.05 -17.60 36.73
C VAL A 243 31.36 -16.54 35.89
N ALA A 244 30.28 -16.89 35.19
CA ALA A 244 29.52 -15.93 34.40
C ALA A 244 28.93 -14.80 35.27
N ARG A 245 28.42 -15.14 36.46
CA ARG A 245 27.95 -14.17 37.45
C ARG A 245 29.07 -13.25 37.93
N GLY A 246 30.27 -13.78 38.19
CA GLY A 246 31.45 -13.00 38.55
C GLY A 246 31.81 -11.96 37.49
N LEU A 247 31.88 -12.37 36.21
CA LEU A 247 32.15 -11.46 35.09
C LEU A 247 31.08 -10.36 34.95
N ILE A 248 29.80 -10.73 35.09
CA ILE A 248 28.70 -9.76 35.09
C ILE A 248 28.85 -8.74 36.23
N LEU A 249 29.22 -9.20 37.44
CA LEU A 249 29.41 -8.33 38.61
C LEU A 249 30.57 -7.34 38.45
N GLU A 250 31.65 -7.74 37.78
CA GLU A 250 32.78 -6.84 37.48
C GLU A 250 32.35 -5.67 36.58
N GLY A 251 31.52 -5.95 35.56
CA GLY A 251 30.98 -4.98 34.60
C GLY A 251 29.71 -4.25 35.04
N LEU A 252 29.02 -4.74 36.08
CA LEU A 252 27.75 -4.20 36.58
C LEU A 252 27.81 -2.70 36.92
N PRO A 253 28.84 -2.17 37.61
CA PRO A 253 28.86 -0.76 38.01
C PRO A 253 28.84 0.22 36.85
N GLN A 254 29.52 -0.11 35.74
CA GLN A 254 29.53 0.73 34.54
C GLN A 254 28.19 0.62 33.80
N SER A 255 27.67 -0.61 33.70
CA SER A 255 26.37 -0.92 33.13
C SER A 255 25.24 -0.12 33.80
N LEU A 256 25.17 -0.13 35.14
CA LEU A 256 24.16 0.58 35.90
C LEU A 256 24.24 2.10 35.71
N ARG A 257 25.44 2.69 35.66
CA ARG A 257 25.61 4.14 35.44
C ARG A 257 25.08 4.61 34.09
N SER A 258 25.07 3.73 33.09
CA SER A 258 24.56 4.04 31.75
C SER A 258 23.03 4.05 31.65
N LEU A 259 22.34 3.50 32.65
CA LEU A 259 20.89 3.38 32.62
C LEU A 259 20.20 4.69 33.04
N PRO A 260 19.11 5.07 32.35
CA PRO A 260 18.33 6.25 32.72
C PRO A 260 17.67 6.08 34.09
N GLY A 261 17.66 7.16 34.88
CA GLY A 261 16.96 7.20 36.18
C GLY A 261 17.74 6.62 37.37
N ILE A 262 18.83 5.89 37.16
CA ILE A 262 19.63 5.25 38.23
C ILE A 262 20.16 6.26 39.24
N GLY A 263 20.62 7.44 38.80
CA GLY A 263 21.16 8.48 39.68
C GLY A 263 20.16 9.04 40.71
N LYS A 264 18.86 8.74 40.57
CA LYS A 264 17.82 9.17 41.51
C LYS A 264 17.66 8.20 42.69
N ASN A 265 18.13 6.96 42.59
CA ASN A 265 18.05 5.98 43.67
C ASN A 265 19.21 6.20 44.66
N LYS A 266 18.88 6.68 45.87
CA LYS A 266 19.88 7.06 46.89
C LYS A 266 20.70 5.87 47.40
N LYS A 267 20.09 4.68 47.54
CA LYS A 267 20.77 3.46 48.01
C LYS A 267 21.83 3.01 47.00
N LEU A 268 21.44 2.98 45.72
CA LEU A 268 22.33 2.56 44.64
C LEU A 268 23.47 3.55 44.39
N ALA A 269 23.18 4.86 44.45
CA ALA A 269 24.20 5.90 44.36
C ALA A 269 25.24 5.80 45.49
N LYS A 270 24.80 5.49 46.71
CA LYS A 270 25.69 5.27 47.86
C LYS A 270 26.59 4.04 47.64
N ALA A 271 26.02 2.91 47.22
CA ALA A 271 26.78 1.68 46.97
C ALA A 271 27.84 1.86 45.86
N LEU A 272 27.48 2.54 44.76
CA LEU A 272 28.42 2.86 43.68
C LEU A 272 29.55 3.81 44.16
N ALA A 273 29.24 4.78 45.02
CA ALA A 273 30.25 5.67 45.59
C ALA A 273 31.23 4.93 46.53
N SER A 274 30.72 4.03 47.38
CA SER A 274 31.54 3.16 48.24
C SER A 274 32.46 2.26 47.41
N LEU A 275 31.96 1.73 46.30
CA LEU A 275 32.76 0.95 45.37
C LEU A 275 33.88 1.79 44.71
N ASP A 276 33.59 3.03 44.31
CA ASP A 276 34.61 3.92 43.73
C ASP A 276 35.69 4.32 44.73
N GLU A 277 35.35 4.43 46.01
CA GLU A 277 36.30 4.63 47.09
C GLU A 277 37.20 3.40 47.28
N ALA A 278 36.62 2.19 47.32
CA ALA A 278 37.38 0.93 47.41
C ALA A 278 38.30 0.73 46.19
N ARG A 279 37.83 1.03 44.96
CA ARG A 279 38.64 0.99 43.72
C ARG A 279 39.82 1.96 43.79
N ARG A 280 39.61 3.20 44.25
CA ARG A 280 40.68 4.19 44.44
C ARG A 280 41.69 3.73 45.51
N GLY A 281 41.19 3.15 46.61
CA GLY A 281 42.01 2.56 47.66
C GLY A 281 42.91 1.43 47.15
N ALA A 282 42.34 0.49 46.38
CA ALA A 282 43.07 -0.61 45.75
C ALA A 282 44.13 -0.12 44.74
N ALA A 283 43.77 0.83 43.87
CA ALA A 283 44.72 1.42 42.92
C ALA A 283 45.86 2.18 43.62
N SER A 284 45.55 2.88 44.71
CA SER A 284 46.54 3.59 45.54
C SER A 284 47.47 2.62 46.26
N ALA A 285 46.95 1.55 46.87
CA ALA A 285 47.74 0.50 47.52
C ALA A 285 48.68 -0.21 46.53
N LYS A 286 48.18 -0.51 45.32
CA LYS A 286 48.97 -1.10 44.22
C LYS A 286 50.10 -0.18 43.75
N ARG A 287 49.85 1.12 43.60
CA ARG A 287 50.90 2.12 43.26
C ARG A 287 51.91 2.33 44.38
N ALA A 288 51.49 2.21 45.64
CA ALA A 288 52.35 2.39 46.81
C ALA A 288 53.15 1.14 47.21
N GLY A 289 53.03 0.02 46.47
CA GLY A 289 53.74 -1.24 46.76
C GLY A 289 53.37 -1.89 48.10
N ARG A 290 52.22 -1.52 48.69
CA ARG A 290 51.74 -2.08 49.97
C ARG A 290 51.01 -3.38 49.72
N SER A 291 50.93 -4.25 50.74
CA SER A 291 50.16 -5.51 50.67
C SER A 291 48.76 -5.24 50.13
N SER A 292 48.48 -5.78 48.96
CA SER A 292 47.22 -5.59 48.23
C SER A 292 46.06 -6.37 48.84
N ALA A 293 46.32 -7.29 49.77
CA ALA A 293 45.32 -8.21 50.31
C ALA A 293 44.13 -7.47 50.98
N GLY A 294 44.41 -6.48 51.83
CA GLY A 294 43.34 -5.73 52.52
C GLY A 294 42.54 -4.81 51.59
N ALA A 295 43.21 -4.21 50.60
CA ALA A 295 42.55 -3.32 49.65
C ALA A 295 41.76 -4.09 48.57
N ALA A 296 42.24 -5.28 48.18
CA ALA A 296 41.52 -6.22 47.33
C ALA A 296 40.28 -6.77 48.04
N ALA A 297 40.41 -7.19 49.31
CA ALA A 297 39.28 -7.65 50.11
C ALA A 297 38.21 -6.55 50.30
N SER A 298 38.62 -5.29 50.48
CA SER A 298 37.67 -4.17 50.55
C SER A 298 36.94 -3.91 49.23
N LEU A 299 37.62 -4.09 48.09
CA LEU A 299 37.01 -3.97 46.77
C LEU A 299 36.01 -5.10 46.50
N GLU A 300 36.39 -6.33 46.84
CA GLU A 300 35.54 -7.52 46.74
C GLU A 300 34.30 -7.40 47.63
N SER A 301 34.48 -6.93 48.88
CA SER A 301 33.36 -6.63 49.79
C SER A 301 32.41 -5.57 49.22
N ALA A 302 32.93 -4.48 48.65
CA ALA A 302 32.08 -3.44 48.07
C ALA A 302 31.32 -3.91 46.81
N LEU A 303 31.91 -4.80 46.01
CA LEU A 303 31.22 -5.46 44.89
C LEU A 303 30.14 -6.42 45.39
N ALA A 304 30.42 -7.21 46.43
CA ALA A 304 29.46 -8.10 47.05
C ALA A 304 28.27 -7.33 47.67
N ASP A 305 28.53 -6.20 48.33
CA ASP A 305 27.48 -5.33 48.88
C ASP A 305 26.58 -4.75 47.78
N LEU A 306 27.17 -4.32 46.65
CA LEU A 306 26.41 -3.85 45.49
C LEU A 306 25.57 -4.99 44.88
N ALA A 307 26.14 -6.19 44.77
CA ALA A 307 25.45 -7.38 44.27
C ALA A 307 24.24 -7.72 45.16
N ALA A 308 24.44 -7.80 46.48
CA ALA A 308 23.40 -8.07 47.46
C ALA A 308 22.29 -7.02 47.44
N LEU A 309 22.66 -5.73 47.28
CA LEU A 309 21.70 -4.64 47.15
C LEU A 309 20.82 -4.81 45.90
N VAL A 310 21.41 -5.09 44.74
CA VAL A 310 20.64 -5.32 43.50
C VAL A 310 19.81 -6.60 43.55
N GLU A 311 20.28 -7.63 44.27
CA GLU A 311 19.60 -8.92 44.36
C GLU A 311 18.45 -8.98 45.38
N SER A 312 18.48 -8.17 46.44
CA SER A 312 17.53 -8.30 47.55
C SER A 312 16.62 -7.09 47.80
N ASP A 313 16.98 -5.88 47.35
CA ASP A 313 16.20 -4.67 47.62
C ASP A 313 15.20 -4.38 46.49
N GLU A 314 13.91 -4.51 46.77
CA GLU A 314 12.83 -4.35 45.77
C GLU A 314 12.81 -2.95 45.13
N GLU A 315 13.13 -1.90 45.87
CA GLU A 315 13.18 -0.52 45.36
C GLU A 315 14.33 -0.36 44.36
N VAL A 316 15.49 -0.96 44.66
CA VAL A 316 16.63 -0.98 43.74
C VAL A 316 16.33 -1.84 42.51
N GLN A 317 15.77 -3.04 42.67
CA GLN A 317 15.36 -3.88 41.54
C GLN A 317 14.39 -3.16 40.61
N GLY A 318 13.36 -2.52 41.18
CA GLY A 318 12.38 -1.75 40.41
C GLY A 318 13.02 -0.60 39.63
N ALA A 319 13.97 0.12 40.24
CA ALA A 319 14.69 1.20 39.57
C ALA A 319 15.57 0.70 38.41
N VAL A 320 16.28 -0.42 38.59
CA VAL A 320 17.12 -1.02 37.54
C VAL A 320 16.25 -1.56 36.40
N LEU A 321 15.19 -2.31 36.71
CA LEU A 321 14.25 -2.82 35.71
C LEU A 321 13.59 -1.68 34.92
N ALA A 322 13.16 -0.60 35.57
CA ALA A 322 12.60 0.56 34.90
C ALA A 322 13.62 1.21 33.94
N GLY A 323 14.88 1.35 34.36
CA GLY A 323 15.96 1.86 33.50
C GLY A 323 16.20 0.98 32.28
N ILE A 324 16.19 -0.35 32.44
CA ILE A 324 16.34 -1.31 31.33
C ILE A 324 15.12 -1.27 30.41
N LYS A 325 13.89 -1.28 30.95
CA LYS A 325 12.64 -1.19 30.17
C LYS A 325 12.63 0.07 29.29
N VAL A 326 13.00 1.23 29.85
CA VAL A 326 13.14 2.48 29.08
C VAL A 326 14.16 2.34 27.95
N ARG A 327 15.31 1.71 28.19
CA ARG A 327 16.34 1.50 27.17
C ARG A 327 15.87 0.54 26.07
N VAL A 328 15.17 -0.53 26.42
CA VAL A 328 14.63 -1.52 25.48
C VAL A 328 13.54 -0.87 24.60
N THR A 329 12.61 -0.13 25.20
CA THR A 329 11.57 0.62 24.47
C THR A 329 12.15 1.75 23.61
N HIS A 330 13.19 2.46 24.08
CA HIS A 330 13.88 3.47 23.28
C HIS A 330 14.54 2.89 22.03
N ASN A 331 14.92 1.60 22.08
CA ASN A 331 15.39 0.85 20.92
C ASN A 331 14.24 0.19 20.15
N GLN A 332 12.99 0.67 20.28
CA GLN A 332 11.80 0.25 19.53
C GLN A 332 11.34 -1.21 19.75
N TYR A 333 11.79 -1.90 20.81
CA TYR A 333 11.21 -3.19 21.17
C TYR A 333 9.85 -3.02 21.86
N GLU A 334 8.90 -3.89 21.53
CA GLU A 334 7.57 -3.95 22.15
C GLU A 334 7.32 -5.34 22.74
N VAL A 335 6.26 -5.47 23.54
CA VAL A 335 5.84 -6.73 24.16
C VAL A 335 5.63 -7.84 23.11
N SER A 336 5.05 -7.49 21.96
CA SER A 336 4.82 -8.41 20.84
C SER A 336 6.08 -8.80 20.07
N SER A 337 7.23 -8.15 20.31
CA SER A 337 8.53 -8.51 19.71
C SER A 337 9.14 -9.74 20.39
N ILE A 338 8.78 -10.02 21.66
CA ILE A 338 9.44 -11.03 22.50
C ILE A 338 9.49 -12.42 21.83
N PRO A 339 8.37 -12.99 21.33
CA PRO A 339 8.43 -14.33 20.76
C PRO A 339 9.27 -14.41 19.49
N PHE A 340 9.32 -13.34 18.69
CA PHE A 340 10.10 -13.30 17.46
C PHE A 340 11.61 -13.25 17.74
N GLU A 341 12.04 -12.50 18.75
CA GLU A 341 13.45 -12.48 19.18
C GLU A 341 13.89 -13.84 19.73
N ILE A 342 13.05 -14.49 20.55
CA ILE A 342 13.35 -15.83 21.07
C ILE A 342 13.37 -16.86 19.94
N PHE A 343 12.48 -16.74 18.95
CA PHE A 343 12.46 -17.59 17.76
C PHE A 343 13.73 -17.43 16.91
N GLN A 344 14.20 -16.20 16.68
CA GLN A 344 15.45 -15.96 15.96
C GLN A 344 16.65 -16.53 16.71
N ASN A 345 16.76 -16.29 18.01
CA ASN A 345 17.80 -16.89 18.85
C ASN A 345 17.77 -18.42 18.79
N ALA A 346 16.58 -19.01 18.70
CA ALA A 346 16.42 -20.45 18.54
C ALA A 346 16.88 -20.95 17.16
N ASP A 347 16.57 -20.23 16.07
CA ASP A 347 17.03 -20.57 14.71
C ASP A 347 18.56 -20.46 14.60
N ASP A 348 19.14 -19.39 15.14
CA ASP A 348 20.59 -19.18 15.22
C ASP A 348 21.26 -20.30 16.04
N ALA A 349 20.70 -20.66 17.20
CA ALA A 349 21.21 -21.75 18.02
C ALA A 349 21.17 -23.11 17.29
N VAL A 350 20.17 -23.36 16.44
CA VAL A 350 20.12 -24.59 15.62
C VAL A 350 21.24 -24.59 14.58
N ILE A 351 21.48 -23.46 13.91
CA ILE A 351 22.57 -23.32 12.94
C ILE A 351 23.93 -23.54 13.60
N GLU A 352 24.16 -22.89 14.73
CA GLU A 352 25.40 -23.02 15.50
C GLU A 352 25.64 -24.46 15.95
N MET A 353 24.58 -25.18 16.36
CA MET A 353 24.69 -26.59 16.73
C MET A 353 25.09 -27.47 15.53
N GLN A 354 24.50 -27.24 14.36
CA GLN A 354 24.86 -27.96 13.13
C GLN A 354 26.31 -27.65 12.69
N HIS A 355 26.76 -26.40 12.84
CA HIS A 355 28.15 -26.04 12.56
C HIS A 355 29.13 -26.76 13.49
N LEU A 356 28.81 -26.87 14.79
CA LEU A 356 29.62 -27.65 15.73
C LEU A 356 29.63 -29.14 15.36
N GLN A 357 28.49 -29.73 14.97
CA GLN A 357 28.45 -31.12 14.49
C GLN A 357 29.39 -31.34 13.30
N LYS A 358 29.32 -30.45 12.31
CA LYS A 358 30.13 -30.54 11.10
C LYS A 358 31.61 -30.32 11.38
N ALA A 359 31.96 -29.40 12.28
CA ALA A 359 33.34 -29.14 12.68
C ALA A 359 33.97 -30.33 13.44
N ASP A 360 33.15 -31.16 14.07
CA ASP A 360 33.56 -32.42 14.71
C ASP A 360 33.51 -33.63 13.74
N ASP A 361 33.36 -33.41 12.42
CA ASP A 361 33.17 -34.47 11.41
C ASP A 361 32.00 -35.43 11.70
N ARG A 362 30.97 -34.94 12.42
CA ARG A 362 29.77 -35.71 12.76
C ARG A 362 28.62 -35.44 11.80
N GLN A 363 27.72 -36.42 11.70
CA GLN A 363 26.49 -36.25 10.94
C GLN A 363 25.64 -35.12 11.55
N GLU A 364 25.13 -34.24 10.67
CA GLU A 364 24.17 -33.21 11.05
C GLU A 364 22.93 -33.84 11.71
N PHE A 365 22.37 -33.16 12.71
CA PHE A 365 21.10 -33.60 13.29
C PHE A 365 19.99 -33.48 12.24
N ASP A 366 19.04 -34.41 12.29
CA ASP A 366 17.83 -34.28 11.49
C ASP A 366 17.06 -33.00 11.85
N ALA A 367 16.41 -32.38 10.87
CA ALA A 367 15.57 -31.21 11.07
C ALA A 367 14.41 -31.52 12.04
N GLU A 368 13.92 -32.76 12.09
CA GLU A 368 12.93 -33.17 13.09
C GLU A 368 13.49 -33.21 14.51
N ALA A 369 14.80 -33.47 14.65
CA ALA A 369 15.46 -33.60 15.95
C ALA A 369 15.73 -32.25 16.62
N ILE A 370 16.16 -31.21 15.88
CA ILE A 370 16.47 -29.90 16.50
C ILE A 370 15.75 -28.71 15.87
N GLY A 371 15.16 -28.86 14.68
CA GLY A 371 14.50 -27.79 13.91
C GLY A 371 13.09 -27.43 14.39
N ARG A 372 12.85 -27.46 15.70
CA ARG A 372 11.53 -27.22 16.31
C ARG A 372 11.57 -26.11 17.37
N PHE A 373 10.55 -25.25 17.32
CA PHE A 373 10.27 -24.21 18.30
C PHE A 373 8.88 -24.41 18.92
N VAL A 374 8.74 -24.21 20.23
CA VAL A 374 7.46 -24.35 20.95
C VAL A 374 7.20 -23.09 21.77
N MET A 375 5.99 -22.55 21.67
CA MET A 375 5.46 -21.49 22.53
C MET A 375 4.17 -21.98 23.21
N GLN A 376 4.12 -21.97 24.54
CA GLN A 376 2.92 -22.23 25.33
C GLN A 376 2.60 -21.00 26.17
N SER A 377 1.32 -20.63 26.28
CA SER A 377 0.87 -19.52 27.11
C SER A 377 -0.25 -19.91 28.05
N SER A 378 -0.34 -19.15 29.14
CA SER A 378 -1.41 -19.10 30.14
C SER A 378 -1.51 -17.67 30.67
N ASP A 379 -2.55 -17.34 31.44
CA ASP A 379 -2.78 -15.99 31.97
C ASP A 379 -1.65 -15.42 32.84
N GLN A 380 -0.76 -16.27 33.37
CA GLN A 380 0.31 -15.88 34.30
C GLN A 380 1.72 -16.23 33.80
N MET A 381 1.83 -17.00 32.73
CA MET A 381 3.12 -17.54 32.30
C MET A 381 3.13 -17.83 30.80
N ILE A 382 4.24 -17.48 30.16
CA ILE A 382 4.57 -17.91 28.79
C ILE A 382 5.84 -18.77 28.85
N ARG A 383 5.87 -19.85 28.08
CA ARG A 383 7.00 -20.76 27.97
C ARG A 383 7.45 -20.89 26.52
N PHE A 384 8.77 -20.87 26.31
CA PHE A 384 9.40 -21.12 25.01
C PHE A 384 10.36 -22.29 25.12
N ALA A 385 10.39 -23.19 24.13
CA ALA A 385 11.35 -24.28 24.08
C ALA A 385 11.95 -24.48 22.68
N HIS A 386 13.25 -24.75 22.61
CA HIS A 386 13.97 -25.14 21.39
C HIS A 386 15.13 -26.11 21.71
N TRP A 387 15.64 -26.80 20.69
CA TRP A 387 16.70 -27.82 20.83
C TRP A 387 17.98 -27.48 20.05
N GLY A 388 18.21 -26.18 19.85
CA GLY A 388 19.49 -25.67 19.33
C GLY A 388 20.62 -25.76 20.37
N ARG A 389 21.76 -25.15 20.06
CA ARG A 389 22.94 -25.08 20.94
C ARG A 389 22.57 -24.56 22.34
N PRO A 390 22.93 -25.27 23.43
CA PRO A 390 22.74 -24.75 24.78
C PRO A 390 23.60 -23.52 25.06
N ILE A 391 23.13 -22.65 25.96
CA ILE A 391 23.87 -21.47 26.42
C ILE A 391 25.21 -21.90 27.04
N ASN A 392 26.28 -21.18 26.70
CA ASN A 392 27.66 -21.46 27.11
C ASN A 392 28.26 -22.78 26.57
N TYR A 393 27.53 -23.55 25.75
CA TYR A 393 28.10 -24.73 25.10
C TYR A 393 29.01 -24.30 23.94
N ALA A 394 30.32 -24.46 24.14
CA ALA A 394 31.35 -23.96 23.24
C ALA A 394 31.87 -24.97 22.21
N GLY A 395 31.30 -26.18 22.13
CA GLY A 395 31.89 -27.26 21.33
C GLY A 395 33.07 -27.93 22.06
N ARG A 396 33.86 -28.72 21.33
CA ARG A 396 34.88 -29.61 21.93
C ARG A 396 36.15 -29.64 21.09
N LEU A 397 37.30 -29.84 21.73
CA LEU A 397 38.59 -30.05 21.04
C LEU A 397 38.79 -29.08 19.85
N ALA A 398 38.74 -29.58 18.61
CA ALA A 398 38.94 -28.82 17.38
C ALA A 398 37.75 -27.89 17.01
N SER A 399 36.53 -28.19 17.46
CA SER A 399 35.35 -27.32 17.27
C SER A 399 35.14 -26.31 18.40
N TYR A 400 36.03 -26.28 19.41
CA TYR A 400 35.91 -25.35 20.53
C TYR A 400 35.95 -23.89 20.06
N LYS A 401 34.92 -23.15 20.43
CA LYS A 401 34.77 -21.73 20.14
C LYS A 401 34.65 -20.94 21.43
N ALA A 402 35.74 -20.27 21.80
CA ALA A 402 35.82 -19.47 23.03
C ALA A 402 34.70 -18.40 23.13
N GLU A 403 34.25 -17.87 21.98
CA GLU A 403 33.17 -16.89 21.90
C GLU A 403 31.81 -17.38 22.42
N PHE A 404 31.57 -18.70 22.38
CA PHE A 404 30.33 -19.32 22.85
C PHE A 404 30.35 -19.60 24.35
N ALA A 405 31.52 -19.68 25.00
CA ALA A 405 31.63 -19.95 26.44
C ALA A 405 31.03 -18.83 27.31
N ASN A 406 30.88 -17.62 26.75
CA ASN A 406 30.46 -16.40 27.45
C ASN A 406 29.07 -15.90 26.99
N ASP A 407 28.22 -16.77 26.46
CA ASP A 407 26.87 -16.39 26.00
C ASP A 407 26.03 -15.76 27.11
N LEU A 408 26.02 -16.36 28.31
CA LEU A 408 25.26 -15.87 29.46
C LEU A 408 25.68 -14.45 29.87
N GLU A 409 27.00 -14.19 29.88
CA GLU A 409 27.56 -12.86 30.16
C GLU A 409 27.08 -11.84 29.12
N ARG A 410 27.23 -12.16 27.82
CA ARG A 410 26.81 -11.30 26.71
C ARG A 410 25.30 -11.07 26.68
N MET A 411 24.52 -12.07 27.09
CA MET A 411 23.05 -12.02 27.17
C MET A 411 22.58 -11.02 28.24
N LEU A 412 23.30 -10.90 29.37
CA LEU A 412 22.86 -10.12 30.52
C LEU A 412 23.59 -8.77 30.70
N MET A 413 24.84 -8.62 30.25
CA MET A 413 25.59 -7.36 30.36
C MET A 413 25.00 -6.23 29.50
N LEU A 414 24.96 -5.00 30.03
CA LEU A 414 24.37 -3.84 29.34
C LEU A 414 25.46 -3.14 28.50
N GLY A 415 25.39 -3.28 27.17
CA GLY A 415 26.27 -2.59 26.22
C GLY A 415 27.56 -3.33 25.82
N ALA A 416 27.67 -4.63 26.08
CA ALA A 416 28.90 -5.42 25.89
C ALA A 416 29.08 -6.08 24.50
N SER A 417 28.27 -5.74 23.49
CA SER A 417 28.39 -6.41 22.18
C SER A 417 29.44 -5.73 21.30
N ALA A 418 30.68 -6.16 21.42
CA ALA A 418 31.68 -6.06 20.34
C ALA A 418 31.43 -7.20 19.34
N LYS A 419 30.71 -6.94 18.26
CA LYS A 419 30.72 -7.80 17.07
C LYS A 419 30.88 -6.88 15.86
N ASP A 420 31.99 -7.06 15.15
CA ASP A 420 32.33 -6.39 13.90
C ASP A 420 31.23 -6.62 12.86
N GLU A 421 31.06 -5.65 11.96
CA GLU A 421 29.90 -5.51 11.06
C GLU A 421 29.77 -6.59 9.96
N ASP A 422 30.71 -7.54 9.87
CA ASP A 422 30.87 -8.43 8.71
C ASP A 422 30.26 -9.84 8.84
N GLU A 423 29.81 -10.26 10.02
CA GLU A 423 29.14 -11.57 10.19
C GLU A 423 27.65 -11.35 10.44
N GLY A 424 26.80 -11.79 9.50
CA GLY A 424 25.33 -11.66 9.52
C GLY A 424 24.61 -12.37 10.67
N VAL A 425 25.01 -12.09 11.91
CA VAL A 425 24.45 -12.56 13.18
C VAL A 425 23.46 -11.52 13.68
N THR A 426 22.27 -12.00 14.00
CA THR A 426 21.12 -11.20 14.39
C THR A 426 21.18 -10.77 15.85
N GLY A 427 21.80 -9.62 16.15
CA GLY A 427 21.74 -9.06 17.51
C GLY A 427 22.75 -7.95 17.79
N LYS A 428 22.50 -6.74 17.29
CA LYS A 428 23.27 -5.55 17.71
C LYS A 428 22.88 -5.24 19.17
N PHE A 429 23.86 -5.21 20.07
CA PHE A 429 23.75 -4.76 21.48
C PHE A 429 23.26 -5.75 22.55
N GLY A 430 22.99 -7.03 22.25
CA GLY A 430 22.50 -7.99 23.26
C GLY A 430 21.13 -7.60 23.86
N LEU A 431 20.36 -6.77 23.16
CA LEU A 431 19.04 -6.28 23.61
C LEU A 431 17.89 -7.22 23.24
N GLY A 432 18.06 -8.11 22.25
CA GLY A 432 17.02 -9.02 21.78
C GLY A 432 16.45 -9.91 22.89
N PHE A 433 17.31 -10.60 23.65
CA PHE A 433 16.86 -11.37 24.83
C PHE A 433 16.24 -10.47 25.91
N LYS A 434 16.77 -9.26 26.11
CA LYS A 434 16.28 -8.34 27.15
C LYS A 434 14.87 -7.81 26.88
N SER A 435 14.34 -8.00 25.67
CA SER A 435 12.92 -7.74 25.37
C SER A 435 11.98 -8.50 26.32
N VAL A 436 12.37 -9.69 26.82
CA VAL A 436 11.57 -10.46 27.78
C VAL A 436 11.23 -9.68 29.05
N LEU A 437 12.07 -8.71 29.41
CA LEU A 437 11.89 -7.87 30.58
C LEU A 437 10.72 -6.92 30.46
N LEU A 438 10.19 -6.68 29.24
CA LEU A 438 8.98 -5.90 29.04
C LEU A 438 7.74 -6.60 29.63
N ALA A 439 7.72 -7.93 29.62
CA ALA A 439 6.60 -8.75 30.09
C ALA A 439 6.84 -9.44 31.45
N SER A 440 8.11 -9.63 31.83
CA SER A 440 8.49 -10.35 33.06
C SER A 440 9.64 -9.68 33.81
N SER A 441 9.43 -9.44 35.11
CA SER A 441 10.49 -8.96 36.02
C SER A 441 11.51 -10.03 36.41
N THR A 442 11.17 -11.32 36.25
CA THR A 442 11.99 -12.46 36.69
C THR A 442 11.96 -13.60 35.67
N PRO A 443 12.44 -13.37 34.43
CA PRO A 443 12.50 -14.42 33.42
C PRO A 443 13.41 -15.56 33.90
N ARG A 444 13.03 -16.80 33.59
CA ARG A 444 13.71 -18.01 34.04
C ARG A 444 14.19 -18.80 32.84
N VAL A 445 15.41 -19.31 32.90
CA VAL A 445 16.04 -20.05 31.81
C VAL A 445 16.56 -21.37 32.33
N TRP A 446 16.25 -22.43 31.60
CA TRP A 446 16.84 -23.75 31.76
C TRP A 446 17.42 -24.19 30.40
N SER A 447 18.74 -24.11 30.25
CA SER A 447 19.45 -24.44 29.01
C SER A 447 20.56 -25.44 29.30
N GLY A 448 20.41 -26.68 28.84
CA GLY A 448 21.30 -27.78 29.23
C GLY A 448 21.34 -27.94 30.76
N ASP A 449 22.50 -27.69 31.35
CA ASP A 449 22.70 -27.74 32.81
C ASP A 449 22.51 -26.39 33.51
N LEU A 450 22.49 -25.28 32.76
CA LEU A 450 22.29 -23.96 33.33
C LEU A 450 20.81 -23.78 33.70
N CYS A 451 20.54 -23.48 34.98
CA CYS A 451 19.21 -23.22 35.51
C CYS A 451 19.22 -21.98 36.40
N PHE A 452 18.70 -20.86 35.88
CA PHE A 452 18.77 -19.56 36.55
C PHE A 452 17.53 -18.70 36.30
N ASP A 453 17.22 -17.81 37.26
CA ASP A 453 16.34 -16.67 37.07
C ASP A 453 17.16 -15.39 36.93
N VAL A 454 16.62 -14.39 36.22
CA VAL A 454 17.29 -13.09 36.05
C VAL A 454 16.65 -12.08 36.99
N VAL A 455 17.40 -11.65 37.99
CA VAL A 455 16.99 -10.66 38.98
C VAL A 455 17.43 -9.27 38.54
N ALA A 456 16.58 -8.27 38.81
CA ALA A 456 16.78 -6.86 38.39
C ALA A 456 16.99 -6.67 36.88
N GLY A 457 16.76 -7.71 36.06
CA GLY A 457 17.01 -7.72 34.62
C GLY A 457 18.48 -7.85 34.20
N CYS A 458 19.41 -8.06 35.13
CA CYS A 458 20.85 -8.11 34.80
C CYS A 458 21.67 -9.13 35.60
N LEU A 459 21.17 -9.68 36.70
CA LEU A 459 21.92 -10.65 37.52
C LEU A 459 21.31 -12.04 37.44
N PRO A 460 22.06 -13.07 37.01
CA PRO A 460 21.58 -14.44 37.07
C PRO A 460 21.69 -14.95 38.50
N ARG A 461 20.62 -15.59 38.98
CA ARG A 461 20.58 -16.28 40.27
C ARG A 461 20.10 -17.71 40.05
N ARG A 462 20.67 -18.64 40.80
CA ARG A 462 20.33 -20.07 40.69
C ARG A 462 18.83 -20.26 40.89
N TRP A 463 18.21 -20.98 39.96
CA TRP A 463 16.80 -21.33 40.02
C TRP A 463 16.63 -22.84 40.01
N LYS A 464 15.65 -23.35 40.75
CA LYS A 464 15.30 -24.76 40.77
C LYS A 464 13.99 -24.96 40.02
N ALA A 465 14.06 -25.68 38.89
CA ALA A 465 12.89 -25.99 38.08
C ALA A 465 11.80 -26.69 38.91
N SER A 466 10.57 -26.17 38.80
CA SER A 466 9.41 -26.73 39.48
C SER A 466 9.00 -28.09 38.88
N PRO A 467 8.25 -28.94 39.61
CA PRO A 467 7.69 -30.18 39.02
C PRO A 467 6.85 -29.91 37.76
N ALA A 468 6.15 -28.78 37.70
CA ALA A 468 5.37 -28.37 36.52
C ALA A 468 6.27 -28.03 35.32
N THR A 469 7.38 -27.32 35.56
CA THR A 469 8.41 -27.02 34.55
C THR A 469 9.01 -28.31 33.99
N LYS A 470 9.39 -29.25 34.87
CA LYS A 470 9.94 -30.56 34.46
C LYS A 470 8.94 -31.35 33.62
N LYS A 471 7.68 -31.40 34.05
CA LYS A 471 6.60 -32.07 33.31
C LYS A 471 6.38 -31.44 31.94
N PHE A 472 6.44 -30.11 31.82
CA PHE A 472 6.35 -29.41 30.54
C PHE A 472 7.52 -29.80 29.62
N GLN A 473 8.76 -29.74 30.12
CA GLN A 473 9.93 -30.10 29.33
C GLN A 473 9.84 -31.54 28.81
N GLN A 474 9.44 -32.49 29.65
CA GLN A 474 9.21 -33.88 29.26
C GLN A 474 8.09 -34.02 28.21
N ALA A 475 7.01 -33.24 28.32
CA ALA A 475 5.89 -33.29 27.39
C ALA A 475 6.22 -32.73 26.00
N VAL A 476 7.12 -31.74 25.92
CA VAL A 476 7.51 -31.14 24.63
C VAL A 476 8.64 -31.88 23.93
N GLN A 477 9.42 -32.70 24.65
CA GLN A 477 10.47 -33.55 24.10
C GLN A 477 9.89 -34.75 23.32
N THR A 478 10.43 -34.99 22.12
CA THR A 478 10.16 -36.21 21.36
C THR A 478 11.15 -37.34 21.74
N PRO A 479 10.85 -38.62 21.45
CA PRO A 479 11.77 -39.73 21.75
C PRO A 479 13.17 -39.55 21.16
N SER A 480 13.29 -39.04 19.93
CA SER A 480 14.57 -38.72 19.27
C SER A 480 15.33 -37.58 19.94
N GLN A 481 14.63 -36.74 20.72
CA GLN A 481 15.19 -35.60 21.46
C GLN A 481 15.51 -35.89 22.92
N ARG A 482 15.20 -37.08 23.46
CA ARG A 482 15.47 -37.38 24.88
C ARG A 482 16.95 -37.27 25.24
N ALA A 483 17.84 -37.58 24.29
CA ALA A 483 19.28 -37.41 24.45
C ALA A 483 19.76 -35.96 24.20
N LEU A 484 18.91 -35.09 23.66
CA LEU A 484 19.24 -33.72 23.26
C LEU A 484 18.86 -32.72 24.35
N ARG A 485 19.78 -31.79 24.61
CA ARG A 485 19.67 -30.79 25.67
C ARG A 485 19.11 -29.51 25.08
N GLY A 486 17.83 -29.25 25.33
CA GLY A 486 17.16 -28.04 24.87
C GLY A 486 17.30 -26.85 25.81
N THR A 487 16.81 -25.71 25.34
CA THR A 487 16.63 -24.48 26.10
C THR A 487 15.14 -24.24 26.32
N LEU A 488 14.77 -24.04 27.59
CA LEU A 488 13.45 -23.67 28.06
C LEU A 488 13.52 -22.28 28.70
N ILE A 489 12.66 -21.36 28.27
CA ILE A 489 12.52 -20.02 28.85
C ILE A 489 11.11 -19.90 29.42
N GLU A 490 10.97 -19.63 30.72
CA GLU A 490 9.70 -19.28 31.34
C GLU A 490 9.65 -17.79 31.66
N LEU A 491 8.56 -17.14 31.26
CA LEU A 491 8.26 -15.75 31.55
C LEU A 491 7.05 -15.67 32.49
N PRO A 492 7.26 -15.58 33.83
CA PRO A 492 6.21 -15.18 34.75
C PRO A 492 5.76 -13.75 34.44
N LEU A 493 4.48 -13.56 34.13
CA LEU A 493 3.97 -12.25 33.69
C LEU A 493 3.74 -11.30 34.86
N ASP A 494 4.18 -10.05 34.72
CA ASP A 494 4.02 -9.01 35.76
C ASP A 494 2.54 -8.61 35.97
N SER A 495 1.70 -8.72 34.93
CA SER A 495 0.28 -8.37 34.98
C SER A 495 -0.61 -9.47 34.37
N ARG A 496 -1.78 -9.71 35.00
CA ARG A 496 -2.83 -10.58 34.45
C ARG A 496 -3.46 -9.87 33.25
N GLY A 497 -3.22 -10.38 32.04
CA GLY A 497 -3.71 -9.82 30.77
C GLY A 497 -2.63 -9.57 29.71
N ALA A 498 -1.35 -9.49 30.10
CA ALA A 498 -0.24 -9.28 29.15
C ALA A 498 0.01 -10.47 28.20
N ALA A 499 -0.58 -11.65 28.47
CA ALA A 499 -0.35 -12.85 27.68
C ALA A 499 -0.80 -12.71 26.21
N SER A 500 -1.95 -12.08 25.97
CA SER A 500 -2.46 -11.81 24.62
C SER A 500 -1.52 -10.88 23.84
N GLU A 501 -1.11 -9.78 24.47
CA GLU A 501 -0.22 -8.78 23.85
C GLU A 501 1.12 -9.38 23.40
N VAL A 502 1.64 -10.37 24.15
CA VAL A 502 2.85 -11.10 23.76
C VAL A 502 2.57 -12.06 22.60
N THR A 503 1.47 -12.80 22.65
CA THR A 503 1.30 -14.04 21.87
C THR A 503 0.51 -13.89 20.57
N GLU A 504 -0.47 -12.98 20.51
CA GLU A 504 -1.43 -12.89 19.38
C GLU A 504 -0.73 -12.66 18.05
N ARG A 505 0.21 -11.69 17.99
CA ARG A 505 0.92 -11.38 16.75
C ARG A 505 1.78 -12.55 16.28
N PHE A 506 2.44 -13.26 17.20
CA PHE A 506 3.24 -14.44 16.87
C PHE A 506 2.35 -15.60 16.40
N ALA A 507 1.25 -15.86 17.09
CA ALA A 507 0.29 -16.91 16.73
C ALA A 507 -0.36 -16.67 15.36
N GLY A 508 -0.69 -15.41 15.03
CA GLY A 508 -1.25 -15.04 13.74
C GLY A 508 -0.27 -15.22 12.57
N LEU A 509 1.03 -15.05 12.81
CA LEU A 509 2.08 -15.14 11.78
C LEU A 509 2.87 -16.46 11.80
N ALA A 510 2.52 -17.39 12.70
CA ALA A 510 3.26 -18.62 12.94
C ALA A 510 3.35 -19.56 11.73
N GLY A 511 2.39 -19.49 10.78
CA GLY A 511 2.42 -20.27 9.55
C GLY A 511 3.57 -19.93 8.60
N LEU A 512 4.05 -18.68 8.61
CA LEU A 512 5.14 -18.22 7.73
C LEU A 512 6.52 -18.35 8.36
N LEU A 513 6.62 -18.43 9.69
CA LEU A 513 7.90 -18.53 10.40
C LEU A 513 8.76 -19.73 9.95
N PRO A 514 8.23 -20.96 9.80
CA PRO A 514 9.01 -22.09 9.29
C PRO A 514 9.45 -21.95 7.82
N VAL A 515 8.80 -21.08 7.04
CA VAL A 515 9.13 -20.82 5.63
C VAL A 515 10.36 -19.93 5.52
N PHE A 516 10.47 -18.93 6.40
CA PHE A 516 11.55 -17.93 6.42
C PHE A 516 12.72 -18.29 7.32
N ALA A 517 12.51 -19.18 8.29
CA ALA A 517 13.60 -19.72 9.10
C ALA A 517 14.64 -20.44 8.25
N ARG A 518 15.90 -20.32 8.67
CA ARG A 518 17.03 -20.93 7.99
C ARG A 518 17.06 -22.43 8.28
N LYS A 519 16.82 -22.85 9.53
CA LYS A 519 16.86 -24.27 9.94
C LYS A 519 15.62 -24.74 10.72
N LEU A 520 14.89 -23.87 11.41
CA LEU A 520 13.61 -24.24 12.01
C LEU A 520 12.59 -24.59 10.91
N ARG A 521 11.93 -25.74 11.05
CA ARG A 521 10.91 -26.24 10.10
C ARG A 521 9.57 -26.49 10.75
N ARG A 522 9.51 -26.43 12.09
CA ARG A 522 8.28 -26.61 12.87
C ARG A 522 8.18 -25.59 14.01
N VAL A 523 7.08 -24.86 14.04
CA VAL A 523 6.70 -23.94 15.12
C VAL A 523 5.41 -24.45 15.74
N VAL A 524 5.36 -24.63 17.06
CA VAL A 524 4.16 -25.06 17.77
C VAL A 524 3.70 -23.93 18.68
N VAL A 525 2.46 -23.46 18.47
CA VAL A 525 1.83 -22.42 19.30
C VAL A 525 0.65 -23.03 20.04
N GLY A 526 0.73 -23.11 21.37
CA GLY A 526 -0.21 -23.89 22.17
C GLY A 526 -0.14 -25.37 21.77
N GLU A 527 -1.22 -25.89 21.19
CA GLU A 527 -1.29 -27.25 20.64
C GLU A 527 -1.21 -27.29 19.10
N GLU A 528 -1.16 -26.13 18.44
CA GLU A 528 -1.23 -26.02 16.98
C GLU A 528 0.18 -26.09 16.35
N PRO A 529 0.47 -27.11 15.51
CA PRO A 529 1.73 -27.20 14.79
C PRO A 529 1.66 -26.47 13.43
N HIS A 530 2.62 -25.59 13.18
CA HIS A 530 2.90 -24.97 11.90
C HIS A 530 4.20 -25.56 11.34
N THR A 531 4.13 -26.19 10.17
CA THR A 531 5.27 -26.91 9.58
C THR A 531 5.45 -26.51 8.12
N TRP A 532 6.71 -26.37 7.68
CA TRP A 532 7.03 -26.18 6.27
C TRP A 532 7.80 -27.38 5.72
N GLN A 533 7.13 -28.14 4.86
CA GLN A 533 7.70 -29.24 4.07
C GLN A 533 7.26 -29.03 2.61
N PRO A 534 8.04 -28.29 1.82
CA PRO A 534 7.62 -27.89 0.48
C PRO A 534 7.59 -29.08 -0.48
N ARG A 535 6.60 -29.09 -1.37
CA ARG A 535 6.67 -29.82 -2.62
C ARG A 535 7.52 -29.01 -3.60
N ILE A 536 8.42 -29.68 -4.32
CA ILE A 536 9.28 -29.04 -5.31
C ILE A 536 8.66 -29.18 -6.70
N VAL A 537 8.35 -28.06 -7.34
CA VAL A 537 8.04 -27.97 -8.77
C VAL A 537 9.35 -27.78 -9.52
N ARG A 538 9.72 -28.76 -10.36
CA ARG A 538 10.95 -28.73 -11.17
C ARG A 538 10.60 -28.26 -12.57
N LEU A 539 11.23 -27.18 -13.02
CA LEU A 539 11.12 -26.68 -14.39
C LEU A 539 12.06 -27.45 -15.32
N GLY A 540 11.80 -27.41 -16.63
CA GLY A 540 12.61 -28.10 -17.64
C GLY A 540 14.09 -27.72 -17.64
N SER A 541 14.44 -26.52 -17.15
CA SER A 541 15.81 -26.03 -16.99
C SER A 541 16.56 -26.63 -15.78
N GLY A 542 15.86 -27.35 -14.89
CA GLY A 542 16.37 -27.81 -13.60
C GLY A 542 16.19 -26.82 -12.45
N ARG A 543 15.74 -25.58 -12.73
CA ARG A 543 15.34 -24.62 -11.68
C ARG A 543 14.10 -25.11 -10.92
N GLN A 544 13.94 -24.64 -9.68
CA GLN A 544 12.98 -25.20 -8.73
C GLN A 544 12.14 -24.10 -8.09
N ILE A 545 10.86 -24.41 -7.86
CA ILE A 545 9.92 -23.59 -7.09
C ILE A 545 9.40 -24.45 -5.94
N GLU A 546 9.45 -23.92 -4.73
CA GLU A 546 8.84 -24.56 -3.56
C GLU A 546 7.34 -24.18 -3.50
N THR A 547 6.46 -25.15 -3.25
CA THR A 547 5.04 -24.91 -3.03
C THR A 547 4.51 -25.74 -1.86
N GLY A 548 3.55 -25.19 -1.12
CA GLY A 548 2.94 -25.86 0.03
C GLY A 548 1.83 -25.00 0.63
N SER A 549 1.13 -25.53 1.63
CA SER A 549 0.08 -24.81 2.34
C SER A 549 0.54 -24.38 3.73
N VAL A 550 0.19 -23.15 4.11
CA VAL A 550 0.45 -22.58 5.43
C VAL A 550 -0.80 -21.90 5.98
N ALA A 551 -0.89 -21.80 7.31
CA ALA A 551 -1.94 -21.02 7.98
C ALA A 551 -1.59 -19.51 7.87
N LEU A 552 -2.46 -18.74 7.22
CA LEU A 552 -2.33 -17.29 7.06
C LEU A 552 -3.45 -16.57 7.83
N PRO A 553 -3.18 -15.39 8.40
CA PRO A 553 -4.22 -14.59 9.07
C PRO A 553 -5.16 -13.95 8.04
N VAL A 554 -6.45 -13.88 8.39
CA VAL A 554 -7.53 -13.24 7.64
C VAL A 554 -8.43 -12.46 8.60
N ASP A 555 -9.27 -11.56 8.08
CA ASP A 555 -10.27 -10.86 8.89
C ASP A 555 -11.16 -11.89 9.63
N GLY A 556 -11.21 -11.77 10.96
CA GLY A 556 -11.94 -12.70 11.83
C GLY A 556 -11.32 -14.09 12.06
N GLY A 557 -10.09 -14.39 11.58
CA GLY A 557 -9.47 -15.70 11.88
C GLY A 557 -8.20 -16.05 11.10
N ARG A 558 -8.07 -17.34 10.72
CA ARG A 558 -6.96 -17.90 9.95
C ARG A 558 -7.48 -18.85 8.88
N VAL A 559 -6.79 -18.90 7.73
CA VAL A 559 -7.10 -19.81 6.61
C VAL A 559 -5.85 -20.59 6.21
N HIS A 560 -6.01 -21.84 5.79
CA HIS A 560 -4.93 -22.56 5.11
C HIS A 560 -4.91 -22.16 3.64
N SER A 561 -3.83 -21.55 3.19
CA SER A 561 -3.65 -21.10 1.80
C SER A 561 -2.39 -21.70 1.20
N GLY A 562 -2.36 -21.87 -0.11
CA GLY A 562 -1.14 -22.19 -0.84
C GLY A 562 -0.19 -20.99 -0.89
N ILE A 563 1.11 -21.27 -0.92
CA ILE A 563 2.16 -20.30 -1.23
C ILE A 563 3.15 -20.86 -2.26
N LEU A 564 3.73 -19.97 -3.05
CA LEU A 564 4.91 -20.23 -3.89
C LEU A 564 6.11 -19.55 -3.25
N VAL A 565 7.24 -20.25 -3.18
CA VAL A 565 8.49 -19.74 -2.61
C VAL A 565 9.62 -19.86 -3.62
N PHE A 566 10.22 -18.73 -3.94
CA PHE A 566 11.39 -18.62 -4.80
C PHE A 566 12.62 -18.39 -3.92
N ARG A 567 13.58 -19.32 -3.94
CA ARG A 567 14.82 -19.23 -3.15
C ARG A 567 15.94 -18.65 -4.01
N GLY A 568 16.51 -17.55 -3.54
CA GLY A 568 17.75 -16.96 -4.05
C GLY A 568 18.91 -17.14 -3.08
N ALA A 569 20.12 -16.76 -3.49
CA ALA A 569 21.29 -16.75 -2.60
C ALA A 569 21.19 -15.63 -1.56
N SER A 570 20.55 -14.51 -1.92
CA SER A 570 20.40 -13.32 -1.08
C SER A 570 19.15 -13.35 -0.19
N GLY A 571 18.20 -14.27 -0.44
CA GLY A 571 16.96 -14.34 0.31
C GLY A 571 15.88 -15.19 -0.36
N SER A 572 14.62 -14.97 0.01
CA SER A 572 13.48 -15.67 -0.55
C SER A 572 12.29 -14.77 -0.79
N VAL A 573 11.57 -15.05 -1.87
CA VAL A 573 10.37 -14.33 -2.30
C VAL A 573 9.17 -15.26 -2.19
N VAL A 574 8.07 -14.78 -1.61
CA VAL A 574 6.86 -15.59 -1.40
C VAL A 574 5.65 -14.91 -2.00
N LEU A 575 4.86 -15.67 -2.74
CA LEU A 575 3.56 -15.28 -3.29
C LEU A 575 2.47 -16.19 -2.70
N ARG A 576 1.29 -15.63 -2.43
CA ARG A 576 0.12 -16.42 -2.07
C ARG A 576 -0.54 -16.96 -3.34
N ILE A 577 -0.97 -18.22 -3.31
CA ILE A 577 -1.62 -18.88 -4.45
C ILE A 577 -2.84 -19.69 -3.99
N GLY A 578 -3.88 -19.68 -4.83
CA GLY A 578 -5.08 -20.50 -4.66
C GLY A 578 -5.55 -21.08 -5.99
N ALA A 579 -6.75 -21.64 -6.00
CA ALA A 579 -7.30 -22.30 -7.19
C ALA A 579 -7.45 -21.36 -8.39
N GLY A 580 -7.61 -20.04 -8.15
CA GLY A 580 -7.72 -19.01 -9.19
C GLY A 580 -6.39 -18.42 -9.67
N GLY A 581 -5.24 -18.89 -9.15
CA GLY A 581 -3.92 -18.30 -9.42
C GLY A 581 -3.40 -17.49 -8.22
N ILE A 582 -2.64 -16.43 -8.50
CA ILE A 582 -2.03 -15.58 -7.45
C ILE A 582 -3.10 -14.79 -6.70
N GLU A 583 -3.05 -14.82 -5.37
CA GLU A 583 -4.02 -14.17 -4.48
C GLU A 583 -3.35 -13.08 -3.63
N GLU A 584 -4.15 -12.16 -3.09
CA GLU A 584 -3.66 -11.16 -2.12
C GLU A 584 -3.62 -11.72 -0.70
N PHE A 585 -2.65 -11.28 0.10
CA PHE A 585 -2.68 -11.40 1.55
C PHE A 585 -3.77 -10.47 2.10
N ASP A 586 -4.47 -10.91 3.14
CA ASP A 586 -5.56 -10.13 3.72
C ASP A 586 -5.01 -8.95 4.54
N ARG A 587 -5.16 -7.73 3.99
CA ARG A 587 -4.70 -6.48 4.63
C ARG A 587 -5.57 -6.04 5.81
N LYS A 588 -6.77 -6.59 5.96
CA LYS A 588 -7.68 -6.30 7.09
C LYS A 588 -7.47 -7.24 8.28
N ALA A 589 -6.69 -8.31 8.10
CA ALA A 589 -6.36 -9.25 9.16
C ALA A 589 -5.68 -8.56 10.34
N GLN A 590 -5.89 -9.10 11.55
CA GLN A 590 -5.24 -8.64 12.79
C GLN A 590 -4.49 -9.81 13.44
N PRO A 591 -3.16 -9.90 13.30
CA PRO A 591 -2.28 -8.99 12.56
C PRO A 591 -2.31 -9.21 11.03
N ALA A 592 -2.08 -8.14 10.27
CA ALA A 592 -1.81 -8.25 8.84
C ALA A 592 -0.42 -8.85 8.60
N VAL A 593 -0.26 -9.60 7.51
CA VAL A 593 1.06 -10.12 7.09
C VAL A 593 1.91 -8.96 6.56
N PRO A 594 3.07 -8.64 7.15
CA PRO A 594 3.94 -7.59 6.62
C PRO A 594 4.64 -8.05 5.35
N ALA A 595 4.90 -7.15 4.41
CA ALA A 595 5.54 -7.47 3.15
C ALA A 595 7.05 -7.77 3.28
N THR A 596 7.70 -7.22 4.31
CA THR A 596 9.16 -7.33 4.49
C THR A 596 9.50 -8.12 5.74
N TRP A 597 10.41 -9.08 5.59
CA TRP A 597 10.87 -10.00 6.63
C TRP A 597 12.40 -10.05 6.67
N VAL A 598 12.93 -10.26 7.87
CA VAL A 598 14.35 -10.56 8.11
C VAL A 598 14.39 -11.79 9.02
N THR A 599 13.98 -12.94 8.49
CA THR A 599 13.57 -14.16 9.22
C THR A 599 12.30 -13.98 10.06
N ALA A 600 12.20 -12.87 10.79
CA ALA A 600 11.03 -12.44 11.55
C ALA A 600 10.30 -11.29 10.83
N PRO A 601 9.01 -11.08 11.13
CA PRO A 601 8.21 -10.05 10.47
C PRO A 601 8.55 -8.65 10.96
N THR A 602 8.78 -7.73 10.03
CA THR A 602 8.79 -6.29 10.35
C THR A 602 7.39 -5.79 10.75
N ARG A 603 7.30 -4.55 11.22
CA ARG A 603 6.04 -3.81 11.42
C ARG A 603 5.78 -2.81 10.28
N GLY A 604 6.36 -3.08 9.11
CA GLY A 604 6.15 -2.29 7.91
C GLY A 604 4.78 -2.53 7.27
N THR A 605 4.67 -2.10 6.02
CA THR A 605 3.46 -2.15 5.21
C THR A 605 2.93 -3.58 5.07
N ALA A 606 1.60 -3.72 5.18
CA ALA A 606 0.92 -4.99 4.94
C ALA A 606 1.13 -5.45 3.49
N ALA A 607 1.41 -6.75 3.33
CA ALA A 607 1.60 -7.37 2.04
C ALA A 607 0.33 -7.30 1.20
N ARG A 608 0.49 -6.98 -0.08
CA ARG A 608 -0.57 -7.14 -1.09
C ARG A 608 -0.46 -8.52 -1.71
N GLY A 609 0.49 -8.75 -2.62
CA GLY A 609 0.73 -10.05 -3.27
C GLY A 609 2.06 -10.71 -2.97
N LEU A 610 2.98 -9.96 -2.33
CA LEU A 610 4.41 -10.26 -2.32
C LEU A 610 4.97 -10.15 -0.91
N LEU A 611 5.78 -11.15 -0.51
CA LEU A 611 6.65 -11.08 0.66
C LEU A 611 8.12 -11.18 0.23
N LEU A 612 8.96 -10.32 0.79
CA LEU A 612 10.41 -10.34 0.64
C LEU A 612 11.05 -10.72 1.99
N ASN A 613 11.84 -11.78 2.01
CA ASN A 613 12.64 -12.17 3.16
C ASN A 613 14.13 -12.16 2.80
N ALA A 614 14.89 -11.23 3.38
CA ALA A 614 16.31 -11.05 3.09
C ALA A 614 17.01 -10.34 4.27
N PRO A 615 18.36 -10.28 4.33
CA PRO A 615 19.08 -9.58 5.39
C PRO A 615 19.04 -8.06 5.22
N PHE A 616 17.83 -7.48 5.16
CA PHE A 616 17.63 -6.03 5.09
C PHE A 616 18.17 -5.34 6.34
N GLN A 617 18.74 -4.15 6.15
CA GLN A 617 19.11 -3.23 7.23
C GLN A 617 17.83 -2.66 7.85
N ILE A 618 17.63 -2.98 9.12
CA ILE A 618 16.49 -2.59 9.95
C ILE A 618 16.97 -1.77 11.15
N ASP A 619 16.08 -0.96 11.71
CA ASP A 619 16.36 -0.24 12.96
C ASP A 619 16.56 -1.22 14.14
N THR A 620 17.12 -0.75 15.25
CA THR A 620 17.55 -1.60 16.40
C THR A 620 16.43 -2.50 16.96
N GLY A 621 15.17 -2.05 16.91
CA GLY A 621 14.00 -2.81 17.37
C GLY A 621 13.30 -3.60 16.29
N ARG A 622 13.92 -3.71 15.11
CA ARG A 622 13.44 -4.50 13.95
C ARG A 622 12.04 -4.13 13.46
N ALA A 623 11.57 -2.95 13.84
CA ALA A 623 10.25 -2.45 13.52
C ALA A 623 10.13 -2.14 12.03
N THR A 624 11.11 -1.43 11.52
CA THR A 624 11.09 -0.78 10.21
C THR A 624 12.47 -0.87 9.56
N LEU A 625 12.50 -0.64 8.25
CA LEU A 625 13.75 -0.50 7.51
C LEU A 625 14.49 0.75 7.97
N ALA A 626 15.81 0.65 8.09
CA ALA A 626 16.64 1.77 8.52
C ALA A 626 16.64 2.92 7.49
N LEU A 627 16.39 4.14 7.96
CA LEU A 627 16.15 5.33 7.11
C LEU A 627 17.42 6.10 6.71
N GLY A 628 18.60 5.67 7.14
CA GLY A 628 19.87 6.32 6.77
C GLY A 628 20.20 6.16 5.27
N LYS A 629 20.89 7.14 4.66
CA LYS A 629 21.26 7.10 3.23
C LYS A 629 22.00 5.81 2.84
N SER A 630 22.96 5.38 3.66
CA SER A 630 23.71 4.12 3.43
C SER A 630 22.81 2.89 3.53
N ALA A 631 21.98 2.79 4.58
CA ALA A 631 21.05 1.69 4.76
C ALA A 631 20.01 1.60 3.62
N THR A 632 19.52 2.74 3.16
CA THR A 632 18.60 2.85 2.01
C THR A 632 19.25 2.30 0.74
N LEU A 633 20.51 2.68 0.47
CA LEU A 633 21.26 2.20 -0.69
C LEU A 633 21.51 0.69 -0.62
N ILE A 634 21.92 0.18 0.54
CA ILE A 634 22.13 -1.26 0.77
C ILE A 634 20.84 -2.04 0.53
N ASN A 635 19.73 -1.61 1.13
CA ASN A 635 18.44 -2.27 0.97
C ASN A 635 17.95 -2.24 -0.48
N THR A 636 18.09 -1.11 -1.16
CA THR A 636 17.72 -0.99 -2.58
C THR A 636 18.57 -1.90 -3.47
N THR A 637 19.87 -2.02 -3.18
CA THR A 637 20.79 -2.91 -3.92
C THR A 637 20.43 -4.38 -3.68
N LEU A 638 20.15 -4.75 -2.44
CA LEU A 638 19.71 -6.09 -2.07
C LEU A 638 18.39 -6.46 -2.76
N THR A 639 17.42 -5.54 -2.79
CA THR A 639 16.14 -5.70 -3.49
C THR A 639 16.33 -5.98 -4.99
N LYS A 640 17.21 -5.24 -5.67
CA LYS A 640 17.53 -5.50 -7.09
C LYS A 640 18.22 -6.84 -7.29
N THR A 641 19.15 -7.18 -6.40
CA THR A 641 19.84 -8.48 -6.43
C THR A 641 18.85 -9.64 -6.29
N LEU A 642 17.86 -9.53 -5.38
CA LEU A 642 16.79 -10.52 -5.25
C LEU A 642 15.95 -10.62 -6.52
N ALA A 643 15.62 -9.49 -7.17
CA ALA A 643 14.91 -9.50 -8.44
C ALA A 643 15.71 -10.25 -9.51
N ASP A 644 17.01 -9.99 -9.62
CA ASP A 644 17.92 -10.64 -10.57
C ASP A 644 18.07 -12.15 -10.30
N GLU A 645 18.05 -12.58 -9.03
CA GLU A 645 18.10 -14.00 -8.65
C GLU A 645 16.81 -14.76 -8.95
N VAL A 646 15.64 -14.12 -8.81
CA VAL A 646 14.33 -14.76 -9.03
C VAL A 646 13.90 -14.73 -10.49
N SER A 647 14.29 -13.70 -11.25
CA SER A 647 13.88 -13.52 -12.66
C SER A 647 14.14 -14.74 -13.55
N PRO A 648 15.29 -15.45 -13.47
CA PRO A 648 15.53 -16.63 -14.29
C PRO A 648 14.55 -17.78 -14.05
N VAL A 649 14.03 -17.93 -12.81
CA VAL A 649 13.00 -18.93 -12.50
C VAL A 649 11.67 -18.55 -13.12
N LEU A 650 11.30 -17.26 -13.10
CA LEU A 650 10.07 -16.75 -13.69
C LEU A 650 10.12 -16.78 -15.23
N ILE A 651 11.28 -16.50 -15.84
CA ILE A 651 11.50 -16.65 -17.29
C ILE A 651 11.21 -18.09 -17.72
N ASP A 652 11.84 -19.07 -17.06
CA ASP A 652 11.62 -20.48 -17.39
C ASP A 652 10.17 -20.91 -17.15
N LEU A 653 9.56 -20.44 -16.06
CA LEU A 653 8.16 -20.71 -15.76
C LEU A 653 7.24 -20.15 -16.85
N GLN A 654 7.52 -18.97 -17.39
CA GLN A 654 6.72 -18.36 -18.46
C GLN A 654 6.86 -19.15 -19.75
N THR A 655 8.10 -19.46 -20.14
CA THR A 655 8.38 -20.28 -21.32
C THR A 655 7.72 -21.66 -21.24
N GLU A 656 7.81 -22.34 -20.11
CA GLU A 656 7.18 -23.66 -19.95
C GLU A 656 5.65 -23.57 -19.83
N SER A 657 5.11 -22.46 -19.30
CA SER A 657 3.66 -22.23 -19.25
C SER A 657 3.00 -22.11 -20.62
N GLU A 658 3.73 -21.73 -21.67
CA GLU A 658 3.19 -21.69 -23.04
C GLU A 658 2.96 -23.10 -23.63
N THR A 659 3.71 -24.11 -23.17
CA THR A 659 3.71 -25.45 -23.78
C THR A 659 3.16 -26.55 -22.88
N ASN A 660 3.21 -26.39 -21.56
CA ASN A 660 2.86 -27.43 -20.59
C ASN A 660 2.01 -26.94 -19.41
N TRP A 661 1.11 -25.97 -19.67
CA TRP A 661 0.30 -25.34 -18.63
C TRP A 661 -0.52 -26.30 -17.75
N PRO A 662 -1.25 -27.31 -18.27
CA PRO A 662 -2.10 -28.15 -17.43
C PRO A 662 -1.32 -28.87 -16.30
N VAL A 663 -0.07 -29.25 -16.57
CA VAL A 663 0.81 -29.91 -15.60
C VAL A 663 1.34 -28.90 -14.59
N LEU A 664 1.81 -27.74 -15.05
CA LEU A 664 2.32 -26.67 -14.18
C LEU A 664 1.22 -26.12 -13.25
N ALA A 665 0.03 -25.85 -13.79
CA ALA A 665 -1.13 -25.40 -13.04
C ALA A 665 -1.47 -26.40 -11.92
N ALA A 666 -1.56 -27.70 -12.23
CA ALA A 666 -1.82 -28.74 -11.24
C ALA A 666 -0.68 -28.87 -10.21
N ALA A 667 0.58 -28.69 -10.62
CA ALA A 667 1.73 -28.74 -9.72
C ALA A 667 1.75 -27.57 -8.72
N MET A 668 1.30 -26.38 -9.14
CA MET A 668 1.20 -25.17 -8.33
C MET A 668 -0.13 -25.05 -7.55
N GLY A 669 -1.10 -25.94 -7.80
CA GLY A 669 -2.40 -25.95 -7.12
C GLY A 669 -3.49 -25.08 -7.75
N CYS A 670 -3.31 -24.65 -9.00
CA CYS A 670 -4.30 -23.91 -9.78
C CYS A 670 -5.37 -24.84 -10.38
N SER A 671 -6.57 -24.30 -10.57
CA SER A 671 -7.63 -24.94 -11.35
C SER A 671 -7.24 -25.04 -12.83
N GLN A 672 -7.69 -26.09 -13.51
CA GLN A 672 -7.54 -26.25 -14.97
C GLN A 672 -8.31 -25.20 -15.78
N SER A 673 -9.22 -24.45 -15.15
CA SER A 673 -9.93 -23.33 -15.78
C SER A 673 -9.11 -22.04 -15.87
N VAL A 674 -7.99 -21.94 -15.13
CA VAL A 674 -7.10 -20.77 -15.21
C VAL A 674 -6.28 -20.90 -16.48
N SER A 675 -6.22 -19.88 -17.33
CA SER A 675 -5.35 -19.85 -18.51
C SER A 675 -3.93 -19.37 -18.15
N PRO A 676 -2.90 -19.66 -18.96
CA PRO A 676 -1.55 -19.13 -18.75
C PRO A 676 -1.56 -17.58 -18.68
N ALA A 677 -2.26 -16.94 -19.62
CA ALA A 677 -2.40 -15.48 -19.65
C ALA A 677 -3.07 -14.94 -18.37
N GLY A 678 -4.13 -15.60 -17.89
CA GLY A 678 -4.81 -15.23 -16.65
C GLY A 678 -3.92 -15.36 -15.41
N PHE A 679 -3.12 -16.42 -15.33
CA PHE A 679 -2.15 -16.60 -14.24
C PHE A 679 -1.09 -15.49 -14.23
N TRP A 680 -0.46 -15.22 -15.39
CA TRP A 680 0.57 -14.19 -15.49
C TRP A 680 0.00 -12.79 -15.26
N TYR A 681 -1.22 -12.52 -15.74
CA TYR A 681 -1.89 -11.25 -15.46
C TYR A 681 -2.09 -11.06 -13.96
N GLY A 682 -2.63 -12.08 -13.28
CA GLY A 682 -2.81 -12.07 -11.83
C GLY A 682 -1.49 -11.90 -11.08
N LEU A 683 -0.42 -12.57 -11.53
CA LEU A 683 0.92 -12.41 -10.96
C LEU A 683 1.39 -10.96 -11.05
N TRP A 684 1.40 -10.36 -12.24
CA TRP A 684 1.87 -8.97 -12.41
C TRP A 684 0.98 -7.96 -11.69
N GLU A 685 -0.34 -8.16 -11.70
CA GLU A 685 -1.29 -7.32 -10.96
C GLU A 685 -0.97 -7.31 -9.45
N LYS A 686 -0.68 -8.49 -8.87
CA LYS A 686 -0.41 -8.63 -7.44
C LYS A 686 0.99 -8.17 -7.04
N LEU A 687 1.97 -8.25 -7.96
CA LEU A 687 3.33 -7.77 -7.75
C LEU A 687 3.42 -6.24 -7.86
N LEU A 688 2.93 -5.64 -8.95
CA LEU A 688 3.08 -4.22 -9.22
C LEU A 688 2.06 -3.36 -8.46
N GLY A 689 0.81 -3.81 -8.36
CA GLY A 689 -0.26 -3.07 -7.72
C GLY A 689 -0.37 -1.61 -8.20
N GLU A 690 -0.75 -0.71 -7.30
CA GLU A 690 -0.79 0.73 -7.56
C GLU A 690 0.63 1.33 -7.49
N PRO A 691 0.92 2.39 -8.27
CA PRO A 691 2.19 3.10 -8.17
C PRO A 691 2.35 3.76 -6.78
N PRO A 692 3.56 3.77 -6.21
CA PRO A 692 3.80 4.44 -4.94
C PRO A 692 3.64 5.97 -5.07
N GLU A 693 2.98 6.59 -4.11
CA GLU A 693 2.91 8.06 -3.97
C GLU A 693 4.29 8.64 -3.57
N GLN A 694 4.48 9.96 -3.74
CA GLN A 694 5.76 10.62 -3.45
C GLN A 694 6.22 10.45 -2.00
N ASP A 695 5.28 10.35 -1.06
CA ASP A 695 5.49 10.21 0.39
C ASP A 695 5.35 8.75 0.89
N ALA A 696 5.22 7.77 -0.01
CA ALA A 696 5.09 6.37 0.35
C ALA A 696 6.23 5.88 1.28
N ALA A 697 5.94 4.90 2.13
CA ALA A 697 6.94 4.33 3.02
C ALA A 697 8.09 3.64 2.24
N MET A 698 9.26 3.51 2.86
CA MET A 698 10.45 2.96 2.20
C MET A 698 10.25 1.52 1.72
N ASP A 699 9.54 0.71 2.50
CA ASP A 699 9.22 -0.66 2.14
C ASP A 699 8.34 -0.75 0.89
N VAL A 700 7.33 0.12 0.73
CA VAL A 700 6.51 0.21 -0.48
C VAL A 700 7.37 0.50 -1.71
N ARG A 701 8.31 1.46 -1.60
CA ARG A 701 9.24 1.77 -2.71
C ARG A 701 10.17 0.61 -3.04
N LEU A 702 10.62 -0.16 -2.05
CA LEU A 702 11.43 -1.35 -2.29
C LEU A 702 10.63 -2.48 -2.96
N LEU A 703 9.38 -2.69 -2.56
CA LEU A 703 8.49 -3.67 -3.22
C LEU A 703 8.23 -3.28 -4.67
N ASP A 704 7.97 -2.00 -4.93
CA ASP A 704 7.84 -1.46 -6.29
C ASP A 704 9.12 -1.65 -7.12
N THR A 705 10.28 -1.32 -6.52
CA THR A 705 11.59 -1.53 -7.17
C THR A 705 11.79 -3.00 -7.52
N PHE A 706 11.48 -3.92 -6.61
CA PHE A 706 11.54 -5.36 -6.87
C PHE A 706 10.63 -5.75 -8.03
N ALA A 707 9.35 -5.37 -7.97
CA ALA A 707 8.35 -5.75 -8.96
C ALA A 707 8.71 -5.22 -10.36
N CYS A 708 9.08 -3.94 -10.48
CA CYS A 708 9.51 -3.33 -11.74
C CYS A 708 10.78 -3.99 -12.30
N SER A 709 11.76 -4.31 -11.44
CA SER A 709 12.97 -5.02 -11.86
C SER A 709 12.68 -6.43 -12.36
N VAL A 710 11.81 -7.18 -11.68
CA VAL A 710 11.42 -8.53 -12.11
C VAL A 710 10.66 -8.47 -13.44
N VAL A 711 9.68 -7.58 -13.57
CA VAL A 711 8.90 -7.42 -14.82
C VAL A 711 9.82 -7.06 -15.98
N ARG A 712 10.71 -6.08 -15.79
CA ARG A 712 11.72 -5.72 -16.79
C ARG A 712 12.56 -6.93 -17.20
N ASN A 713 13.19 -7.60 -16.23
CA ASN A 713 14.08 -8.72 -16.51
C ASN A 713 13.38 -9.89 -17.22
N VAL A 714 12.13 -10.19 -16.85
CA VAL A 714 11.34 -11.27 -17.45
C VAL A 714 10.89 -10.89 -18.86
N VAL A 715 10.36 -9.68 -19.05
CA VAL A 715 9.87 -9.21 -20.35
C VAL A 715 11.02 -8.96 -21.33
N ASP A 716 12.15 -8.38 -20.91
CA ASP A 716 13.35 -8.20 -21.75
C ASP A 716 13.88 -9.53 -22.31
N ARG A 717 13.65 -10.64 -21.59
CA ARG A 717 14.12 -11.97 -21.99
C ARG A 717 13.11 -12.76 -22.79
N THR A 718 11.83 -12.62 -22.50
CA THR A 718 10.78 -13.39 -23.16
C THR A 718 10.14 -12.65 -24.33
N GLY A 719 10.17 -11.31 -24.32
CA GLY A 719 9.41 -10.45 -25.23
C GLY A 719 7.90 -10.48 -24.99
N ARG A 720 7.43 -11.12 -23.90
CA ARG A 720 6.03 -11.50 -23.72
C ARG A 720 5.41 -10.93 -22.46
N ILE A 721 4.18 -10.45 -22.56
CA ILE A 721 3.38 -9.98 -21.43
C ILE A 721 1.92 -10.45 -21.57
N PRO A 722 1.20 -10.81 -20.49
CA PRO A 722 -0.23 -11.05 -20.60
C PRO A 722 -0.96 -9.78 -21.06
N ASN A 723 -1.79 -9.91 -22.09
CA ASN A 723 -2.52 -8.78 -22.64
C ASN A 723 -3.65 -8.27 -21.73
N GLY A 724 -4.10 -9.06 -20.74
CA GLY A 724 -5.16 -8.66 -19.80
C GLY A 724 -6.58 -8.68 -20.37
N LEU A 725 -6.76 -9.15 -21.60
CA LEU A 725 -8.09 -9.45 -22.17
C LEU A 725 -8.69 -10.70 -21.49
N LYS A 726 -9.99 -10.92 -21.69
CA LYS A 726 -10.74 -12.04 -21.08
C LYS A 726 -11.25 -13.02 -22.14
N GLY A 727 -11.54 -14.25 -21.74
CA GLY A 727 -12.08 -15.27 -22.64
C GLY A 727 -11.05 -15.74 -23.66
N ASP A 728 -11.49 -15.97 -24.90
CA ASP A 728 -10.66 -16.50 -25.98
C ASP A 728 -9.57 -15.50 -26.45
N ASP A 729 -9.75 -14.21 -26.17
CA ASP A 729 -8.78 -13.16 -26.51
C ASP A 729 -7.64 -13.04 -25.48
N ALA A 730 -7.70 -13.75 -24.36
CA ALA A 730 -6.67 -13.71 -23.31
C ALA A 730 -5.39 -14.43 -23.77
N ALA A 731 -4.30 -13.69 -23.97
CA ALA A 731 -3.05 -14.24 -24.50
C ALA A 731 -1.81 -13.64 -23.82
N LEU A 732 -0.68 -14.35 -23.93
CA LEU A 732 0.65 -13.79 -23.73
C LEU A 732 1.07 -13.11 -25.04
N ALA A 733 0.87 -11.80 -25.13
CA ALA A 733 1.16 -11.01 -26.32
C ALA A 733 2.64 -10.66 -26.41
N ASP A 734 3.13 -10.52 -27.63
CA ASP A 734 4.45 -9.92 -27.90
C ASP A 734 4.36 -8.41 -27.62
N VAL A 735 5.31 -7.89 -26.84
CA VAL A 735 5.33 -6.47 -26.47
C VAL A 735 5.55 -5.60 -27.71
N GLU A 736 6.33 -6.05 -28.68
CA GLU A 736 6.57 -5.28 -29.91
C GLU A 736 5.34 -5.22 -30.83
N SER A 737 4.40 -6.16 -30.69
CA SER A 737 3.16 -6.17 -31.47
C SER A 737 2.02 -5.36 -30.85
N LEU A 738 2.19 -4.86 -29.61
CA LEU A 738 1.14 -4.09 -28.93
C LEU A 738 0.91 -2.75 -29.62
N CYS A 739 -0.32 -2.50 -30.07
CA CYS A 739 -0.70 -1.32 -30.85
C CYS A 739 -1.89 -0.55 -30.29
N LEU A 740 -2.60 -1.10 -29.31
CA LEU A 740 -3.77 -0.46 -28.70
C LEU A 740 -3.98 -0.92 -27.26
N SER A 741 -4.25 0.02 -26.35
CA SER A 741 -4.64 -0.31 -24.98
C SER A 741 -6.11 0.04 -24.72
N VAL A 742 -6.83 -0.82 -24.00
CA VAL A 742 -8.28 -0.71 -23.79
C VAL A 742 -8.59 -0.66 -22.30
N ASN A 743 -9.38 0.34 -21.89
CA ASN A 743 -9.93 0.37 -20.54
C ASN A 743 -11.11 -0.61 -20.43
N LEU A 744 -10.83 -1.86 -20.09
CA LEU A 744 -11.83 -2.94 -20.07
C LEU A 744 -12.94 -2.74 -19.02
N THR A 745 -12.75 -1.85 -18.05
CA THR A 745 -13.78 -1.52 -17.05
C THR A 745 -14.76 -0.49 -17.60
N TYR A 746 -14.24 0.58 -18.21
CA TYR A 746 -15.06 1.67 -18.77
C TYR A 746 -15.67 1.29 -20.12
N LEU A 747 -14.91 0.60 -20.98
CA LEU A 747 -15.28 0.27 -22.37
C LEU A 747 -15.71 -1.21 -22.53
N ALA A 748 -16.21 -1.84 -21.46
CA ALA A 748 -16.58 -3.26 -21.45
C ALA A 748 -17.56 -3.65 -22.57
N ASN A 749 -18.54 -2.78 -22.87
CA ASN A 749 -19.53 -3.02 -23.93
C ASN A 749 -19.05 -2.60 -25.32
N VAL A 750 -18.02 -1.75 -25.39
CA VAL A 750 -17.46 -1.22 -26.65
C VAL A 750 -16.52 -2.22 -27.30
N ALA A 751 -15.69 -2.92 -26.51
CA ALA A 751 -14.71 -3.87 -27.05
C ALA A 751 -15.34 -4.95 -27.95
N PRO A 752 -16.47 -5.61 -27.59
CA PRO A 752 -17.13 -6.57 -28.48
C PRO A 752 -17.64 -5.96 -29.80
N ALA A 753 -18.10 -4.72 -29.78
CA ALA A 753 -18.55 -4.03 -31.00
C ALA A 753 -17.37 -3.72 -31.94
N LEU A 754 -16.21 -3.34 -31.38
CA LEU A 754 -14.99 -3.10 -32.15
C LEU A 754 -14.41 -4.40 -32.75
N LEU A 755 -14.52 -5.53 -32.05
CA LEU A 755 -14.09 -6.84 -32.57
C LEU A 755 -14.90 -7.31 -33.77
N GLN A 756 -16.15 -6.85 -33.91
CA GLN A 756 -17.00 -7.15 -35.07
C GLN A 756 -16.78 -6.17 -36.23
N TRP A 757 -15.92 -5.16 -36.06
CA TRP A 757 -15.68 -4.14 -37.06
C TRP A 757 -14.37 -4.40 -37.81
N ASP A 758 -14.47 -5.09 -38.95
CA ASP A 758 -13.32 -5.51 -39.77
C ASP A 758 -12.33 -4.37 -40.07
N LEU A 759 -12.81 -3.19 -40.47
CA LEU A 759 -11.94 -2.03 -40.76
C LEU A 759 -11.13 -1.60 -39.53
N PHE A 760 -11.73 -1.64 -38.34
CA PHE A 760 -11.04 -1.28 -37.10
C PHE A 760 -9.99 -2.34 -36.75
N VAL A 761 -10.34 -3.62 -36.87
CA VAL A 761 -9.45 -4.75 -36.60
C VAL A 761 -8.28 -4.83 -37.58
N ASP A 762 -8.50 -4.52 -38.87
CA ASP A 762 -7.44 -4.48 -39.87
C ASP A 762 -6.39 -3.40 -39.55
N LYS A 763 -6.83 -2.27 -38.97
CA LYS A 763 -5.94 -1.18 -38.56
C LYS A 763 -5.27 -1.43 -37.22
N PHE A 764 -6.01 -1.99 -36.28
CA PHE A 764 -5.55 -2.37 -34.94
C PHE A 764 -5.79 -3.86 -34.73
N PRO A 765 -4.84 -4.74 -35.15
CA PRO A 765 -5.00 -6.17 -35.01
C PRO A 765 -5.25 -6.58 -33.54
N VAL A 766 -6.22 -7.48 -33.31
CA VAL A 766 -6.62 -7.91 -31.96
C VAL A 766 -5.46 -8.49 -31.15
N GLU A 767 -4.53 -9.18 -31.81
CA GLU A 767 -3.31 -9.72 -31.21
C GLU A 767 -2.42 -8.64 -30.56
N GLY A 768 -2.52 -7.39 -31.04
CA GLY A 768 -1.82 -6.22 -30.52
C GLY A 768 -2.61 -5.43 -29.46
N TRP A 769 -3.77 -5.91 -29.02
CA TRP A 769 -4.55 -5.23 -27.99
C TRP A 769 -4.10 -5.64 -26.59
N CYS A 770 -4.08 -4.70 -25.66
CA CYS A 770 -3.89 -4.99 -24.24
C CYS A 770 -4.83 -4.17 -23.34
N ALA A 771 -4.98 -4.58 -22.10
CA ALA A 771 -5.66 -3.80 -21.08
C ALA A 771 -4.81 -2.57 -20.73
N GLU A 772 -5.45 -1.44 -20.44
CA GLU A 772 -4.77 -0.19 -20.05
C GLU A 772 -3.81 -0.38 -18.85
N GLN A 773 -4.13 -1.28 -17.93
CA GLN A 773 -3.28 -1.61 -16.80
C GLN A 773 -1.96 -2.26 -17.23
N VAL A 774 -1.95 -3.09 -18.28
CA VAL A 774 -0.75 -3.72 -18.86
C VAL A 774 0.15 -2.67 -19.48
N ARG A 775 -0.42 -1.71 -20.21
CA ARG A 775 0.33 -0.54 -20.71
C ARG A 775 1.00 0.21 -19.55
N GLY A 776 0.26 0.47 -18.47
CA GLY A 776 0.80 1.13 -17.27
C GLY A 776 1.96 0.36 -16.64
N TRP A 777 1.92 -0.98 -16.62
CA TRP A 777 3.01 -1.82 -16.14
C TRP A 777 4.26 -1.72 -16.99
N LEU A 778 4.12 -1.73 -18.33
CA LEU A 778 5.23 -1.57 -19.27
C LEU A 778 5.90 -0.21 -19.10
N GLN A 779 5.11 0.86 -19.02
CA GLN A 779 5.62 2.23 -18.82
C GLN A 779 6.34 2.36 -17.46
N ARG A 780 5.71 1.91 -16.37
CA ARG A 780 6.29 1.95 -15.01
C ARG A 780 7.59 1.15 -14.91
N SER A 781 7.70 0.05 -15.66
CA SER A 781 8.90 -0.78 -15.71
C SER A 781 9.97 -0.28 -16.69
N GLY A 782 9.70 0.76 -17.47
CA GLY A 782 10.61 1.33 -18.48
C GLY A 782 10.76 0.48 -19.74
N LEU A 783 9.73 -0.31 -20.08
CA LEU A 783 9.67 -1.20 -21.25
C LEU A 783 8.91 -0.58 -22.43
N ALA A 784 8.17 0.51 -22.20
CA ALA A 784 7.40 1.22 -23.22
C ALA A 784 7.44 2.73 -22.95
N GLU A 785 7.55 3.53 -24.01
CA GLU A 785 7.39 4.99 -23.93
C GLU A 785 5.92 5.37 -23.78
N GLU A 786 5.64 6.58 -23.26
CA GLU A 786 4.29 7.03 -22.92
C GLU A 786 3.31 6.98 -24.11
N GLU A 787 3.80 7.29 -25.31
CA GLU A 787 3.01 7.35 -26.56
C GLU A 787 3.08 6.07 -27.42
N SER A 788 3.90 5.09 -27.05
CA SER A 788 4.16 3.90 -27.88
C SER A 788 2.92 3.00 -28.08
N ILE A 789 2.04 2.94 -27.07
CA ILE A 789 0.79 2.17 -27.11
C ILE A 789 -0.37 3.13 -26.80
N PRO A 790 -1.11 3.62 -27.81
CA PRO A 790 -2.20 4.56 -27.58
C PRO A 790 -3.34 3.94 -26.75
N ALA A 791 -4.03 4.75 -25.96
CA ALA A 791 -5.28 4.36 -25.32
C ALA A 791 -6.44 4.45 -26.32
N LEU A 792 -7.32 3.46 -26.30
CA LEU A 792 -8.57 3.48 -27.05
C LEU A 792 -9.42 4.65 -26.56
N GLY A 793 -9.51 5.67 -27.40
CA GLY A 793 -10.44 6.77 -27.27
C GLY A 793 -11.17 7.05 -28.58
N LEU A 794 -11.92 8.14 -28.57
CA LEU A 794 -12.67 8.62 -29.74
C LEU A 794 -11.76 8.85 -30.95
N ALA A 795 -10.55 9.37 -30.72
CA ALA A 795 -9.56 9.63 -31.77
C ALA A 795 -9.12 8.34 -32.50
N GLN A 796 -9.00 7.21 -31.80
CA GLN A 796 -8.63 5.92 -32.40
C GLN A 796 -9.80 5.33 -33.20
N VAL A 797 -11.03 5.49 -32.71
CA VAL A 797 -12.25 5.07 -33.41
C VAL A 797 -12.46 5.86 -34.71
N VAL A 798 -12.39 7.19 -34.64
CA VAL A 798 -12.49 8.07 -35.82
C VAL A 798 -11.25 7.91 -36.71
N GLY A 799 -10.08 7.70 -36.11
CA GLY A 799 -8.83 7.45 -36.79
C GLY A 799 -8.81 6.12 -37.56
N ALA A 800 -9.77 5.20 -37.34
CA ALA A 800 -9.89 3.96 -38.13
C ALA A 800 -10.13 4.25 -39.62
N PHE A 801 -10.78 5.36 -39.94
CA PHE A 801 -11.08 5.76 -41.30
C PHE A 801 -9.86 6.30 -42.04
N ASP A 802 -9.56 5.73 -43.20
CA ASP A 802 -8.48 6.21 -44.06
C ASP A 802 -8.75 7.64 -44.51
N ARG A 803 -7.79 8.54 -44.24
CA ARG A 803 -7.85 9.98 -44.55
C ARG A 803 -9.09 10.68 -43.95
N GLY A 804 -9.71 10.11 -42.92
CA GLY A 804 -10.94 10.62 -42.31
C GLY A 804 -12.18 10.47 -43.20
N HIS A 805 -12.15 9.60 -44.21
CA HIS A 805 -13.30 9.35 -45.07
C HIS A 805 -14.22 8.31 -44.43
N LEU A 806 -15.47 8.66 -44.10
CA LEU A 806 -16.46 7.71 -43.56
C LEU A 806 -17.28 7.09 -44.71
N PRO A 807 -17.04 5.84 -45.14
CA PRO A 807 -17.81 5.22 -46.23
C PRO A 807 -19.23 4.86 -45.78
N PRO A 808 -20.22 4.85 -46.70
CA PRO A 808 -21.60 4.46 -46.35
C PRO A 808 -21.71 3.06 -45.72
N ALA A 809 -20.87 2.12 -46.14
CA ALA A 809 -20.84 0.75 -45.62
C ALA A 809 -20.45 0.67 -44.14
N GLU A 810 -19.65 1.62 -43.64
CA GLU A 810 -19.13 1.61 -42.27
C GLU A 810 -20.00 2.37 -41.27
N VAL A 811 -21.03 3.08 -41.75
CA VAL A 811 -21.95 3.85 -40.89
C VAL A 811 -22.62 2.96 -39.85
N ALA A 812 -22.98 1.72 -40.22
CA ALA A 812 -23.60 0.76 -39.31
C ALA A 812 -22.65 0.37 -38.17
N ASN A 813 -21.39 0.07 -38.49
CA ASN A 813 -20.36 -0.30 -37.50
C ASN A 813 -20.09 0.85 -36.52
N LEU A 814 -19.91 2.07 -37.05
CA LEU A 814 -19.72 3.26 -36.22
C LEU A 814 -20.95 3.55 -35.34
N ALA A 815 -22.16 3.37 -35.88
CA ALA A 815 -23.40 3.55 -35.11
C ALA A 815 -23.50 2.56 -33.95
N GLU A 816 -23.13 1.30 -34.16
CA GLU A 816 -23.13 0.30 -33.08
C GLU A 816 -22.10 0.63 -32.00
N VAL A 817 -20.88 1.07 -32.36
CA VAL A 817 -19.87 1.54 -31.40
C VAL A 817 -20.40 2.72 -30.57
N ILE A 818 -21.01 3.73 -31.21
CA ILE A 818 -21.63 4.88 -30.53
C ILE A 818 -22.74 4.43 -29.58
N ARG A 819 -23.58 3.47 -29.99
CA ARG A 819 -24.71 2.97 -29.20
C ARG A 819 -24.27 2.36 -27.88
N VAL A 820 -23.16 1.63 -27.89
CA VAL A 820 -22.61 0.95 -26.69
C VAL A 820 -21.56 1.79 -25.96
N TRP A 821 -21.25 2.99 -26.46
CA TRP A 821 -20.30 3.91 -25.84
C TRP A 821 -20.86 4.47 -24.53
N PRO A 822 -20.07 4.50 -23.43
CA PRO A 822 -20.54 5.04 -22.16
C PRO A 822 -20.94 6.52 -22.30
N SER A 823 -22.16 6.87 -21.90
CA SER A 823 -22.69 8.24 -22.01
C SER A 823 -22.48 9.03 -20.73
N ASN A 824 -21.64 10.07 -20.79
CA ASN A 824 -21.38 11.02 -19.70
C ASN A 824 -21.74 12.46 -20.12
N LEU A 825 -21.91 13.36 -19.14
CA LEU A 825 -22.06 14.81 -19.40
C LEU A 825 -20.86 15.30 -20.24
N GLY A 826 -21.15 15.88 -21.41
CA GLY A 826 -20.13 16.38 -22.33
C GLY A 826 -19.74 15.42 -23.48
N GLU A 827 -20.10 14.14 -23.40
CA GLU A 827 -19.66 13.13 -24.39
C GLU A 827 -20.13 13.43 -25.83
N PRO A 828 -21.38 13.90 -26.07
CA PRO A 828 -21.80 14.31 -27.42
C PRO A 828 -20.95 15.45 -28.01
N TYR A 829 -20.43 16.36 -27.16
CA TYR A 829 -19.55 17.43 -27.63
C TYR A 829 -18.16 16.91 -28.01
N ARG A 830 -17.64 15.93 -27.26
CA ARG A 830 -16.35 15.28 -27.57
C ARG A 830 -16.42 14.51 -28.89
N TRP A 831 -17.47 13.71 -29.08
CA TRP A 831 -17.73 13.05 -30.36
C TRP A 831 -17.80 14.04 -31.52
N ARG A 832 -18.53 15.17 -31.38
CA ARG A 832 -18.58 16.22 -32.42
C ARG A 832 -17.23 16.85 -32.72
N ALA A 833 -16.41 17.07 -31.70
CA ALA A 833 -15.07 17.62 -31.89
C ALA A 833 -14.19 16.65 -32.69
N GLU A 834 -14.17 15.37 -32.34
CA GLU A 834 -13.37 14.35 -33.04
C GLU A 834 -13.89 14.08 -34.46
N MET A 835 -15.20 13.95 -34.62
CA MET A 835 -15.85 13.76 -35.92
C MET A 835 -15.76 14.98 -36.84
N ALA A 836 -15.28 16.14 -36.36
CA ALA A 836 -15.04 17.30 -37.21
C ALA A 836 -13.98 17.09 -38.28
N SER A 837 -13.10 16.11 -38.06
CA SER A 837 -12.10 15.67 -39.02
C SER A 837 -12.69 14.80 -40.15
N LEU A 838 -13.91 14.29 -40.01
CA LEU A 838 -14.50 13.37 -40.97
C LEU A 838 -15.02 14.07 -42.23
N SER A 839 -14.82 13.39 -43.35
CA SER A 839 -15.41 13.71 -44.65
C SER A 839 -16.39 12.65 -45.07
N LEU A 840 -17.51 13.08 -45.65
CA LEU A 840 -18.54 12.21 -46.23
C LEU A 840 -18.54 12.41 -47.74
N ARG A 841 -19.12 11.45 -48.47
CA ARG A 841 -19.26 11.56 -49.92
C ARG A 841 -20.43 12.49 -50.28
N SER A 842 -20.17 13.47 -51.15
CA SER A 842 -21.20 14.32 -51.75
C SER A 842 -21.93 13.60 -52.88
N ARG A 843 -23.08 14.13 -53.32
CA ARG A 843 -23.84 13.63 -54.48
C ARG A 843 -23.02 13.71 -55.78
N ALA A 844 -22.06 14.64 -55.86
CA ALA A 844 -21.08 14.72 -56.95
C ALA A 844 -19.98 13.64 -56.88
N GLY A 845 -19.99 12.78 -55.85
CA GLY A 845 -19.06 11.66 -55.67
C GLY A 845 -17.73 12.02 -55.01
N THR A 846 -17.51 13.27 -54.62
CA THR A 846 -16.29 13.77 -53.96
C THR A 846 -16.36 13.66 -52.43
N TRP A 847 -15.21 13.52 -51.76
CA TRP A 847 -15.11 13.56 -50.30
C TRP A 847 -15.05 15.01 -49.81
N VAL A 848 -15.97 15.36 -48.91
CA VAL A 848 -16.17 16.73 -48.45
C VAL A 848 -16.34 16.72 -46.92
N PRO A 849 -15.75 17.69 -46.17
CA PRO A 849 -15.89 17.75 -44.72
C PRO A 849 -17.35 17.74 -44.27
N ALA A 850 -17.68 16.91 -43.27
CA ALA A 850 -19.05 16.69 -42.83
C ALA A 850 -19.80 17.98 -42.45
N LYS A 851 -19.09 18.99 -41.92
CA LYS A 851 -19.63 20.31 -41.53
C LYS A 851 -20.14 21.16 -42.71
N THR A 852 -19.80 20.79 -43.95
CA THR A 852 -20.14 21.55 -45.16
C THR A 852 -21.19 20.86 -46.04
N LEU A 853 -21.64 19.67 -45.65
CA LEU A 853 -22.63 18.88 -46.39
C LEU A 853 -24.02 19.00 -45.79
N ILE A 854 -25.01 19.25 -46.65
CA ILE A 854 -26.44 19.20 -46.33
C ILE A 854 -26.86 17.73 -46.28
N ARG A 855 -27.48 17.32 -45.17
CA ARG A 855 -27.78 15.91 -44.88
C ARG A 855 -29.25 15.52 -45.10
N GLY A 856 -30.16 16.50 -45.17
CA GLY A 856 -31.49 16.30 -45.77
C GLY A 856 -32.61 15.87 -44.82
N HIS A 857 -32.42 15.98 -43.50
CA HIS A 857 -33.39 15.50 -42.50
C HIS A 857 -34.42 16.54 -42.06
N GLY A 858 -33.99 17.81 -41.96
CA GLY A 858 -34.89 18.91 -41.61
C GLY A 858 -35.76 19.35 -42.80
N PRO A 859 -36.96 19.89 -42.56
CA PRO A 859 -37.77 20.49 -43.61
C PRO A 859 -37.04 21.64 -44.34
N GLU A 860 -36.05 22.27 -43.70
CA GLU A 860 -35.17 23.26 -44.34
C GLU A 860 -34.05 22.61 -45.17
N ASP A 861 -33.38 21.58 -44.67
CA ASP A 861 -32.35 20.84 -45.40
C ASP A 861 -32.90 20.19 -46.68
N GLN A 862 -34.15 19.71 -46.63
CA GLN A 862 -34.84 19.18 -47.80
C GLN A 862 -35.01 20.24 -48.89
N LEU A 863 -35.35 21.47 -48.51
CA LEU A 863 -35.41 22.60 -49.45
C LEU A 863 -34.01 22.95 -49.97
N LEU A 864 -33.02 23.10 -49.09
CA LEU A 864 -31.63 23.41 -49.45
C LEU A 864 -31.06 22.37 -50.44
N SER A 865 -31.30 21.08 -50.21
CA SER A 865 -30.80 19.98 -51.06
C SER A 865 -31.32 19.97 -52.50
N ARG A 866 -32.40 20.72 -52.78
CA ARG A 866 -33.02 20.81 -54.11
C ARG A 866 -32.40 21.90 -54.98
N PHE A 867 -31.74 22.90 -54.40
CA PHE A 867 -31.11 23.99 -55.16
C PHE A 867 -29.62 24.21 -54.84
N ALA A 868 -29.09 23.57 -53.79
CA ALA A 868 -27.65 23.51 -53.55
C ALA A 868 -26.96 22.65 -54.63
N PRO A 869 -25.70 22.97 -55.00
CA PRO A 869 -24.95 22.16 -55.96
C PRO A 869 -24.64 20.77 -55.40
N ASP A 870 -24.58 19.75 -56.26
CA ASP A 870 -24.39 18.34 -55.86
C ASP A 870 -23.16 18.08 -54.99
N LYS A 871 -22.12 18.92 -55.07
CA LYS A 871 -20.93 18.86 -54.22
C LYS A 871 -21.18 19.22 -52.74
N ALA A 872 -22.29 19.89 -52.44
CA ALA A 872 -22.68 20.35 -51.11
C ALA A 872 -23.81 19.52 -50.48
N VAL A 873 -24.32 18.52 -51.21
CA VAL A 873 -25.39 17.64 -50.74
C VAL A 873 -24.84 16.24 -50.51
N LEU A 874 -25.27 15.59 -49.43
CA LEU A 874 -24.86 14.22 -49.10
C LEU A 874 -25.23 13.23 -50.23
N HIS A 875 -24.36 12.25 -50.50
CA HIS A 875 -24.63 11.19 -51.48
C HIS A 875 -25.79 10.29 -51.05
N ASN A 876 -26.57 9.79 -52.01
CA ASN A 876 -27.78 9.00 -51.74
C ASN A 876 -27.50 7.61 -51.11
N ASP A 877 -26.25 7.13 -51.19
CA ASP A 877 -25.82 5.86 -50.56
C ASP A 877 -25.81 5.93 -49.03
N TYR A 878 -25.63 7.12 -48.46
CA TYR A 878 -25.93 7.33 -47.05
C TYR A 878 -27.45 7.39 -46.95
N VAL A 879 -28.07 6.23 -46.69
CA VAL A 879 -29.53 6.15 -46.54
C VAL A 879 -29.90 7.04 -45.36
N ALA A 880 -30.30 8.27 -45.64
CA ALA A 880 -30.58 9.29 -44.65
C ALA A 880 -31.55 8.72 -43.60
N ASP A 881 -32.62 8.04 -44.04
CA ASP A 881 -33.63 7.48 -43.13
C ASP A 881 -33.18 6.24 -42.35
N SER A 882 -31.95 5.75 -42.54
CA SER A 882 -31.37 4.66 -41.75
C SER A 882 -31.28 5.06 -40.28
N PRO A 883 -31.76 4.22 -39.35
CA PRO A 883 -31.54 4.44 -37.91
C PRO A 883 -30.06 4.58 -37.55
N ALA A 884 -29.17 3.90 -38.27
CA ALA A 884 -27.73 3.96 -38.03
C ALA A 884 -27.15 5.33 -38.43
N PHE A 885 -27.49 5.85 -39.61
CA PHE A 885 -27.02 7.16 -40.04
C PHE A 885 -27.61 8.28 -39.17
N ARG A 886 -28.89 8.20 -38.82
CA ARG A 886 -29.54 9.16 -37.89
C ARG A 886 -28.89 9.19 -36.52
N LEU A 887 -28.33 8.07 -36.05
CA LEU A 887 -27.55 8.05 -34.82
C LEU A 887 -26.22 8.77 -35.01
N VAL A 888 -25.43 8.39 -36.03
CA VAL A 888 -24.12 8.99 -36.32
C VAL A 888 -24.24 10.50 -36.56
N GLU A 889 -25.28 10.93 -37.26
CA GLU A 889 -25.51 12.34 -37.60
C GLU A 889 -25.58 13.26 -36.38
N GLN A 890 -26.18 12.81 -35.27
CA GLN A 890 -26.31 13.60 -34.03
C GLN A 890 -24.95 14.00 -33.44
N TYR A 891 -23.92 13.22 -33.78
CA TYR A 891 -22.55 13.36 -33.34
C TYR A 891 -21.63 13.96 -34.41
N LEU A 892 -22.09 14.14 -35.64
CA LEU A 892 -21.36 14.89 -36.65
C LEU A 892 -21.44 16.41 -36.34
N PRO A 893 -20.49 17.22 -36.83
CA PRO A 893 -20.55 18.67 -36.67
C PRO A 893 -21.84 19.25 -37.24
N ILE A 894 -22.38 20.28 -36.58
CA ILE A 894 -23.51 21.04 -37.12
C ILE A 894 -23.06 21.67 -38.44
N TRP A 895 -23.91 21.58 -39.45
CA TRP A 895 -23.67 22.23 -40.73
C TRP A 895 -23.60 23.74 -40.56
N SER A 896 -22.59 24.39 -41.16
CA SER A 896 -22.42 25.84 -41.09
C SER A 896 -22.95 26.48 -42.36
N ASP A 897 -23.89 27.41 -42.20
CA ASP A 897 -24.35 28.30 -43.25
C ASP A 897 -23.39 29.49 -43.41
N ASP A 898 -22.85 29.66 -44.62
CA ASP A 898 -22.28 30.94 -45.05
C ASP A 898 -23.35 31.68 -45.86
N PRO A 899 -23.88 32.82 -45.36
CA PRO A 899 -24.92 33.58 -46.05
C PRO A 899 -24.53 33.99 -47.48
N SER A 900 -23.24 34.21 -47.73
CA SER A 900 -22.72 34.56 -49.07
C SER A 900 -22.83 33.40 -50.05
N MET A 901 -22.50 32.18 -49.58
CA MET A 901 -22.62 30.93 -50.32
C MET A 901 -24.09 30.62 -50.63
N LEU A 902 -24.97 30.71 -49.64
CA LEU A 902 -26.41 30.47 -49.77
C LEU A 902 -27.07 31.44 -50.75
N ALA A 903 -26.73 32.74 -50.68
CA ALA A 903 -27.17 33.71 -51.67
C ALA A 903 -26.72 33.32 -53.08
N GLY A 904 -25.49 32.82 -53.23
CA GLY A 904 -24.97 32.28 -54.49
C GLY A 904 -25.78 31.09 -55.02
N TRP A 905 -26.14 30.14 -54.16
CA TRP A 905 -26.98 28.98 -54.53
C TRP A 905 -28.38 29.41 -54.97
N CYS A 906 -29.02 30.32 -54.23
CA CYS A 906 -30.34 30.85 -54.59
C CYS A 906 -30.34 31.52 -55.98
N MET A 907 -29.33 32.34 -56.26
CA MET A 907 -29.19 33.00 -57.57
C MET A 907 -28.90 32.00 -58.71
N SER A 908 -28.21 30.91 -58.41
CA SER A 908 -27.81 29.88 -59.38
C SER A 908 -28.87 28.80 -59.62
N ALA A 909 -29.99 28.83 -58.87
CA ALA A 909 -31.07 27.86 -58.99
C ALA A 909 -31.71 27.92 -60.39
N THR A 910 -31.77 26.78 -61.09
CA THR A 910 -32.27 26.67 -62.45
C THR A 910 -33.36 25.60 -62.56
N GLY A 911 -34.48 25.95 -63.19
CA GLY A 911 -35.66 25.09 -63.31
C GLY A 911 -36.72 25.34 -62.22
N ASP A 912 -37.95 24.92 -62.50
CA ASP A 912 -39.12 25.28 -61.68
C ASP A 912 -39.02 24.73 -60.25
N ASP A 913 -38.50 23.51 -60.09
CA ASP A 913 -38.43 22.82 -58.79
C ASP A 913 -37.36 23.39 -57.84
N PRO A 914 -36.09 23.62 -58.26
CA PRO A 914 -35.08 24.32 -57.44
C PRO A 914 -35.42 25.77 -57.15
N GLN A 915 -35.99 26.50 -58.12
CA GLN A 915 -36.39 27.90 -57.93
C GLN A 915 -37.54 28.01 -56.93
N SER A 916 -38.53 27.11 -57.00
CA SER A 916 -39.60 27.07 -56.01
C SER A 916 -39.11 26.70 -54.60
N ALA A 917 -38.16 25.75 -54.51
CA ALA A 917 -37.53 25.39 -53.23
C ALA A 917 -36.71 26.55 -52.64
N ALA A 918 -35.93 27.26 -53.47
CA ALA A 918 -35.17 28.43 -53.05
C ALA A 918 -36.07 29.58 -52.58
N ALA A 919 -37.16 29.86 -53.31
CA ALA A 919 -38.12 30.88 -52.90
C ALA A 919 -38.83 30.52 -51.59
N THR A 920 -39.22 29.26 -51.42
CA THR A 920 -39.83 28.76 -50.19
C THR A 920 -38.88 28.85 -49.00
N TRP A 921 -37.60 28.51 -49.21
CA TRP A 921 -36.57 28.63 -48.18
C TRP A 921 -36.33 30.09 -47.78
N LEU A 922 -36.25 31.02 -48.75
CA LEU A 922 -36.09 32.45 -48.50
C LEU A 922 -37.28 33.06 -47.76
N ALA A 923 -38.52 32.66 -48.08
CA ALA A 923 -39.71 33.12 -47.36
C ALA A 923 -39.71 32.70 -45.88
N ARG A 924 -39.23 31.48 -45.59
CA ARG A 924 -39.08 30.99 -44.21
C ARG A 924 -37.91 31.65 -43.47
N ASN A 925 -36.89 32.08 -44.20
CA ASN A 925 -35.67 32.72 -43.67
C ASN A 925 -35.61 34.23 -43.99
N ILE A 926 -36.78 34.89 -44.04
CA ILE A 926 -36.92 36.24 -44.60
C ILE A 926 -36.18 37.34 -43.84
N TYR A 927 -35.85 37.09 -42.57
CA TYR A 927 -35.07 38.01 -41.73
C TYR A 927 -33.59 37.61 -41.62
N GLY A 928 -33.16 36.63 -42.43
CA GLY A 928 -31.78 36.16 -42.47
C GLY A 928 -30.86 37.09 -43.28
N PRO A 929 -29.55 37.10 -42.99
CA PRO A 929 -28.54 37.93 -43.68
C PRO A 929 -28.45 37.64 -45.20
N VAL A 930 -28.96 36.49 -45.65
CA VAL A 930 -29.01 36.11 -47.07
C VAL A 930 -29.85 37.09 -47.89
N ILE A 931 -30.95 37.63 -47.34
CA ILE A 931 -31.84 38.57 -48.05
C ILE A 931 -31.12 39.90 -48.33
N GLU A 932 -30.37 40.43 -47.37
CA GLU A 932 -29.57 41.65 -47.55
C GLU A 932 -28.46 41.45 -48.58
N LEU A 933 -27.79 40.30 -48.54
CA LEU A 933 -26.76 39.95 -49.53
C LEU A 933 -27.34 39.78 -50.94
N LEU A 934 -28.54 39.21 -51.06
CA LEU A 934 -29.25 39.12 -52.34
C LEU A 934 -29.64 40.52 -52.84
N ARG A 935 -30.16 41.40 -51.97
CA ARG A 935 -30.45 42.79 -52.34
C ARG A 935 -29.22 43.55 -52.83
N ALA A 936 -28.09 43.43 -52.13
CA ALA A 936 -26.82 44.02 -52.56
C ALA A 936 -26.33 43.48 -53.92
N ARG A 937 -26.73 42.24 -54.27
CA ARG A 937 -26.42 41.57 -55.54
C ARG A 937 -27.50 41.75 -56.62
N SER A 938 -28.54 42.55 -56.38
CA SER A 938 -29.64 42.79 -57.34
C SER A 938 -29.17 43.26 -58.72
N HIS A 939 -28.08 44.02 -58.79
CA HIS A 939 -27.44 44.47 -60.02
C HIS A 939 -26.96 43.34 -60.95
N LEU A 940 -26.75 42.13 -60.43
CA LEU A 940 -26.36 40.96 -61.21
C LEU A 940 -27.54 40.33 -61.98
N GLY A 941 -28.78 40.73 -61.67
CA GLY A 941 -29.99 40.19 -62.29
C GLY A 941 -30.23 38.71 -61.98
N GLY A 942 -31.12 38.07 -62.74
CA GLY A 942 -31.47 36.65 -62.60
C GLY A 942 -32.94 36.42 -62.28
N TRP A 943 -33.32 35.13 -62.15
CA TRP A 943 -34.72 34.73 -61.97
C TRP A 943 -35.34 35.33 -60.70
N LEU A 944 -34.56 35.46 -59.63
CA LEU A 944 -35.03 35.94 -58.32
C LEU A 944 -35.49 37.41 -58.35
N PHE A 945 -34.82 38.26 -59.14
CA PHE A 945 -35.16 39.69 -59.27
C PHE A 945 -36.17 39.98 -60.41
N ALA A 946 -36.57 38.94 -61.14
CA ALA A 946 -37.65 39.00 -62.13
C ALA A 946 -38.97 38.45 -61.57
N LEU A 947 -39.01 38.09 -60.28
CA LEU A 947 -40.20 37.54 -59.63
C LEU A 947 -41.32 38.58 -59.55
N ARG A 948 -42.50 38.13 -59.95
CA ARG A 948 -43.81 38.79 -59.78
C ARG A 948 -44.72 37.90 -58.92
N GLU A 949 -45.77 38.46 -58.33
CA GLU A 949 -46.69 37.75 -57.41
C GLU A 949 -47.32 36.46 -58.01
N ASP A 950 -47.41 36.39 -59.35
CA ASP A 950 -47.91 35.26 -60.14
C ASP A 950 -46.83 34.27 -60.63
N SER A 951 -45.56 34.46 -60.24
CA SER A 951 -44.45 33.60 -60.69
C SER A 951 -44.62 32.15 -60.22
N LEU A 952 -44.37 31.19 -61.11
CA LEU A 952 -44.43 29.75 -60.81
C LEU A 952 -43.55 29.34 -59.61
N ALA A 953 -42.37 29.95 -59.46
CA ALA A 953 -41.49 29.71 -58.31
C ALA A 953 -42.14 30.07 -56.96
N LEU A 954 -43.11 31.00 -56.94
CA LEU A 954 -43.83 31.44 -55.75
C LEU A 954 -45.14 30.66 -55.50
N ALA A 955 -45.53 29.75 -56.39
CA ALA A 955 -46.83 29.10 -56.36
C ALA A 955 -47.14 28.34 -55.06
N GLY A 956 -46.11 27.83 -54.37
CA GLY A 956 -46.24 27.11 -53.10
C GLY A 956 -46.36 27.99 -51.84
N LEU A 957 -46.19 29.32 -51.96
CA LEU A 957 -46.27 30.27 -50.86
C LEU A 957 -47.67 30.88 -50.73
N SER A 958 -48.06 31.23 -49.51
CA SER A 958 -49.29 31.99 -49.24
C SER A 958 -49.22 33.41 -49.83
N THR A 959 -50.35 34.05 -50.07
CA THR A 959 -50.39 35.43 -50.60
C THR A 959 -49.59 36.41 -49.75
N GLU A 960 -49.61 36.24 -48.43
CA GLU A 960 -48.88 37.07 -47.46
C GLU A 960 -47.37 36.80 -47.52
N GLU A 961 -46.95 35.53 -47.60
CA GLU A 961 -45.54 35.14 -47.73
C GLU A 961 -44.93 35.63 -49.06
N ARG A 962 -45.71 35.57 -50.16
CA ARG A 962 -45.28 36.09 -51.47
C ARG A 962 -45.01 37.58 -51.42
N ARG A 963 -45.96 38.36 -50.89
CA ARG A 963 -45.83 39.81 -50.77
C ARG A 963 -44.66 40.18 -49.87
N LEU A 964 -44.56 39.54 -48.70
CA LEU A 964 -43.47 39.79 -47.76
C LEU A 964 -42.10 39.50 -48.39
N LEU A 965 -41.96 38.37 -49.11
CA LEU A 965 -40.72 38.01 -49.80
C LEU A 965 -40.36 39.00 -50.91
N LEU A 966 -41.34 39.38 -51.75
CA LEU A 966 -41.13 40.37 -52.81
C LEU A 966 -40.75 41.74 -52.25
N THR A 967 -41.41 42.21 -51.19
CA THR A 967 -41.09 43.46 -50.51
C THR A 967 -39.68 43.43 -49.93
N LYS A 968 -39.31 42.34 -49.25
CA LYS A 968 -37.97 42.18 -48.64
C LYS A 968 -36.86 41.97 -49.66
N LEU A 969 -37.15 41.49 -50.86
CA LEU A 969 -36.19 41.46 -51.99
C LEU A 969 -36.11 42.81 -52.74
N GLY A 970 -36.94 43.80 -52.38
CA GLY A 970 -37.00 45.11 -53.03
C GLY A 970 -37.77 45.11 -54.36
N LEU A 971 -38.66 44.14 -54.58
CA LEU A 971 -39.42 43.92 -55.82
C LEU A 971 -40.89 44.36 -55.72
N ALA A 972 -41.38 44.64 -54.51
CA ALA A 972 -42.69 45.22 -54.25
C ALA A 972 -42.54 46.43 -53.31
N ALA A 973 -43.34 47.48 -53.55
CA ALA A 973 -43.32 48.68 -52.71
C ALA A 973 -43.69 48.33 -51.26
N THR A 974 -42.90 48.84 -50.32
CA THR A 974 -43.25 48.91 -48.90
C THR A 974 -44.33 49.96 -48.71
N ASP A 975 -45.42 49.64 -48.00
CA ASP A 975 -46.15 50.66 -47.25
C ASP A 975 -45.20 51.08 -46.10
N GLU A 976 -44.27 51.99 -46.38
CA GLU A 976 -43.57 52.72 -45.33
C GLU A 976 -44.63 53.64 -44.70
N GLU A 977 -44.89 53.46 -43.40
CA GLU A 977 -45.48 54.55 -42.63
C GLU A 977 -44.42 55.66 -42.60
N ASP A 978 -44.59 56.65 -43.47
CA ASP A 978 -43.81 57.88 -43.44
C ASP A 978 -43.92 58.48 -42.03
N PHE A 979 -42.79 58.85 -41.45
CA PHE A 979 -42.80 59.62 -40.22
C PHE A 979 -43.47 60.97 -40.51
N PRO A 980 -44.57 61.35 -39.83
CA PRO A 980 -45.30 62.57 -40.14
C PRO A 980 -44.38 63.79 -40.13
N ASP A 981 -44.51 64.67 -41.13
CA ASP A 981 -43.79 65.96 -41.18
C ASP A 981 -44.03 66.77 -39.91
N LEU A 982 -42.95 67.19 -39.25
CA LEU A 982 -43.00 68.02 -38.04
C LEU A 982 -43.31 69.49 -38.35
N SER A 983 -43.92 70.19 -37.40
CA SER A 983 -44.06 71.65 -37.48
C SER A 983 -42.68 72.33 -37.51
N PRO A 984 -42.43 73.35 -38.36
CA PRO A 984 -41.14 74.03 -38.46
C PRO A 984 -40.69 74.75 -37.18
N SER A 985 -41.62 75.01 -36.25
CA SER A 985 -41.35 75.62 -34.95
C SER A 985 -40.86 74.62 -33.89
N LEU A 986 -40.96 73.32 -34.15
CA LEU A 986 -40.53 72.29 -33.23
C LEU A 986 -39.02 72.03 -33.35
N ASP A 987 -38.30 72.23 -32.25
CA ASP A 987 -36.86 72.03 -32.09
C ASP A 987 -36.55 71.38 -30.73
N LEU A 988 -35.28 71.09 -30.41
CA LEU A 988 -34.95 70.45 -29.13
C LEU A 988 -35.29 71.32 -27.92
N ALA A 989 -35.17 72.65 -28.05
CA ALA A 989 -35.44 73.62 -26.97
C ALA A 989 -36.93 73.68 -26.62
N SER A 990 -37.80 73.71 -27.63
CA SER A 990 -39.24 73.66 -27.47
C SER A 990 -39.72 72.31 -26.93
N ILE A 991 -39.12 71.20 -27.36
CA ILE A 991 -39.39 69.88 -26.77
C ILE A 991 -39.03 69.86 -25.27
N HIS A 992 -37.91 70.47 -24.88
CA HIS A 992 -37.52 70.60 -23.47
C HIS A 992 -38.47 71.51 -22.68
N GLY A 993 -38.89 72.64 -23.26
CA GLY A 993 -39.87 73.55 -22.66
C GLY A 993 -41.23 72.88 -22.44
N TRP A 994 -41.76 72.23 -23.48
CA TRP A 994 -42.98 71.42 -23.39
C TRP A 994 -42.88 70.35 -22.31
N TRP A 995 -41.74 69.65 -22.24
CA TRP A 995 -41.52 68.62 -21.22
C TRP A 995 -41.43 69.23 -19.81
N SER A 996 -40.89 70.43 -19.65
CA SER A 996 -40.79 71.10 -18.35
C SER A 996 -42.17 71.41 -17.78
N GLU A 997 -43.15 71.76 -18.62
CA GLU A 997 -44.53 72.05 -18.19
C GLU A 997 -45.41 70.79 -18.10
N ASN A 998 -45.32 69.89 -19.09
CA ASN A 998 -46.25 68.76 -19.25
C ASN A 998 -45.65 67.40 -18.87
N GLY A 999 -44.35 67.33 -18.61
CA GLY A 999 -43.60 66.09 -18.40
C GLY A 999 -44.09 65.29 -17.19
N THR A 1000 -44.54 65.93 -16.11
CA THR A 1000 -45.08 65.22 -14.94
C THR A 1000 -46.29 64.34 -15.32
N ARG A 1001 -47.18 64.85 -16.18
CA ARG A 1001 -48.36 64.11 -16.66
C ARG A 1001 -47.96 62.96 -17.57
N TRP A 1002 -47.12 63.24 -18.57
CA TRP A 1002 -46.70 62.26 -19.56
C TRP A 1002 -45.82 61.16 -18.96
N LEU A 1003 -44.96 61.49 -17.99
CA LEU A 1003 -44.15 60.53 -17.26
C LEU A 1003 -45.02 59.60 -16.40
N ALA A 1004 -46.05 60.13 -15.73
CA ALA A 1004 -47.01 59.30 -14.99
C ALA A 1004 -47.79 58.35 -15.91
N GLU A 1005 -48.17 58.81 -17.12
CA GLU A 1005 -48.80 57.95 -18.12
C GLU A 1005 -47.85 56.87 -18.65
N PHE A 1006 -46.60 57.24 -18.94
CA PHE A 1006 -45.55 56.32 -19.37
C PHE A 1006 -45.31 55.24 -18.32
N ASP A 1007 -45.10 55.63 -17.06
CA ASP A 1007 -44.87 54.72 -15.95
C ASP A 1007 -46.04 53.75 -15.76
N ARG A 1008 -47.28 54.24 -15.89
CA ARG A 1008 -48.48 53.40 -15.85
C ARG A 1008 -48.49 52.39 -17.01
N LYS A 1009 -48.00 52.72 -18.19
CA LYS A 1009 -47.95 51.76 -19.32
C LYS A 1009 -46.77 50.79 -19.20
N PHE A 1010 -45.69 51.20 -18.55
CA PHE A 1010 -44.42 50.48 -18.50
C PHE A 1010 -44.31 49.53 -17.30
N TRP A 1011 -44.52 50.02 -16.07
CA TRP A 1011 -44.35 49.25 -14.84
C TRP A 1011 -45.65 48.50 -14.46
N PRO A 1012 -45.59 47.19 -14.11
CA PRO A 1012 -46.69 46.50 -13.45
C PRO A 1012 -47.05 47.16 -12.12
N ALA A 1013 -48.34 47.31 -11.81
CA ALA A 1013 -48.78 47.97 -10.58
C ALA A 1013 -48.42 47.20 -9.30
N SER A 1014 -48.07 45.92 -9.43
CA SER A 1014 -47.66 45.03 -8.33
C SER A 1014 -46.17 45.13 -7.98
N VAL A 1015 -45.37 45.86 -8.74
CA VAL A 1015 -43.91 45.95 -8.55
C VAL A 1015 -43.55 47.28 -7.93
N ASP A 1016 -42.87 47.25 -6.79
CA ASP A 1016 -42.28 48.45 -6.20
C ASP A 1016 -40.95 48.76 -6.90
N ARG A 1017 -40.99 49.75 -7.81
CA ARG A 1017 -39.80 50.23 -8.53
C ARG A 1017 -38.77 50.93 -7.64
N THR A 1018 -39.16 51.43 -6.45
CA THR A 1018 -38.21 52.06 -5.53
C THR A 1018 -37.27 51.04 -4.88
N ALA A 1019 -37.67 49.76 -4.86
CA ALA A 1019 -36.87 48.65 -4.34
C ALA A 1019 -35.62 48.35 -5.19
N LEU A 1020 -35.48 48.94 -6.39
CA LEU A 1020 -34.24 48.86 -7.18
C LEU A 1020 -33.01 49.43 -6.45
N LYS A 1021 -33.23 50.33 -5.49
CA LYS A 1021 -32.17 50.96 -4.67
C LYS A 1021 -31.66 50.09 -3.52
N GLU A 1022 -32.32 48.99 -3.20
CA GLU A 1022 -31.93 48.14 -2.07
C GLU A 1022 -30.61 47.43 -2.37
N GLU A 1023 -29.57 47.69 -1.56
CA GLU A 1023 -28.21 47.23 -1.85
C GLU A 1023 -28.03 45.73 -1.60
N GLU A 1024 -28.49 45.17 -0.46
CA GLU A 1024 -28.50 43.72 -0.21
C GLU A 1024 -29.55 43.25 0.83
N PRO A 1025 -30.26 42.12 0.60
CA PRO A 1025 -30.40 41.48 -0.71
C PRO A 1025 -31.20 42.39 -1.64
N HIS A 1026 -30.77 42.54 -2.89
CA HIS A 1026 -31.50 43.35 -3.86
C HIS A 1026 -32.88 42.75 -4.14
N ASP A 1027 -33.87 43.60 -4.43
CA ASP A 1027 -35.21 43.13 -4.76
C ASP A 1027 -35.21 42.43 -6.13
N ARG A 1028 -35.29 41.10 -6.09
CA ARG A 1028 -35.26 40.27 -7.30
C ARG A 1028 -36.46 40.53 -8.21
N THR A 1029 -37.61 40.89 -7.67
CA THR A 1029 -38.83 41.15 -8.46
C THR A 1029 -38.69 42.43 -9.27
N ALA A 1030 -38.19 43.50 -8.66
CA ALA A 1030 -37.93 44.77 -9.33
C ALA A 1030 -36.87 44.61 -10.43
N TRP A 1031 -35.75 43.94 -10.14
CA TRP A 1031 -34.69 43.69 -11.11
C TRP A 1031 -35.11 42.75 -12.25
N MET A 1032 -35.79 41.64 -11.95
CA MET A 1032 -36.31 40.74 -12.98
C MET A 1032 -37.33 41.42 -13.90
N THR A 1033 -38.16 42.30 -13.34
CA THR A 1033 -39.12 43.09 -14.13
C THR A 1033 -38.38 44.02 -15.10
N LEU A 1034 -37.39 44.75 -14.60
CA LEU A 1034 -36.60 45.66 -15.44
C LEU A 1034 -35.86 44.94 -16.57
N PHE A 1035 -35.16 43.85 -16.26
CA PHE A 1035 -34.46 43.04 -17.25
C PHE A 1035 -35.41 42.43 -18.28
N SER A 1036 -36.61 42.03 -17.87
CA SER A 1036 -37.62 41.46 -18.77
C SER A 1036 -38.18 42.52 -19.71
N MET A 1037 -38.45 43.73 -19.21
CA MET A 1037 -38.87 44.85 -20.06
C MET A 1037 -37.77 45.21 -21.08
N GLY A 1038 -36.50 45.17 -20.69
CA GLY A 1038 -35.37 45.31 -21.61
C GLY A 1038 -35.30 44.18 -22.65
N LEU A 1039 -35.49 42.93 -22.23
CA LEU A 1039 -35.49 41.75 -23.08
C LEU A 1039 -36.60 41.79 -24.15
N PHE A 1040 -37.80 42.25 -23.79
CA PHE A 1040 -38.96 42.25 -24.68
C PHE A 1040 -38.87 43.30 -25.79
N ARG A 1041 -37.98 44.29 -25.68
CA ARG A 1041 -37.74 45.29 -26.75
C ARG A 1041 -37.26 44.71 -28.08
N ARG A 1042 -36.84 43.44 -28.08
CA ARG A 1042 -36.51 42.71 -29.30
C ARG A 1042 -37.70 42.44 -30.21
N TYR A 1043 -38.92 42.46 -29.67
CA TYR A 1043 -40.13 42.18 -30.42
C TYR A 1043 -40.56 43.46 -31.14
N GLY A 1044 -40.62 43.41 -32.47
CA GLY A 1044 -41.14 44.51 -33.27
C GLY A 1044 -42.66 44.59 -33.22
N ARG A 1045 -43.23 45.78 -33.44
CA ARG A 1045 -44.68 46.05 -33.58
C ARG A 1045 -45.52 45.66 -32.35
N VAL A 1046 -44.95 45.81 -31.16
CA VAL A 1046 -45.65 45.63 -29.86
C VAL A 1046 -45.35 46.82 -28.94
N THR A 1047 -46.29 47.14 -28.06
CA THR A 1047 -46.21 48.31 -27.16
C THR A 1047 -45.72 47.92 -25.76
N ASP A 1048 -45.23 48.90 -25.01
CA ASP A 1048 -44.84 48.71 -23.60
C ASP A 1048 -46.00 48.19 -22.73
N GLN A 1049 -47.22 48.63 -23.05
CA GLN A 1049 -48.42 48.14 -22.37
C GLN A 1049 -48.66 46.65 -22.63
N GLN A 1050 -48.34 46.13 -23.82
CA GLN A 1050 -48.44 44.71 -24.11
C GLN A 1050 -47.34 43.90 -23.40
N HIS A 1051 -46.12 44.44 -23.31
CA HIS A 1051 -45.05 43.84 -22.51
C HIS A 1051 -45.42 43.73 -21.03
N ARG A 1052 -45.93 44.84 -20.47
CA ARG A 1052 -46.44 44.89 -19.09
C ARG A 1052 -47.59 43.90 -18.90
N GLY A 1053 -48.53 43.82 -19.85
CA GLY A 1053 -49.67 42.90 -19.82
C GLY A 1053 -49.27 41.43 -19.70
N PHE A 1054 -48.16 41.03 -20.29
CA PHE A 1054 -47.61 39.68 -20.12
C PHE A 1054 -47.12 39.41 -18.69
N LEU A 1055 -46.41 40.38 -18.08
CA LEU A 1055 -45.96 40.25 -16.69
C LEU A 1055 -47.15 40.22 -15.72
N ASP A 1056 -48.17 41.06 -15.96
CA ASP A 1056 -49.43 41.04 -15.21
C ASP A 1056 -50.13 39.67 -15.33
N PHE A 1057 -50.12 39.05 -16.52
CA PHE A 1057 -50.62 37.69 -16.74
C PHE A 1057 -49.82 36.64 -15.93
N LEU A 1058 -48.48 36.64 -16.00
CA LEU A 1058 -47.65 35.72 -15.23
C LEU A 1058 -47.88 35.88 -13.71
N SER A 1059 -48.06 37.12 -13.25
CA SER A 1059 -48.33 37.43 -11.85
C SER A 1059 -49.69 36.90 -11.40
N SER A 1060 -50.74 37.04 -12.22
CA SER A 1060 -52.08 36.51 -11.93
C SER A 1060 -52.12 34.98 -11.74
N LYS A 1061 -51.12 34.26 -12.27
CA LYS A 1061 -50.96 32.81 -12.14
C LYS A 1061 -50.00 32.39 -11.02
N GLY A 1062 -49.36 33.34 -10.33
CA GLY A 1062 -48.27 33.08 -9.38
C GLY A 1062 -46.94 32.67 -10.03
N TRP A 1063 -46.88 32.62 -11.36
CA TRP A 1063 -45.68 32.23 -12.11
C TRP A 1063 -44.60 33.30 -12.05
N TRP A 1064 -44.99 34.58 -12.04
CA TRP A 1064 -44.02 35.68 -11.95
C TRP A 1064 -43.25 35.64 -10.63
N GLN A 1065 -43.94 35.39 -9.52
CA GLN A 1065 -43.29 35.23 -8.22
C GLN A 1065 -42.30 34.07 -8.21
N THR A 1066 -42.66 32.95 -8.85
CA THR A 1066 -41.76 31.79 -9.01
C THR A 1066 -40.52 32.16 -9.82
N ILE A 1067 -40.70 32.85 -10.95
CA ILE A 1067 -39.60 33.29 -11.83
C ILE A 1067 -38.65 34.26 -11.11
N CYS A 1068 -39.18 35.14 -10.27
CA CYS A 1068 -38.39 36.13 -9.53
C CYS A 1068 -37.67 35.52 -8.33
N GLU A 1069 -38.36 34.75 -7.50
CA GLU A 1069 -37.89 34.36 -6.16
C GLU A 1069 -37.22 32.97 -6.13
N VAL A 1070 -37.60 32.06 -7.02
CA VAL A 1070 -37.10 30.67 -6.98
C VAL A 1070 -35.86 30.52 -7.86
N HIS A 1071 -34.70 30.28 -7.23
CA HIS A 1071 -33.47 30.04 -7.97
C HIS A 1071 -33.59 28.77 -8.85
N PRO A 1072 -33.28 28.84 -10.16
CA PRO A 1072 -33.50 27.73 -11.08
C PRO A 1072 -32.84 26.38 -10.73
N ASP A 1073 -31.66 26.39 -10.09
CA ASP A 1073 -31.00 25.16 -9.63
C ASP A 1073 -31.69 24.49 -8.44
N VAL A 1074 -32.38 25.27 -7.61
CA VAL A 1074 -32.97 24.79 -6.34
C VAL A 1074 -34.43 24.40 -6.53
N GLY A 1075 -35.14 25.06 -7.45
CA GLY A 1075 -36.57 24.82 -7.70
C GLY A 1075 -36.88 24.49 -9.16
N ALA A 1076 -36.08 23.64 -9.81
CA ALA A 1076 -36.27 23.25 -11.21
C ALA A 1076 -37.68 22.70 -11.51
N GLU A 1077 -38.27 21.95 -10.57
CA GLU A 1077 -39.63 21.42 -10.71
C GLU A 1077 -40.68 22.55 -10.79
N ALA A 1078 -40.59 23.56 -9.92
CA ALA A 1078 -41.47 24.73 -9.95
C ALA A 1078 -41.37 25.51 -11.28
N TRP A 1079 -40.17 25.60 -11.87
CA TRP A 1079 -39.97 26.19 -13.19
C TRP A 1079 -40.58 25.34 -14.31
N MET A 1080 -40.45 24.02 -14.25
CA MET A 1080 -41.05 23.10 -15.23
C MET A 1080 -42.58 23.06 -15.12
N ASP A 1081 -43.12 23.25 -13.93
CA ASP A 1081 -44.56 23.31 -13.68
C ASP A 1081 -45.20 24.53 -14.34
N ILE A 1082 -44.47 25.64 -14.51
CA ILE A 1082 -44.95 26.79 -15.31
C ILE A 1082 -45.18 26.38 -16.75
N LEU A 1083 -44.20 25.70 -17.38
CA LEU A 1083 -44.33 25.23 -18.77
C LEU A 1083 -45.39 24.14 -18.91
N ARG A 1084 -45.49 23.23 -17.94
CA ARG A 1084 -46.52 22.20 -17.91
C ARG A 1084 -47.91 22.82 -17.81
N ALA A 1085 -48.12 23.72 -16.85
CA ALA A 1085 -49.39 24.40 -16.65
C ALA A 1085 -49.77 25.33 -17.82
N TYR A 1086 -48.78 25.95 -18.47
CA TYR A 1086 -49.01 26.74 -19.69
C TYR A 1086 -49.38 25.84 -20.88
N GLY A 1087 -48.64 24.75 -21.11
CA GLY A 1087 -48.86 23.84 -22.25
C GLY A 1087 -50.09 22.94 -22.13
N GLU A 1088 -50.53 22.62 -20.91
CA GLU A 1088 -51.73 21.81 -20.65
C GLU A 1088 -53.00 22.67 -20.52
N GLY A 1089 -52.86 24.00 -20.47
CA GLY A 1089 -53.98 24.92 -20.39
C GLY A 1089 -54.81 24.92 -21.67
N GLN A 1090 -56.06 24.44 -21.60
CA GLN A 1090 -57.05 24.63 -22.67
C GLN A 1090 -57.51 26.10 -22.72
N GLN A 1091 -56.67 27.00 -23.22
CA GLN A 1091 -57.10 28.33 -23.63
C GLN A 1091 -57.13 28.39 -25.16
N THR A 1092 -58.33 28.60 -25.70
CA THR A 1092 -58.63 28.78 -27.12
C THR A 1092 -58.09 30.08 -27.73
N ASP A 1093 -57.32 30.86 -26.97
CA ASP A 1093 -56.63 32.08 -27.44
C ASP A 1093 -55.12 31.91 -27.28
N THR A 1094 -54.38 32.17 -28.35
CA THR A 1094 -52.90 32.25 -28.45
C THR A 1094 -52.37 33.48 -27.71
N LEU A 1095 -52.83 33.72 -26.50
CA LEU A 1095 -52.57 34.92 -25.73
C LEU A 1095 -51.14 34.83 -25.13
N PHE A 1096 -50.27 35.73 -25.59
CA PHE A 1096 -48.87 35.87 -25.18
C PHE A 1096 -47.87 34.77 -25.61
N GLU A 1097 -48.19 33.90 -26.58
CA GLU A 1097 -47.25 32.88 -27.10
C GLU A 1097 -45.89 33.47 -27.49
N LEU A 1098 -45.92 34.62 -28.20
CA LEU A 1098 -44.73 35.36 -28.60
C LEU A 1098 -43.79 35.67 -27.42
N TRP A 1099 -44.34 35.97 -26.24
CA TRP A 1099 -43.54 36.28 -25.04
C TRP A 1099 -43.10 35.01 -24.31
N MET A 1100 -43.91 33.95 -24.32
CA MET A 1100 -43.52 32.65 -23.75
C MET A 1100 -42.36 31.99 -24.50
N ASP A 1101 -42.12 32.29 -25.78
CA ASP A 1101 -40.89 31.91 -26.51
C ASP A 1101 -39.60 32.48 -25.87
N SER A 1102 -39.73 33.48 -24.99
CA SER A 1102 -38.63 34.00 -24.19
C SER A 1102 -38.47 33.35 -22.82
N PHE A 1103 -39.25 32.32 -22.47
CA PHE A 1103 -39.12 31.61 -21.20
C PHE A 1103 -37.69 31.07 -20.93
N PRO A 1104 -36.97 30.46 -21.90
CA PRO A 1104 -35.58 30.06 -21.67
C PRO A 1104 -34.63 31.24 -21.38
N ARG A 1105 -34.96 32.44 -21.86
CA ARG A 1105 -34.18 33.66 -21.64
C ARG A 1105 -34.47 34.24 -20.26
N LEU A 1106 -35.73 34.21 -19.83
CA LEU A 1106 -36.13 34.55 -18.46
C LEU A 1106 -35.45 33.60 -17.44
N TYR A 1107 -35.44 32.29 -17.72
CA TYR A 1107 -34.71 31.29 -16.93
C TYR A 1107 -33.23 31.66 -16.77
N ARG A 1108 -32.59 32.04 -17.87
CA ARG A 1108 -31.17 32.40 -17.85
C ARG A 1108 -30.90 33.68 -17.08
N ILE A 1109 -31.75 34.70 -17.22
CA ILE A 1109 -31.64 35.94 -16.43
C ILE A 1109 -31.83 35.61 -14.95
N ALA A 1110 -32.86 34.84 -14.57
CA ALA A 1110 -33.13 34.47 -13.18
C ALA A 1110 -31.97 33.68 -12.52
N ARG A 1111 -31.35 32.76 -13.28
CA ARG A 1111 -30.21 31.95 -12.82
C ARG A 1111 -28.97 32.77 -12.50
N TRP A 1112 -28.70 33.79 -13.32
CA TRP A 1112 -27.48 34.59 -13.22
C TRP A 1112 -27.78 36.03 -12.78
N LEU A 1113 -28.95 36.24 -12.15
CA LEU A 1113 -29.48 37.57 -11.86
C LEU A 1113 -28.49 38.38 -11.04
N ASP A 1114 -27.98 37.80 -9.95
CA ASP A 1114 -27.07 38.47 -9.02
C ASP A 1114 -25.81 38.99 -9.74
N ASN A 1115 -25.26 38.20 -10.65
CA ASN A 1115 -24.12 38.60 -11.46
C ASN A 1115 -24.50 39.76 -12.39
N TYR A 1116 -25.65 39.72 -13.06
CA TYR A 1116 -26.07 40.81 -13.96
C TYR A 1116 -26.40 42.09 -13.20
N VAL A 1117 -27.06 42.01 -12.05
CA VAL A 1117 -27.33 43.14 -11.16
C VAL A 1117 -26.02 43.82 -10.76
N HIS A 1118 -25.04 43.02 -10.31
CA HIS A 1118 -23.72 43.52 -9.95
C HIS A 1118 -23.01 44.25 -11.11
N LEU A 1119 -23.10 43.73 -12.35
CA LEU A 1119 -22.51 44.38 -13.52
C LEU A 1119 -23.13 45.75 -13.81
N PHE A 1120 -24.45 45.84 -13.76
CA PHE A 1120 -25.17 47.09 -14.05
C PHE A 1120 -25.00 48.12 -12.91
N GLN A 1121 -25.01 47.70 -11.65
CA GLN A 1121 -24.74 48.59 -10.50
C GLN A 1121 -23.30 49.13 -10.49
N THR A 1122 -22.34 48.36 -11.02
CA THR A 1122 -20.94 48.81 -11.11
C THR A 1122 -20.65 49.70 -12.31
N LEU A 1123 -21.65 50.04 -13.14
CA LEU A 1123 -21.45 50.84 -14.36
C LEU A 1123 -20.81 52.20 -14.08
N ASP A 1124 -21.19 52.86 -12.98
CA ASP A 1124 -20.62 54.15 -12.57
C ASP A 1124 -19.12 54.10 -12.26
N ARG A 1125 -18.58 52.90 -12.03
CA ARG A 1125 -17.16 52.67 -11.73
C ARG A 1125 -16.36 52.23 -12.95
N ARG A 1126 -17.00 52.09 -14.11
CA ARG A 1126 -16.38 51.59 -15.35
C ARG A 1126 -16.03 52.75 -16.27
N ASP A 1127 -14.88 52.65 -16.93
CA ASP A 1127 -14.54 53.53 -18.05
C ASP A 1127 -15.18 53.04 -19.36
N SER A 1128 -15.12 53.86 -20.41
CA SER A 1128 -15.68 53.54 -21.73
C SER A 1128 -15.04 52.29 -22.38
N LYS A 1129 -13.83 51.89 -21.95
CA LYS A 1129 -13.17 50.67 -22.44
C LYS A 1129 -13.76 49.43 -21.79
N LEU A 1130 -14.06 49.46 -20.50
CA LEU A 1130 -14.64 48.33 -19.76
C LEU A 1130 -16.15 48.22 -19.96
N ALA A 1131 -16.84 49.34 -20.18
CA ALA A 1131 -18.28 49.37 -20.43
C ALA A 1131 -18.72 48.55 -21.65
N ARG A 1132 -17.86 48.41 -22.68
CA ARG A 1132 -18.14 47.56 -23.86
C ARG A 1132 -18.41 46.09 -23.49
N PHE A 1133 -17.93 45.64 -22.32
CA PHE A 1133 -18.12 44.28 -21.82
C PHE A 1133 -19.32 44.13 -20.89
N LEU A 1134 -20.11 45.20 -20.65
CA LEU A 1134 -21.28 45.18 -19.75
C LEU A 1134 -22.23 44.01 -20.05
N LEU A 1135 -22.46 43.73 -21.34
CA LEU A 1135 -23.31 42.62 -21.77
C LEU A 1135 -22.55 41.30 -21.99
N SER A 1136 -21.23 41.25 -21.84
CA SER A 1136 -20.42 40.04 -22.06
C SER A 1136 -19.46 39.77 -20.90
N PRO A 1137 -19.99 39.45 -19.70
CA PRO A 1137 -19.20 39.29 -18.48
C PRO A 1137 -18.07 38.26 -18.59
N ALA A 1138 -18.29 37.12 -19.23
CA ALA A 1138 -17.24 36.12 -19.46
C ALA A 1138 -16.05 36.61 -20.32
N SER A 1139 -16.22 37.73 -21.05
CA SER A 1139 -15.17 38.38 -21.85
C SER A 1139 -14.65 39.65 -21.21
N ASP A 1140 -15.11 40.01 -20.01
CA ASP A 1140 -14.69 41.20 -19.28
C ASP A 1140 -13.35 40.93 -18.55
N PRO A 1141 -12.24 41.57 -18.95
CA PRO A 1141 -10.95 41.34 -18.32
C PRO A 1141 -10.91 41.75 -16.84
N SER A 1142 -11.77 42.69 -16.43
CA SER A 1142 -11.83 43.18 -15.04
C SER A 1142 -12.42 42.17 -14.06
N LEU A 1143 -13.10 41.13 -14.57
CA LEU A 1143 -13.73 40.09 -13.77
C LEU A 1143 -12.91 38.79 -13.75
N SER A 1144 -11.76 38.75 -14.43
CA SER A 1144 -10.86 37.58 -14.42
C SER A 1144 -10.38 37.28 -12.99
N GLY A 1145 -10.63 36.06 -12.51
CA GLY A 1145 -10.29 35.63 -11.15
C GLY A 1145 -11.27 36.03 -10.04
N SER A 1146 -12.38 36.72 -10.37
CA SER A 1146 -13.43 37.14 -9.41
C SER A 1146 -14.46 36.04 -9.08
N GLY A 1147 -14.50 34.95 -9.86
CA GLY A 1147 -15.53 33.90 -9.76
C GLY A 1147 -16.86 34.25 -10.43
N LEU A 1148 -17.01 35.44 -11.02
CA LEU A 1148 -18.21 35.88 -11.74
C LEU A 1148 -18.22 35.39 -13.20
N GLU A 1149 -18.62 34.14 -13.44
CA GLU A 1149 -18.71 33.53 -14.79
C GLU A 1149 -20.16 33.49 -15.33
N ALA A 1150 -20.75 34.65 -15.63
CA ALA A 1150 -22.07 34.72 -16.26
C ALA A 1150 -21.98 34.71 -17.81
N PRO A 1151 -22.95 34.13 -18.53
CA PRO A 1151 -22.93 34.11 -19.99
C PRO A 1151 -23.42 35.43 -20.64
N THR A 1152 -23.06 35.72 -21.90
CA THR A 1152 -23.35 37.00 -22.61
C THR A 1152 -24.83 37.39 -22.87
N LEU A 1153 -25.23 38.58 -22.45
CA LEU A 1153 -26.52 39.22 -22.73
C LEU A 1153 -26.58 39.93 -24.11
N SER A 1154 -25.48 40.06 -24.86
CA SER A 1154 -25.40 40.87 -26.09
C SER A 1154 -26.45 40.49 -27.14
N GLY A 1155 -26.69 39.18 -27.33
CA GLY A 1155 -27.71 38.69 -28.27
C GLY A 1155 -29.16 38.79 -27.74
N MET A 1156 -29.35 39.03 -26.44
CA MET A 1156 -30.66 39.03 -25.78
C MET A 1156 -31.23 40.43 -25.59
N LEU A 1157 -30.44 41.35 -25.03
CA LEU A 1157 -30.92 42.70 -24.69
C LEU A 1157 -30.81 43.69 -25.87
N ARG A 1158 -29.75 43.62 -26.68
CA ARG A 1158 -29.49 44.60 -27.77
C ARG A 1158 -29.72 46.05 -27.28
N GLN A 1159 -30.62 46.80 -27.91
CA GLN A 1159 -30.99 48.16 -27.52
C GLN A 1159 -31.70 48.26 -26.15
N GLY A 1160 -32.22 47.16 -25.61
CA GLY A 1160 -32.85 47.10 -24.30
C GLY A 1160 -31.91 47.46 -23.14
N GLN A 1161 -30.59 47.43 -23.34
CA GLN A 1161 -29.63 47.91 -22.34
C GLN A 1161 -29.80 49.39 -21.99
N HIS A 1162 -30.10 50.24 -22.98
CA HIS A 1162 -30.23 51.69 -22.80
C HIS A 1162 -31.43 52.03 -21.93
N LEU A 1163 -32.52 51.28 -22.13
CA LEU A 1163 -33.70 51.34 -21.27
C LEU A 1163 -33.39 50.95 -19.83
N ILE A 1164 -32.63 49.88 -19.60
CA ILE A 1164 -32.26 49.46 -18.24
C ILE A 1164 -31.45 50.57 -17.58
N ILE A 1165 -30.40 51.07 -18.25
CA ILE A 1165 -29.54 52.15 -17.72
C ILE A 1165 -30.36 53.41 -17.42
N ARG A 1166 -31.25 53.81 -18.32
CA ARG A 1166 -32.15 54.94 -18.12
C ARG A 1166 -33.02 54.80 -16.88
N GLU A 1167 -33.67 53.65 -16.69
CA GLU A 1167 -34.52 53.44 -15.50
C GLU A 1167 -33.70 53.40 -14.21
N LEU A 1168 -32.46 52.86 -14.25
CA LEU A 1168 -31.55 52.91 -13.11
C LEU A 1168 -31.11 54.33 -12.76
N LEU A 1169 -30.90 55.20 -13.75
CA LEU A 1169 -30.65 56.63 -13.53
C LEU A 1169 -31.89 57.36 -12.98
N ARG A 1170 -33.07 57.11 -13.55
CA ARG A 1170 -34.36 57.67 -13.08
C ARG A 1170 -34.66 57.33 -11.63
N HIS A 1171 -34.23 56.16 -11.20
CA HIS A 1171 -34.38 55.69 -9.83
C HIS A 1171 -33.09 55.85 -9.01
N GLU A 1172 -32.16 56.72 -9.42
CA GLU A 1172 -30.93 57.08 -8.69
C GLU A 1172 -30.10 55.89 -8.19
N VAL A 1173 -30.16 54.74 -8.90
CA VAL A 1173 -29.26 53.60 -8.71
C VAL A 1173 -27.92 53.85 -9.39
N LEU A 1174 -27.95 54.62 -10.48
CA LEU A 1174 -26.78 55.13 -11.18
C LEU A 1174 -26.76 56.65 -11.13
N CYS A 1175 -25.58 57.25 -11.20
CA CYS A 1175 -25.41 58.70 -11.23
C CYS A 1175 -24.27 59.21 -12.11
N SER A 1176 -23.45 58.34 -12.73
CA SER A 1176 -22.29 58.79 -13.53
C SER A 1176 -22.71 59.45 -14.85
N ASP A 1177 -21.89 60.39 -15.33
CA ASP A 1177 -22.08 61.03 -16.63
C ASP A 1177 -22.02 60.01 -17.77
N PHE A 1178 -21.16 59.00 -17.63
CA PHE A 1178 -21.06 57.92 -18.60
C PHE A 1178 -22.35 57.06 -18.67
N ALA A 1179 -23.03 56.84 -17.54
CA ALA A 1179 -24.34 56.19 -17.58
C ALA A 1179 -25.38 57.08 -18.29
N ARG A 1180 -25.32 58.41 -18.11
CA ARG A 1180 -26.21 59.37 -18.81
C ARG A 1180 -26.03 59.29 -20.33
N GLU A 1181 -24.79 59.20 -20.82
CA GLU A 1181 -24.49 58.99 -22.25
C GLU A 1181 -25.17 57.72 -22.83
N LEU A 1182 -25.40 56.71 -22.00
CA LEU A 1182 -25.98 55.42 -22.40
C LEU A 1182 -27.50 55.33 -22.21
N ALA A 1183 -28.16 56.40 -21.76
CA ALA A 1183 -29.59 56.43 -21.43
C ALA A 1183 -30.52 56.68 -22.63
N TYR A 1184 -29.98 56.77 -23.86
CA TYR A 1184 -30.72 57.14 -25.07
C TYR A 1184 -30.82 55.97 -26.04
N THR A 1185 -32.03 55.50 -26.29
CA THR A 1185 -32.24 54.34 -27.16
C THR A 1185 -32.26 54.77 -28.64
N PRO A 1186 -31.29 54.37 -29.48
CA PRO A 1186 -31.25 54.76 -30.90
C PRO A 1186 -32.24 53.94 -31.73
N ARG A 1187 -33.54 54.20 -31.53
CA ARG A 1187 -34.62 53.58 -32.31
C ARG A 1187 -34.82 54.34 -33.60
N ARG A 1188 -35.20 53.62 -34.65
CA ARG A 1188 -35.49 54.20 -35.96
C ARG A 1188 -36.39 55.43 -35.88
N ALA A 1189 -37.53 55.37 -35.19
CA ALA A 1189 -38.44 56.51 -35.06
C ALA A 1189 -37.85 57.71 -34.29
N VAL A 1190 -36.92 57.47 -33.36
CA VAL A 1190 -36.20 58.55 -32.65
C VAL A 1190 -35.11 59.13 -33.53
N LEU A 1191 -34.39 58.30 -34.30
CA LEU A 1191 -33.39 58.77 -35.26
C LEU A 1191 -34.05 59.55 -36.41
N GLU A 1192 -35.19 59.09 -36.92
CA GLU A 1192 -36.02 59.80 -37.92
C GLU A 1192 -36.53 61.14 -37.36
N LEU A 1193 -36.99 61.19 -36.10
CA LEU A 1193 -37.32 62.44 -35.41
C LEU A 1193 -36.11 63.38 -35.33
N MET A 1194 -34.94 62.88 -34.92
CA MET A 1194 -33.72 63.69 -34.80
C MET A 1194 -33.24 64.22 -36.17
N ASP A 1195 -33.36 63.42 -37.23
CA ASP A 1195 -33.02 63.82 -38.60
C ASP A 1195 -33.93 64.96 -39.07
N GLN A 1196 -35.25 64.87 -38.83
CA GLN A 1196 -36.20 65.95 -39.14
C GLN A 1196 -35.98 67.21 -38.29
N LEU A 1197 -35.45 67.09 -37.08
CA LEU A 1197 -35.05 68.22 -36.23
C LEU A 1197 -33.68 68.82 -36.62
N GLY A 1198 -33.05 68.34 -37.69
CA GLY A 1198 -31.80 68.88 -38.23
C GLY A 1198 -30.52 68.17 -37.77
N HIS A 1199 -30.63 67.05 -37.05
CA HIS A 1199 -29.50 66.25 -36.58
C HIS A 1199 -29.39 64.93 -37.35
N ALA A 1200 -28.83 65.01 -38.57
CA ALA A 1200 -28.59 63.86 -39.42
C ALA A 1200 -27.42 62.97 -38.95
N GLU A 1201 -27.37 61.73 -39.44
CA GLU A 1201 -26.25 60.78 -39.25
C GLU A 1201 -26.00 60.30 -37.80
N LEU A 1202 -26.98 60.40 -36.91
CA LEU A 1202 -26.89 59.82 -35.56
C LEU A 1202 -27.11 58.29 -35.59
N GLU A 1203 -26.23 57.51 -34.97
CA GLU A 1203 -26.32 56.04 -34.98
C GLU A 1203 -26.37 55.41 -33.57
N SER A 1204 -25.87 56.12 -32.54
CA SER A 1204 -25.69 55.57 -31.19
C SER A 1204 -26.34 56.43 -30.09
N SER A 1205 -26.46 55.85 -28.89
CA SER A 1205 -26.91 56.57 -27.68
C SER A 1205 -26.05 57.80 -27.39
N SER A 1206 -24.73 57.68 -27.59
CA SER A 1206 -23.77 58.75 -27.35
C SER A 1206 -23.99 59.91 -28.33
N ASP A 1207 -24.26 59.60 -29.60
CA ASP A 1207 -24.50 60.63 -30.62
C ASP A 1207 -25.75 61.44 -30.29
N ILE A 1208 -26.83 60.76 -29.87
CA ILE A 1208 -28.06 61.41 -29.42
C ILE A 1208 -27.78 62.28 -28.20
N TYR A 1209 -27.12 61.74 -27.17
CA TYR A 1209 -26.83 62.51 -25.95
C TYR A 1209 -25.97 63.75 -26.25
N HIS A 1210 -24.90 63.63 -27.03
CA HIS A 1210 -24.03 64.76 -27.35
C HIS A 1210 -24.70 65.81 -28.22
N ALA A 1211 -25.56 65.42 -29.18
CA ALA A 1211 -26.38 66.36 -29.94
C ALA A 1211 -27.26 67.21 -29.02
N TRP A 1212 -27.85 66.58 -27.99
CA TRP A 1212 -28.69 67.26 -27.00
C TRP A 1212 -27.91 68.14 -26.02
N VAL A 1213 -26.76 67.67 -25.53
CA VAL A 1213 -25.88 68.47 -24.66
C VAL A 1213 -25.36 69.70 -25.39
N HIS A 1214 -25.09 69.60 -26.69
CA HIS A 1214 -24.67 70.73 -27.50
C HIS A 1214 -25.72 71.85 -27.55
N GLU A 1215 -27.01 71.50 -27.70
CA GLU A 1215 -28.10 72.47 -27.83
C GLU A 1215 -28.64 72.99 -26.48
N LEU A 1216 -28.76 72.13 -25.45
CA LEU A 1216 -29.45 72.46 -24.19
C LEU A 1216 -28.56 72.48 -22.94
N GLY A 1217 -27.29 72.09 -23.07
CA GLY A 1217 -26.39 71.85 -21.95
C GLY A 1217 -26.67 70.52 -21.23
N GLU A 1218 -25.77 70.16 -20.30
CA GLU A 1218 -25.78 68.85 -19.63
C GLU A 1218 -27.03 68.59 -18.76
N GLU A 1219 -27.52 69.60 -18.04
CA GLU A 1219 -28.73 69.49 -17.22
C GLU A 1219 -30.00 69.40 -18.08
N GLY A 1220 -30.09 70.22 -19.14
CA GLY A 1220 -31.24 70.23 -20.06
C GLY A 1220 -31.36 68.93 -20.84
N ALA A 1221 -30.23 68.35 -21.27
CA ALA A 1221 -30.22 67.06 -21.97
C ALA A 1221 -30.89 65.93 -21.18
N CYS A 1222 -30.86 65.99 -19.84
CA CYS A 1222 -31.42 64.96 -18.97
C CYS A 1222 -32.96 65.02 -18.82
N PHE A 1223 -33.64 66.06 -19.33
CA PHE A 1223 -35.10 66.21 -19.28
C PHE A 1223 -35.71 66.05 -17.88
N LEU A 1224 -35.15 66.75 -16.89
CA LEU A 1224 -35.57 66.63 -15.48
C LEU A 1224 -35.53 65.17 -14.98
N GLY A 1225 -34.55 64.41 -15.47
CA GLY A 1225 -34.34 63.00 -15.15
C GLY A 1225 -35.14 62.02 -16.01
N ALA A 1226 -35.87 62.45 -17.04
CA ALA A 1226 -36.63 61.56 -17.92
C ALA A 1226 -35.82 61.00 -19.11
N TYR A 1227 -34.67 61.59 -19.42
CA TYR A 1227 -33.77 61.18 -20.52
C TYR A 1227 -34.51 61.03 -21.86
N ASP A 1228 -34.50 59.85 -22.49
CA ASP A 1228 -35.02 59.64 -23.84
C ASP A 1228 -36.55 59.48 -23.95
N ILE A 1229 -37.27 59.44 -22.83
CA ILE A 1229 -38.73 59.25 -22.81
C ILE A 1229 -39.49 60.30 -23.64
N PRO A 1230 -39.16 61.62 -23.56
CA PRO A 1230 -39.86 62.64 -24.33
C PRO A 1230 -39.73 62.42 -25.84
N LEU A 1231 -38.52 62.05 -26.29
CA LEU A 1231 -38.23 61.74 -27.69
C LEU A 1231 -38.97 60.50 -28.17
N GLN A 1232 -39.00 59.46 -27.34
CA GLN A 1232 -39.78 58.27 -27.65
C GLN A 1232 -41.28 58.60 -27.76
N LEU A 1233 -41.81 59.44 -26.88
CA LEU A 1233 -43.23 59.84 -26.91
C LEU A 1233 -43.56 60.65 -28.16
N ILE A 1234 -42.77 61.67 -28.50
CA ILE A 1234 -43.00 62.47 -29.72
C ILE A 1234 -42.88 61.58 -30.97
N ALA A 1235 -41.87 60.69 -30.99
CA ALA A 1235 -41.65 59.80 -32.11
C ALA A 1235 -42.78 58.77 -32.32
N THR A 1236 -43.54 58.40 -31.27
CA THR A 1236 -44.47 57.25 -31.34
C THR A 1236 -45.90 57.53 -30.89
N ASN A 1237 -46.18 58.70 -30.32
CA ASN A 1237 -47.50 59.08 -29.81
C ASN A 1237 -47.94 60.41 -30.42
N GLU A 1238 -48.92 60.33 -31.33
CA GLU A 1238 -49.48 61.47 -32.06
C GLU A 1238 -49.99 62.57 -31.12
N SER A 1239 -50.65 62.21 -30.01
CA SER A 1239 -51.17 63.22 -29.06
C SER A 1239 -50.06 63.97 -28.33
N ALA A 1240 -48.96 63.29 -27.97
CA ALA A 1240 -47.82 63.94 -27.34
C ALA A 1240 -47.08 64.84 -28.34
N ARG A 1241 -46.94 64.38 -29.59
CA ARG A 1241 -46.36 65.17 -30.69
C ARG A 1241 -47.15 66.43 -30.97
N HIS A 1242 -48.47 66.33 -31.19
CA HIS A 1242 -49.32 67.50 -31.44
C HIS A 1242 -49.31 68.50 -30.28
N GLU A 1243 -49.26 68.03 -29.04
CA GLU A 1243 -49.18 68.92 -27.88
C GLU A 1243 -47.82 69.64 -27.80
N ALA A 1244 -46.73 68.97 -28.16
CA ALA A 1244 -45.41 69.59 -28.25
C ALA A 1244 -45.34 70.61 -29.42
N GLU A 1245 -45.93 70.28 -30.57
CA GLU A 1245 -46.05 71.18 -31.72
C GLU A 1245 -46.88 72.42 -31.39
N GLN A 1246 -48.04 72.26 -30.74
CA GLN A 1246 -48.87 73.38 -30.26
C GLN A 1246 -48.15 74.24 -29.23
N TRP A 1247 -47.43 73.63 -28.29
CA TRP A 1247 -46.62 74.35 -27.30
C TRP A 1247 -45.53 75.19 -27.97
N ALA A 1248 -44.84 74.63 -28.98
CA ALA A 1248 -43.83 75.35 -29.75
C ALA A 1248 -44.43 76.52 -30.54
N GLU A 1249 -45.63 76.35 -31.10
CA GLU A 1249 -46.36 77.42 -31.81
C GLU A 1249 -46.86 78.53 -30.86
N ASP A 1250 -47.31 78.20 -29.66
CA ASP A 1250 -47.76 79.15 -28.63
C ASP A 1250 -46.59 79.92 -27.98
N GLY A 1251 -45.41 79.29 -27.83
CA GLY A 1251 -44.18 79.92 -27.36
C GLY A 1251 -43.65 81.01 -28.30
N VAL A 1252 -43.80 80.81 -29.62
CA VAL A 1252 -43.48 81.81 -30.65
C VAL A 1252 -44.38 83.05 -30.55
N TYR A 1253 -45.59 82.92 -30.01
CA TYR A 1253 -46.48 84.06 -29.76
C TYR A 1253 -46.09 84.88 -28.51
N MET A 1254 -45.53 84.24 -27.47
CA MET A 1254 -45.09 84.91 -26.24
C MET A 1254 -43.74 85.64 -26.39
N GLU A 1255 -42.80 85.13 -27.19
CA GLU A 1255 -41.55 85.85 -27.52
C GLU A 1255 -41.79 87.07 -28.43
N SER A 1256 -42.96 87.18 -29.06
CA SER A 1256 -43.31 88.31 -29.92
C SER A 1256 -43.83 89.55 -29.18
N ASP A 1257 -44.21 89.43 -27.89
CA ASP A 1257 -44.77 90.56 -27.10
C ASP A 1257 -43.78 91.17 -26.07
N ASP A 1258 -42.69 90.50 -25.67
CA ASP A 1258 -41.68 91.08 -24.74
C ASP A 1258 -40.37 91.58 -25.41
N ALA A 1259 -40.20 91.41 -26.72
CA ALA A 1259 -39.14 92.09 -27.48
C ALA A 1259 -39.47 93.56 -27.84
N SER A 1260 -40.43 94.15 -27.11
CA SER A 1260 -40.74 95.58 -27.16
C SER A 1260 -40.88 96.25 -25.78
N GLU A 1261 -40.17 95.78 -24.75
CA GLU A 1261 -39.60 96.66 -23.71
C GLU A 1261 -38.57 95.90 -22.84
N GLN A 1262 -37.34 95.79 -23.35
CA GLN A 1262 -36.09 95.41 -22.68
C GLN A 1262 -36.09 94.14 -21.82
N GLU A 1263 -35.52 93.04 -22.34
CA GLU A 1263 -34.82 92.04 -21.53
C GLU A 1263 -33.77 91.25 -22.32
#